data_AF-Q57WH1-F1
#
_entry.id   AF-Q57WH1-F1
#
_cell.length_a   1.000
_cell.length_b   1.000
_cell.length_c   1.000
_cell.angle_alpha   90.00
_cell.angle_beta   90.00
_cell.angle_gamma   90.00
#
_symmetry.space_group_name_H-M   'P 1'
#
loop_
_entity.id
_entity.type
_entity.pdbx_description
1 polymer ?
#
loop_
_entity_poly.entity_id
_entity_poly.type
_entity_poly.pdbx_seq_one_letter_code
_entity_poly.pdbx_strand_id
1 'polypeptide(L)'
;MAAPAQAVVKEKPPIHVYPQAKIGTKIFTHHGIHSMRYNGVCALTGSTVLMASGRFVMFVDVHKGTIESMQGPENGGVGAVAVHPSRQYYVVCERKPSDPAIRAYSWPSRTEVGEFVKGATKGFSACAFNKDGSMMATVGMYPDFFLTVWDWESRGMVLRSKCHNTDVYTVLFSPFDSGLLVSGGAGHIKFWTMANTFTGLKLQGLLGKFGRLEISNVSGFVVLSDGKVISGSESGLIILWEGDLIRCCFAREVDREDDDGTAATFMARSYDYTPCHEGAINVVELMEGGRVLMTAGDDGYFRFWRVSELEVAEGEGAPPLYVPECLGEILVHAGAFIRSVTYCKDVDEWVVLDSAGVLWRVPYVHPDDILNNAVTKPKEQAVPALEFNGGSITSAALSPIDHTVVTGGEDGTIRLVDYVTPRELYKMCLPQPNVVIGLRFFQKDPEKKKFLACCKSGAVLLVKRGSTAFTLLGQWRPHNDGLALFAVDAAEHRLCTIAHGTVFFFTILDDFSSLEPIGFCKIPLPGATCVAWDDASSCCLIGFECGKLLAIRAPTRDMVDQSVSYEFTCNYALVGIRQRKKVEKKQANVSAGEREGFVEEEEEEEYLGPWPVRLICPMADGDFAIGAGGVELLYKYGLHVRYEGQKELPPLPPTGIEPPDYVEEPLMNLCYRDYTPEASSMSYSGRYLVVICEGSQMLLRQLDEMGRVRLEPILVASAHDRLDGPIAAACTSFDDKMLVSVGSDGLVVAQLLDGCIAPQPPSPVAQLQPLRAEEIVEPQLAPFSITEQKDLDDRRRAEDEKRRELNLFLDKLKDVHQKYARLLRENQSLALTHRLSKEEITIHPQIYRELQEEMRQRVEESRKPTALELARENIRTRKMRNRFVDNLAHDRFLVRSFSKEFSVASFRTPYVDGSIKLFQQQIDELLGSERCSSLACDGDRGIVSVASGEASQQSPRNLSLSTAAGVVRWLNSEERKRNEGEQQKMNAAHREAEILTTTMRQYLNKMDERREERHWRKKGYEMLLAHKPDPAVEEASLNEELRRETRRRGECILRTDPSYHSAPSAVIKLQQLIRLEEIIFNMRNNFSNELLKLRDEKERLCGTLNVSLQRIRAINEKLKDKSFHADDVKLTPEEMPGKRFEISRDGLVAFMKQRQEEKLREQTAKKAQRGFGADLATGEPATNTDTSGADTPATRRSEGEDSRKVTISANRDSFGTAAARTRSVRTGTLAASKGGRPFSGGGFAAGAARERMNHELRVKHENIKLTEMEEEELQIERNRLLAERQRLHTQVQAMMDEFDVRLWSMYEERSRVDANLCLAHTHSLLLFREYNILLVFRQKDFELQSSYDEARNSRDRCLREMEELQRLVQDQTASIEKLQEANKVFRREVEIFISNSFPAEHVPYITKVFLRQIKRRKHHSDMSGNDDDITSDDDDDDDMGEDEAWEEICPPNCSEERWCEVIEKREVRLDYVDAITEERRQLEATEQRIEEHKALADKNNAAVSTCLKAIEDFQGEKRKQLNMLETLVAMRCGQVRCLDEEGRCPDTFRRNDLVVVSDKVITGLHDRIRALAEEKHDRRGKLKSMVAEQQALQRERSEKQALHTQWEEKIYEAMLLKFGQIVNLEVLESSCGSREVEQLKERLRLEELSWEKELRKRDKKIAVLREKLHESLEYNTSLLQTIGDQESDRQSVERSLAQSTQKVVSKMYDSINVATEEDRSNLRLLIAAQQEEIDALRTEVALLRTKGGHVYAAAMAAGR
;
A
#
# COMPACT_ATOMS: atom_id res chain seq x y z
N MET A 1 63.52 -24.21 -56.28
CA MET A 1 62.77 -24.32 -57.55
C MET A 1 61.29 -24.45 -57.21
N ALA A 2 60.45 -23.64 -57.87
CA ALA A 2 59.00 -23.51 -57.74
C ALA A 2 58.47 -23.01 -56.37
N ALA A 3 58.14 -21.71 -56.31
CA ALA A 3 57.46 -21.06 -55.19
C ALA A 3 55.95 -21.33 -55.22
N PRO A 4 55.31 -21.64 -54.08
CA PRO A 4 53.87 -21.91 -54.00
C PRO A 4 53.05 -20.61 -53.93
N ALA A 5 51.93 -20.61 -54.64
CA ALA A 5 51.01 -19.48 -54.75
C ALA A 5 50.45 -19.03 -53.39
N GLN A 6 50.52 -17.72 -53.14
CA GLN A 6 49.98 -17.03 -51.98
C GLN A 6 48.45 -17.19 -51.93
N ALA A 7 47.96 -17.84 -50.88
CA ALA A 7 46.56 -17.82 -50.52
C ALA A 7 46.21 -16.43 -49.97
N VAL A 8 45.44 -15.67 -50.75
CA VAL A 8 44.83 -14.41 -50.32
C VAL A 8 43.90 -14.70 -49.15
N VAL A 9 44.30 -14.31 -47.94
CA VAL A 9 43.44 -14.31 -46.75
C VAL A 9 42.31 -13.32 -47.04
N LYS A 10 41.14 -13.84 -47.44
CA LYS A 10 39.94 -13.02 -47.57
C LYS A 10 39.48 -12.67 -46.16
N GLU A 11 39.64 -11.40 -45.78
CA GLU A 11 38.99 -10.84 -44.60
C GLU A 11 37.48 -11.06 -44.71
N LYS A 12 36.86 -11.47 -43.59
CA LYS A 12 35.42 -11.63 -43.52
C LYS A 12 34.80 -10.23 -43.44
N PRO A 13 33.77 -9.93 -44.24
CA PRO A 13 33.06 -8.65 -44.16
C PRO A 13 32.45 -8.46 -42.75
N PRO A 14 32.31 -7.21 -42.27
CA PRO A 14 31.66 -6.91 -41.00
C PRO A 14 30.19 -7.37 -41.00
N ILE A 15 29.64 -7.69 -39.82
CA ILE A 15 28.27 -8.22 -39.69
C ILE A 15 27.25 -7.08 -39.83
N HIS A 16 27.51 -5.91 -39.26
CA HIS A 16 26.62 -4.74 -39.29
C HIS A 16 26.92 -3.82 -40.49
N VAL A 17 26.59 -4.28 -41.69
CA VAL A 17 26.65 -3.46 -42.91
C VAL A 17 25.29 -2.83 -43.18
N TYR A 18 25.24 -1.50 -43.24
CA TYR A 18 24.02 -0.73 -43.44
C TYR A 18 24.03 -0.06 -44.83
N PRO A 19 23.59 -0.76 -45.89
CA PRO A 19 23.42 -0.12 -47.18
C PRO A 19 22.35 0.98 -47.11
N GLN A 20 22.41 1.94 -48.04
CA GLN A 20 21.42 3.01 -48.11
C GLN A 20 20.02 2.42 -48.27
N ALA A 21 19.17 2.63 -47.28
CA ALA A 21 17.78 2.22 -47.34
C ALA A 21 16.92 3.43 -47.73
N LYS A 22 15.97 3.22 -48.65
CA LYS A 22 14.98 4.22 -49.06
C LYS A 22 13.62 3.81 -48.54
N ILE A 23 12.77 4.80 -48.29
CA ILE A 23 11.34 4.56 -48.08
C ILE A 23 10.80 4.03 -49.41
N GLY A 24 10.38 2.76 -49.43
CA GLY A 24 9.92 2.06 -50.64
C GLY A 24 8.44 1.69 -50.60
N THR A 25 7.66 2.31 -49.72
CA THR A 25 6.22 2.13 -49.62
C THR A 25 5.49 3.46 -49.57
N LYS A 26 4.24 3.46 -50.03
CA LYS A 26 3.33 4.61 -49.96
C LYS A 26 2.00 4.17 -49.37
N ILE A 27 1.47 4.94 -48.42
CA ILE A 27 0.14 4.68 -47.85
C ILE A 27 -0.88 4.73 -48.99
N PHE A 28 -1.59 3.63 -49.18
CA PHE A 28 -2.61 3.47 -50.20
C PHE A 28 -3.99 3.74 -49.61
N THR A 29 -4.31 3.03 -48.52
CA THR A 29 -5.60 3.09 -47.83
C THR A 29 -5.40 2.84 -46.34
N HIS A 30 -6.35 3.29 -45.54
CA HIS A 30 -6.45 2.90 -44.13
C HIS A 30 -7.93 2.69 -43.76
N HIS A 31 -8.17 1.90 -42.72
CA HIS A 31 -9.48 1.62 -42.15
C HIS A 31 -9.39 1.60 -40.62
N GLY A 32 -10.42 2.07 -39.92
CA GLY A 32 -10.45 2.12 -38.46
C GLY A 32 -10.29 3.52 -37.88
N ILE A 33 -10.53 3.62 -36.57
CA ILE A 33 -10.42 4.85 -35.77
C ILE A 33 -9.89 4.53 -34.37
N HIS A 34 -9.33 5.53 -33.69
CA HIS A 34 -8.94 5.42 -32.28
C HIS A 34 -10.12 5.80 -31.37
N SER A 35 -10.99 4.83 -31.04
CA SER A 35 -12.27 5.05 -30.34
C SER A 35 -12.16 5.50 -28.87
N MET A 36 -11.03 5.23 -28.20
CA MET A 36 -10.87 5.45 -26.75
C MET A 36 -10.64 6.91 -26.33
N ARG A 37 -10.50 7.84 -27.28
CA ARG A 37 -10.14 9.26 -27.03
C ARG A 37 -11.31 10.07 -26.50
N TYR A 38 -11.09 10.76 -25.39
CA TYR A 38 -11.96 11.83 -24.92
C TYR A 38 -11.90 13.02 -25.86
N ASN A 39 -13.05 13.62 -26.17
CA ASN A 39 -13.17 14.76 -27.10
C ASN A 39 -12.52 14.48 -28.47
N GLY A 40 -12.55 13.22 -28.92
CA GLY A 40 -11.92 12.77 -30.15
C GLY A 40 -12.62 13.22 -31.44
N VAL A 41 -13.80 13.86 -31.33
CA VAL A 41 -14.63 14.30 -32.46
C VAL A 41 -14.98 15.78 -32.31
N CYS A 42 -14.77 16.58 -33.37
CA CYS A 42 -15.16 17.98 -33.41
C CYS A 42 -15.97 18.27 -34.68
N ALA A 43 -17.13 18.91 -34.55
CA ALA A 43 -17.90 19.38 -35.71
C ALA A 43 -17.09 20.41 -36.51
N LEU A 44 -16.92 20.16 -37.82
CA LEU A 44 -16.17 21.04 -38.72
C LEU A 44 -17.12 21.93 -39.52
N THR A 45 -17.88 21.33 -40.45
CA THR A 45 -18.91 21.99 -41.27
C THR A 45 -19.88 20.95 -41.83
N GLY A 46 -21.17 21.26 -41.93
CA GLY A 46 -22.16 20.32 -42.45
C GLY A 46 -22.24 19.06 -41.59
N SER A 47 -22.28 17.91 -42.26
CA SER A 47 -22.14 16.58 -41.68
C SER A 47 -20.68 16.12 -41.51
N THR A 48 -19.70 17.01 -41.72
CA THR A 48 -18.28 16.65 -41.62
C THR A 48 -17.74 16.93 -40.21
N VAL A 49 -17.16 15.90 -39.60
CA VAL A 49 -16.45 15.98 -38.32
C VAL A 49 -14.95 15.77 -38.50
N LEU A 50 -14.17 16.42 -37.65
CA LEU A 50 -12.73 16.30 -37.56
C LEU A 50 -12.37 15.33 -36.43
N MET A 51 -11.50 14.37 -36.70
CA MET A 51 -11.05 13.38 -35.73
C MET A 51 -9.54 13.17 -35.80
N ALA A 52 -8.95 12.82 -34.65
CA ALA A 52 -7.55 12.40 -34.55
C ALA A 52 -7.49 10.89 -34.31
N SER A 53 -6.85 10.14 -35.21
CA SER A 53 -6.74 8.68 -35.10
C SER A 53 -5.34 8.22 -35.45
N GLY A 54 -4.59 7.81 -34.44
CA GLY A 54 -3.17 7.45 -34.56
C GLY A 54 -2.37 8.59 -35.21
N ARG A 55 -1.85 8.33 -36.41
CA ARG A 55 -1.11 9.31 -37.21
C ARG A 55 -2.00 10.21 -38.07
N PHE A 56 -3.23 9.83 -38.35
CA PHE A 56 -4.06 10.54 -39.32
C PHE A 56 -4.94 11.58 -38.64
N VAL A 57 -5.12 12.70 -39.33
CA VAL A 57 -6.24 13.61 -39.08
C VAL A 57 -7.31 13.25 -40.10
N MET A 58 -8.48 12.89 -39.62
CA MET A 58 -9.59 12.36 -40.43
C MET A 58 -10.71 13.39 -40.52
N PHE A 59 -11.27 13.51 -41.71
CA PHE A 59 -12.44 14.31 -42.06
C PHE A 59 -13.55 13.33 -42.45
N VAL A 60 -14.50 13.15 -41.54
CA VAL A 60 -15.52 12.12 -41.65
C VAL A 60 -16.85 12.78 -41.96
N ASP A 61 -17.38 12.56 -43.16
CA ASP A 61 -18.75 12.95 -43.50
C ASP A 61 -19.69 11.81 -43.04
N VAL A 62 -20.35 12.01 -41.90
CA VAL A 62 -21.16 10.96 -41.26
C VAL A 62 -22.45 10.63 -42.03
N HIS A 63 -22.88 11.49 -42.95
CA HIS A 63 -24.04 11.22 -43.80
C HIS A 63 -23.66 10.42 -45.05
N LYS A 64 -22.53 10.79 -45.67
CA LYS A 64 -22.03 10.06 -46.85
C LYS A 64 -21.28 8.78 -46.48
N GLY A 65 -20.85 8.65 -45.22
CA GLY A 65 -19.97 7.57 -44.76
C GLY A 65 -18.57 7.63 -45.38
N THR A 66 -18.15 8.80 -45.86
CA THR A 66 -16.84 8.99 -46.52
C THR A 66 -15.83 9.54 -45.55
N ILE A 67 -14.62 8.95 -45.55
CA ILE A 67 -13.48 9.40 -44.76
C ILE A 67 -12.41 9.91 -45.71
N GLU A 68 -12.01 11.16 -45.54
CA GLU A 68 -10.79 11.70 -46.13
C GLU A 68 -9.76 11.92 -45.02
N SER A 69 -8.48 11.73 -45.31
CA SER A 69 -7.44 11.85 -44.30
C SER A 69 -6.25 12.63 -44.79
N MET A 70 -5.62 13.36 -43.87
CA MET A 70 -4.29 13.91 -44.04
C MET A 70 -3.31 13.19 -43.11
N GLN A 71 -2.07 13.05 -43.57
CA GLN A 71 -1.01 12.49 -42.73
C GLN A 71 -0.60 13.52 -41.68
N GLY A 72 -0.49 13.07 -40.43
CA GLY A 72 0.12 13.83 -39.36
C GLY A 72 1.65 13.85 -39.44
N PRO A 73 2.34 14.12 -38.33
CA PRO A 73 3.78 14.33 -38.33
C PRO A 73 4.59 13.08 -38.69
N GLU A 74 5.69 13.26 -39.44
CA GLU A 74 6.46 12.14 -40.03
C GLU A 74 7.02 11.14 -39.02
N ASN A 75 7.45 11.63 -37.85
CA ASN A 75 8.03 10.84 -36.77
C ASN A 75 7.15 10.82 -35.52
N GLY A 76 5.82 10.78 -35.69
CA GLY A 76 4.91 10.80 -34.56
C GLY A 76 3.46 10.54 -34.96
N GLY A 77 2.53 11.07 -34.18
CA GLY A 77 1.11 11.05 -34.46
C GLY A 77 0.39 12.32 -34.04
N VAL A 78 -0.93 12.25 -33.98
CA VAL A 78 -1.79 13.40 -33.66
C VAL A 78 -2.21 13.28 -32.20
N GLY A 79 -1.81 14.25 -31.38
CA GLY A 79 -2.17 14.31 -29.96
C GLY A 79 -3.60 14.76 -29.75
N ALA A 80 -3.94 15.93 -30.29
CA ALA A 80 -5.28 16.51 -30.21
C ALA A 80 -5.61 17.29 -31.49
N VAL A 81 -6.89 17.53 -31.72
CA VAL A 81 -7.41 18.41 -32.79
C VAL A 81 -8.43 19.36 -32.19
N ALA A 82 -8.53 20.56 -32.74
CA ALA A 82 -9.59 21.50 -32.36
C ALA A 82 -9.98 22.36 -33.57
N VAL A 83 -11.25 22.75 -33.63
CA VAL A 83 -11.80 23.60 -34.69
C VAL A 83 -11.92 25.02 -34.16
N HIS A 84 -11.42 26.00 -34.91
CA HIS A 84 -11.56 27.41 -34.55
C HIS A 84 -13.05 27.82 -34.64
N PRO A 85 -13.59 28.68 -33.75
CA PRO A 85 -15.01 29.04 -33.73
C PRO A 85 -15.57 29.59 -35.06
N SER A 86 -14.73 30.23 -35.89
CA SER A 86 -15.11 30.69 -37.24
C SER A 86 -15.37 29.55 -38.24
N ARG A 87 -14.99 28.31 -37.91
CA ARG A 87 -15.01 27.11 -38.78
C ARG A 87 -14.21 27.24 -40.08
N GLN A 88 -13.44 28.31 -40.23
CA GLN A 88 -12.52 28.52 -41.36
C GLN A 88 -11.12 27.94 -41.09
N TYR A 89 -10.84 27.55 -39.85
CA TYR A 89 -9.54 27.03 -39.44
C TYR A 89 -9.70 25.85 -38.48
N TYR A 90 -8.71 24.98 -38.46
CA TYR A 90 -8.55 23.94 -37.45
C TYR A 90 -7.08 23.82 -37.07
N VAL A 91 -6.81 23.25 -35.91
CA VAL A 91 -5.46 22.99 -35.43
C VAL A 91 -5.23 21.51 -35.23
N VAL A 92 -4.00 21.10 -35.51
CA VAL A 92 -3.48 19.75 -35.30
C VAL A 92 -2.35 19.87 -34.29
N CYS A 93 -2.58 19.35 -33.09
CA CYS A 93 -1.57 19.31 -32.04
C CYS A 93 -0.78 18.01 -32.19
N GLU A 94 0.53 18.12 -32.47
CA GLU A 94 1.37 16.98 -32.75
C GLU A 94 1.74 16.19 -31.48
N ARG A 95 2.06 14.92 -31.67
CA ARG A 95 2.71 14.04 -30.70
C ARG A 95 3.98 13.49 -31.35
N LYS A 96 5.16 13.85 -30.83
CA LYS A 96 6.49 13.53 -31.39
C LYS A 96 7.50 13.23 -30.28
N PRO A 97 8.59 12.48 -30.55
CA PRO A 97 9.65 12.23 -29.57
C PRO A 97 10.27 13.50 -28.97
N SER A 98 10.41 14.57 -29.76
CA SER A 98 10.81 15.91 -29.31
C SER A 98 10.12 17.01 -30.13
N ASP A 99 10.04 18.21 -29.54
CA ASP A 99 9.60 19.45 -30.16
C ASP A 99 8.27 19.35 -30.96
N PRO A 100 7.19 18.82 -30.36
CA PRO A 100 5.86 18.83 -30.99
C PRO A 100 5.38 20.28 -31.19
N ALA A 101 4.82 20.55 -32.36
CA ALA A 101 4.19 21.81 -32.70
C ALA A 101 2.66 21.68 -32.73
N ILE A 102 1.97 22.81 -32.68
CA ILE A 102 0.56 22.91 -33.03
C ILE A 102 0.51 23.58 -34.40
N ARG A 103 -0.05 22.91 -35.40
CA ARG A 103 -0.16 23.44 -36.77
C ARG A 103 -1.58 23.90 -37.04
N ALA A 104 -1.73 25.13 -37.49
CA ALA A 104 -2.99 25.70 -37.93
C ALA A 104 -3.16 25.51 -39.43
N TYR A 105 -4.36 25.10 -39.84
CA TYR A 105 -4.73 24.89 -41.24
C TYR A 105 -6.02 25.64 -41.55
N SER A 106 -6.15 26.09 -42.79
CA SER A 106 -7.41 26.63 -43.30
C SER A 106 -8.31 25.51 -43.84
N TRP A 107 -9.62 25.68 -43.65
CA TRP A 107 -10.65 24.82 -44.21
C TRP A 107 -11.45 25.59 -45.28
N PRO A 108 -11.80 24.98 -46.44
CA PRO A 108 -11.59 23.58 -46.82
C PRO A 108 -10.27 23.29 -47.54
N SER A 109 -9.42 24.31 -47.80
CA SER A 109 -8.19 24.13 -48.61
C SER A 109 -7.14 23.22 -47.97
N ARG A 110 -7.19 23.00 -46.65
CA ARG A 110 -6.22 22.22 -45.85
C ARG A 110 -4.78 22.74 -45.97
N THR A 111 -4.61 24.02 -46.29
CA THR A 111 -3.30 24.67 -46.38
C THR A 111 -2.84 25.11 -45.00
N GLU A 112 -1.58 24.81 -44.65
CA GLU A 112 -0.97 25.26 -43.40
C GLU A 112 -0.87 26.79 -43.39
N VAL A 113 -1.40 27.43 -42.34
CA VAL A 113 -1.43 28.91 -42.20
C VAL A 113 -0.57 29.41 -41.04
N GLY A 114 -0.06 28.53 -40.19
CA GLY A 114 0.84 28.90 -39.11
C GLY A 114 1.15 27.77 -38.14
N GLU A 115 2.14 28.00 -37.28
CA GLU A 115 2.56 27.05 -36.25
C GLU A 115 2.71 27.73 -34.88
N PHE A 116 2.53 26.94 -33.82
CA PHE A 116 2.83 27.30 -32.44
C PHE A 116 3.83 26.28 -31.88
N VAL A 117 4.93 26.77 -31.29
CA VAL A 117 6.08 25.94 -30.91
C VAL A 117 6.41 26.06 -29.43
N LYS A 118 7.14 25.06 -28.89
CA LYS A 118 7.64 25.02 -27.50
C LYS A 118 6.57 24.91 -26.40
N GLY A 119 5.37 24.46 -26.74
CA GLY A 119 4.28 24.22 -25.80
C GLY A 119 4.45 22.96 -24.94
N ALA A 120 5.01 21.90 -25.53
CA ALA A 120 5.22 20.60 -24.91
C ALA A 120 6.52 19.95 -25.40
N THR A 121 6.98 18.93 -24.69
CA THR A 121 8.20 18.14 -24.94
C THR A 121 7.89 16.93 -25.82
N LYS A 122 6.78 16.23 -25.57
CA LYS A 122 6.38 15.01 -26.33
C LYS A 122 5.06 15.12 -27.10
N GLY A 123 4.13 15.94 -26.66
CA GLY A 123 2.92 16.23 -27.42
C GLY A 123 1.85 16.90 -26.58
N PHE A 124 0.66 17.04 -27.15
CA PHE A 124 -0.49 17.63 -26.49
C PHE A 124 -1.59 16.60 -26.26
N SER A 125 -2.20 16.59 -25.07
CA SER A 125 -3.31 15.70 -24.73
C SER A 125 -4.68 16.34 -24.98
N ALA A 126 -4.78 17.67 -24.83
CA ALA A 126 -6.02 18.42 -25.01
C ALA A 126 -5.77 19.79 -25.64
N CYS A 127 -6.75 20.30 -26.38
CA CYS A 127 -6.74 21.60 -27.03
C CYS A 127 -8.16 22.16 -27.13
N ALA A 128 -8.36 23.44 -26.78
CA ALA A 128 -9.65 24.12 -26.92
C ALA A 128 -9.45 25.61 -27.22
N PHE A 129 -10.39 26.19 -27.96
CA PHE A 129 -10.48 27.63 -28.20
C PHE A 129 -11.41 28.29 -27.18
N ASN A 130 -11.18 29.58 -26.93
CA ASN A 130 -12.20 30.41 -26.31
C ASN A 130 -13.32 30.75 -27.31
N LYS A 131 -14.42 31.33 -26.82
CA LYS A 131 -15.66 31.53 -27.58
C LYS A 131 -15.51 32.38 -28.86
N ASP A 132 -14.70 33.42 -28.81
CA ASP A 132 -14.41 34.33 -29.93
C ASP A 132 -13.24 33.83 -30.81
N GLY A 133 -12.46 32.86 -30.35
CA GLY A 133 -11.32 32.29 -31.06
C GLY A 133 -10.03 33.10 -30.94
N SER A 134 -10.01 34.16 -30.13
CA SER A 134 -8.82 34.98 -29.92
C SER A 134 -7.71 34.23 -29.15
N MET A 135 -8.06 33.23 -28.34
CA MET A 135 -7.12 32.44 -27.56
C MET A 135 -7.35 30.94 -27.72
N MET A 136 -6.28 30.19 -27.53
CA MET A 136 -6.28 28.73 -27.54
C MET A 136 -5.57 28.22 -26.28
N ALA A 137 -6.16 27.24 -25.61
CA ALA A 137 -5.58 26.56 -24.47
C ALA A 137 -5.17 25.15 -24.87
N THR A 138 -3.97 24.74 -24.51
CA THR A 138 -3.45 23.40 -24.78
C THR A 138 -2.79 22.81 -23.55
N VAL A 139 -2.89 21.50 -23.39
CA VAL A 139 -2.21 20.79 -22.30
C VAL A 139 -1.18 19.82 -22.87
N GLY A 140 0.06 19.90 -22.39
CA GLY A 140 1.12 18.96 -22.73
C GLY A 140 0.91 17.59 -22.06
N MET A 141 1.26 16.50 -22.76
CA MET A 141 1.27 15.15 -22.18
C MET A 141 2.50 14.89 -21.30
N TYR A 142 2.62 13.68 -20.74
CA TYR A 142 3.82 13.27 -20.01
C TYR A 142 5.10 13.53 -20.83
N PRO A 143 6.13 14.17 -20.25
CA PRO A 143 6.33 14.45 -18.82
C PRO A 143 5.90 15.85 -18.34
N ASP A 144 5.32 16.68 -19.22
CA ASP A 144 5.17 18.12 -19.01
C ASP A 144 3.96 18.51 -18.16
N PHE A 145 2.76 18.07 -18.60
CA PHE A 145 1.47 18.43 -18.02
C PHE A 145 1.27 19.94 -17.87
N PHE A 146 1.85 20.75 -18.77
CA PHE A 146 1.70 22.20 -18.74
C PHE A 146 0.45 22.63 -19.49
N LEU A 147 -0.40 23.43 -18.83
CA LEU A 147 -1.44 24.23 -19.46
C LEU A 147 -0.79 25.48 -20.05
N THR A 148 -0.94 25.66 -21.36
CA THR A 148 -0.41 26.78 -22.11
C THR A 148 -1.55 27.49 -22.84
N VAL A 149 -1.66 28.80 -22.64
CA VAL A 149 -2.59 29.68 -23.35
C VAL A 149 -1.84 30.46 -24.41
N TRP A 150 -2.35 30.40 -25.63
CA TRP A 150 -1.80 31.00 -26.83
C TRP A 150 -2.71 32.11 -27.34
N ASP A 151 -2.11 33.15 -27.85
CA ASP A 151 -2.80 34.18 -28.62
C ASP A 151 -2.87 33.73 -30.09
N TRP A 152 -4.07 33.73 -30.66
CA TRP A 152 -4.31 33.20 -32.00
C TRP A 152 -3.70 34.09 -33.08
N GLU A 153 -3.71 35.42 -32.90
CA GLU A 153 -3.22 36.37 -33.91
C GLU A 153 -1.69 36.45 -33.92
N SER A 154 -1.08 36.70 -32.76
CA SER A 154 0.39 36.78 -32.66
C SER A 154 1.10 35.42 -32.72
N ARG A 155 0.35 34.32 -32.57
CA ARG A 155 0.88 32.94 -32.42
C ARG A 155 1.79 32.77 -31.20
N GLY A 156 1.79 33.73 -30.28
CA GLY A 156 2.64 33.76 -29.11
C GLY A 156 2.04 33.00 -27.92
N MET A 157 2.92 32.44 -27.08
CA MET A 157 2.53 31.93 -25.77
C MET A 157 2.25 33.11 -24.83
N VAL A 158 1.02 33.21 -24.33
CA VAL A 158 0.61 34.27 -23.39
C VAL A 158 0.94 33.84 -21.97
N LEU A 159 0.49 32.64 -21.59
CA LEU A 159 0.61 32.13 -20.22
C LEU A 159 0.92 30.64 -20.24
N ARG A 160 1.68 30.18 -19.25
CA ARG A 160 2.01 28.77 -19.05
C ARG A 160 2.09 28.44 -17.57
N SER A 161 1.42 27.37 -17.17
CA SER A 161 1.44 26.89 -15.79
C SER A 161 1.33 25.37 -15.75
N LYS A 162 1.95 24.74 -14.74
CA LYS A 162 1.86 23.28 -14.61
C LYS A 162 0.47 22.89 -14.15
N CYS A 163 -0.24 22.12 -14.96
CA CYS A 163 -1.62 21.74 -14.73
C CYS A 163 -1.73 20.83 -13.52
N HIS A 164 -1.18 19.63 -13.64
CA HIS A 164 -1.14 18.60 -12.61
C HIS A 164 0.09 17.69 -12.82
N ASN A 165 0.18 16.56 -12.11
CA ASN A 165 1.28 15.58 -12.22
C ASN A 165 0.86 14.25 -12.88
N THR A 166 -0.38 14.16 -13.36
CA THR A 166 -0.96 12.99 -14.06
C THR A 166 -1.61 13.47 -15.37
N ASP A 167 -2.09 12.53 -16.18
CA ASP A 167 -2.70 12.81 -17.48
C ASP A 167 -3.91 13.73 -17.38
N VAL A 168 -3.96 14.71 -18.27
CA VAL A 168 -5.06 15.67 -18.40
C VAL A 168 -5.83 15.32 -19.67
N TYR A 169 -7.10 14.99 -19.55
CA TYR A 169 -7.94 14.52 -20.66
C TYR A 169 -8.59 15.66 -21.42
N THR A 170 -8.95 16.75 -20.72
CA THR A 170 -9.63 17.87 -21.34
C THR A 170 -9.29 19.21 -20.68
N VAL A 171 -9.41 20.27 -21.47
CA VAL A 171 -9.33 21.67 -21.03
C VAL A 171 -10.42 22.46 -21.76
N LEU A 172 -11.13 23.32 -21.05
CA LEU A 172 -12.17 24.17 -21.63
C LEU A 172 -12.08 25.59 -21.07
N PHE A 173 -12.34 26.57 -21.93
CA PHE A 173 -12.62 27.95 -21.50
C PHE A 173 -14.06 28.05 -20.99
N SER A 174 -14.32 29.00 -20.11
CA SER A 174 -15.69 29.41 -19.85
C SER A 174 -16.29 30.06 -21.11
N PRO A 175 -17.52 29.67 -21.51
CA PRO A 175 -18.21 30.31 -22.63
C PRO A 175 -18.74 31.71 -22.27
N PHE A 176 -18.66 32.10 -21.00
CA PHE A 176 -19.14 33.38 -20.48
C PHE A 176 -18.00 34.35 -20.14
N ASP A 177 -16.84 33.83 -19.72
CA ASP A 177 -15.65 34.61 -19.40
C ASP A 177 -14.37 33.96 -19.95
N SER A 178 -13.76 34.61 -20.94
CA SER A 178 -12.48 34.15 -21.50
C SER A 178 -11.34 34.05 -20.48
N GLY A 179 -11.44 34.75 -19.33
CA GLY A 179 -10.49 34.75 -18.23
C GLY A 179 -10.48 33.47 -17.38
N LEU A 180 -11.52 32.63 -17.50
CA LEU A 180 -11.69 31.41 -16.71
C LEU A 180 -11.47 30.17 -17.57
N LEU A 181 -10.69 29.22 -17.05
CA LEU A 181 -10.47 27.92 -17.68
C LEU A 181 -10.62 26.81 -16.65
N VAL A 182 -10.97 25.61 -17.12
CA VAL A 182 -11.00 24.41 -16.29
C VAL A 182 -10.25 23.31 -17.03
N SER A 183 -9.48 22.53 -16.28
CA SER A 183 -8.79 21.33 -16.77
C SER A 183 -9.13 20.14 -15.89
N GLY A 184 -9.30 18.97 -16.48
CA GLY A 184 -9.55 17.74 -15.73
C GLY A 184 -8.93 16.52 -16.41
N GLY A 185 -8.69 15.50 -15.61
CA GLY A 185 -8.11 14.25 -16.06
C GLY A 185 -8.01 13.22 -14.95
N ALA A 186 -6.91 12.48 -14.94
CA ALA A 186 -6.70 11.38 -14.02
C ALA A 186 -6.68 11.87 -12.56
N GLY A 187 -7.73 11.58 -11.79
CA GLY A 187 -7.88 11.93 -10.38
C GLY A 187 -7.91 13.43 -10.03
N HIS A 188 -8.20 14.33 -10.98
CA HIS A 188 -8.23 15.76 -10.68
C HIS A 188 -9.14 16.60 -11.60
N ILE A 189 -9.63 17.70 -11.03
CA ILE A 189 -10.15 18.88 -11.74
C ILE A 189 -9.48 20.13 -11.16
N LYS A 190 -9.18 21.12 -12.00
CA LYS A 190 -8.49 22.34 -11.58
C LYS A 190 -9.07 23.55 -12.28
N PHE A 191 -9.35 24.58 -11.48
CA PHE A 191 -9.99 25.82 -11.88
C PHE A 191 -8.94 26.90 -12.06
N TRP A 192 -8.94 27.57 -13.20
CA TRP A 192 -7.92 28.52 -13.59
C TRP A 192 -8.52 29.89 -13.81
N THR A 193 -7.83 30.91 -13.31
CA THR A 193 -8.15 32.31 -13.54
C THR A 193 -6.93 33.03 -14.10
N MET A 194 -7.12 33.74 -15.21
CA MET A 194 -6.13 34.66 -15.76
C MET A 194 -6.18 35.98 -15.00
N ALA A 195 -5.34 36.12 -13.99
CA ALA A 195 -5.35 37.26 -13.07
C ALA A 195 -4.14 38.16 -13.28
N ASN A 196 -4.36 39.48 -13.22
CA ASN A 196 -3.28 40.47 -13.16
C ASN A 196 -2.69 40.49 -11.76
N THR A 197 -1.49 39.93 -11.61
CA THR A 197 -0.72 39.97 -10.35
C THR A 197 0.23 41.16 -10.36
N PHE A 198 0.85 41.49 -9.21
CA PHE A 198 1.88 42.56 -9.15
C PHE A 198 3.04 42.33 -10.14
N THR A 199 3.29 41.08 -10.51
CA THR A 199 4.32 40.68 -11.49
C THR A 199 3.82 40.55 -12.94
N GLY A 200 2.57 40.93 -13.22
CA GLY A 200 1.93 40.78 -14.54
C GLY A 200 0.84 39.70 -14.57
N LEU A 201 0.29 39.47 -15.76
CA LEU A 201 -0.74 38.47 -16.02
C LEU A 201 -0.20 37.06 -15.75
N LYS A 202 -0.93 36.27 -14.95
CA LYS A 202 -0.56 34.89 -14.58
C LYS A 202 -1.79 33.98 -14.57
N LEU A 203 -1.57 32.69 -14.85
CA LEU A 203 -2.56 31.65 -14.59
C LEU A 203 -2.49 31.25 -13.10
N GLN A 204 -3.51 31.61 -12.33
CA GLN A 204 -3.73 31.11 -10.97
C GLN A 204 -4.61 29.88 -11.05
N GLY A 205 -4.26 28.80 -10.34
CA GLY A 205 -4.98 27.53 -10.40
C GLY A 205 -5.33 27.01 -9.02
N LEU A 206 -6.60 26.69 -8.79
CA LEU A 206 -7.12 26.06 -7.58
C LEU A 206 -7.49 24.61 -7.88
N LEU A 207 -6.89 23.67 -7.16
CA LEU A 207 -7.13 22.23 -7.33
C LEU A 207 -8.43 21.85 -6.61
N GLY A 208 -9.37 21.23 -7.32
CA GLY A 208 -10.63 20.76 -6.75
C GLY A 208 -10.41 19.74 -5.63
N LYS A 209 -11.08 19.95 -4.50
CA LYS A 209 -11.04 19.09 -3.32
C LYS A 209 -12.29 18.22 -3.31
N PHE A 210 -12.12 16.93 -3.64
CA PHE A 210 -13.21 15.94 -3.61
C PHE A 210 -13.80 15.72 -2.20
N GLY A 211 -13.09 16.13 -1.15
CA GLY A 211 -13.59 16.07 0.22
C GLY A 211 -13.78 14.61 0.67
N ARG A 212 -15.03 14.19 0.88
CA ARG A 212 -15.40 12.82 1.24
C ARG A 212 -15.75 11.93 0.05
N LEU A 213 -15.93 12.49 -1.14
CA LEU A 213 -16.06 11.68 -2.35
C LEU A 213 -14.73 11.01 -2.68
N GLU A 214 -14.81 9.81 -3.24
CA GLU A 214 -13.63 9.15 -3.78
C GLU A 214 -13.05 9.99 -4.93
N ILE A 215 -11.72 10.05 -4.98
CA ILE A 215 -11.02 10.73 -6.06
C ILE A 215 -11.30 9.94 -7.35
N SER A 216 -11.98 10.56 -8.29
CA SER A 216 -12.32 9.96 -9.59
C SER A 216 -11.68 10.72 -10.74
N ASN A 217 -11.55 10.05 -11.88
CA ASN A 217 -11.13 10.69 -13.11
C ASN A 217 -12.23 11.61 -13.65
N VAL A 218 -11.84 12.79 -14.15
CA VAL A 218 -12.77 13.79 -14.68
C VAL A 218 -12.48 14.03 -16.16
N SER A 219 -13.29 13.41 -17.02
CA SER A 219 -13.16 13.49 -18.49
C SER A 219 -14.04 14.57 -19.13
N GLY A 220 -15.17 14.93 -18.50
CA GLY A 220 -16.13 15.93 -18.99
C GLY A 220 -16.59 16.90 -17.90
N PHE A 221 -16.64 18.19 -18.25
CA PHE A 221 -17.15 19.27 -17.38
C PHE A 221 -17.52 20.50 -18.20
N VAL A 222 -18.28 21.42 -17.59
CA VAL A 222 -18.68 22.68 -18.21
C VAL A 222 -18.75 23.81 -17.17
N VAL A 223 -18.44 25.04 -17.58
CA VAL A 223 -18.55 26.24 -16.73
C VAL A 223 -19.91 26.91 -16.96
N LEU A 224 -20.63 27.18 -15.89
CA LEU A 224 -21.95 27.83 -15.88
C LEU A 224 -21.81 29.37 -15.93
N SER A 225 -22.95 30.04 -16.07
CA SER A 225 -23.01 31.50 -16.25
C SER A 225 -22.56 32.29 -15.02
N ASP A 226 -22.71 31.69 -13.83
CA ASP A 226 -22.28 32.23 -12.54
C ASP A 226 -20.83 31.87 -12.18
N GLY A 227 -20.13 31.13 -13.05
CA GLY A 227 -18.75 30.67 -12.83
C GLY A 227 -18.62 29.35 -12.06
N LYS A 228 -19.72 28.76 -11.58
CA LYS A 228 -19.72 27.39 -11.05
C LYS A 228 -19.41 26.40 -12.16
N VAL A 229 -18.97 25.20 -11.79
CA VAL A 229 -18.59 24.17 -12.76
C VAL A 229 -19.36 22.90 -12.48
N ILE A 230 -19.87 22.26 -13.53
CA ILE A 230 -20.48 20.94 -13.43
C ILE A 230 -19.52 19.92 -14.06
N SER A 231 -19.24 18.81 -13.38
CA SER A 231 -18.44 17.72 -13.91
C SER A 231 -19.14 16.36 -13.80
N GLY A 232 -18.77 15.43 -14.67
CA GLY A 232 -19.10 14.02 -14.50
C GLY A 232 -18.16 13.32 -13.52
N SER A 233 -18.61 12.21 -12.94
CA SER A 233 -17.77 11.29 -12.15
C SER A 233 -17.77 9.88 -12.73
N GLU A 234 -16.76 9.07 -12.35
CA GLU A 234 -16.71 7.64 -12.66
C GLU A 234 -17.82 6.83 -11.96
N SER A 235 -18.36 7.35 -10.86
CA SER A 235 -19.46 6.74 -10.11
C SER A 235 -20.86 7.04 -10.67
N GLY A 236 -20.96 7.80 -11.77
CA GLY A 236 -22.23 8.16 -12.38
C GLY A 236 -22.96 9.34 -11.72
N LEU A 237 -22.31 10.07 -10.81
CA LEU A 237 -22.82 11.30 -10.21
C LEU A 237 -22.45 12.51 -11.07
N ILE A 238 -23.33 13.51 -11.07
CA ILE A 238 -23.01 14.84 -11.60
C ILE A 238 -22.59 15.72 -10.42
N ILE A 239 -21.42 16.37 -10.50
CA ILE A 239 -20.84 17.14 -9.39
C ILE A 239 -20.88 18.62 -9.72
N LEU A 240 -21.47 19.42 -8.84
CA LEU A 240 -21.43 20.89 -8.88
C LEU A 240 -20.31 21.43 -7.99
N TRP A 241 -19.42 22.19 -8.60
CA TRP A 241 -18.28 22.84 -7.96
C TRP A 241 -18.54 24.33 -7.82
N GLU A 242 -18.30 24.86 -6.63
CA GLU A 242 -18.28 26.28 -6.34
C GLU A 242 -16.88 26.63 -5.80
N GLY A 243 -16.07 27.29 -6.63
CA GLY A 243 -14.64 27.42 -6.37
C GLY A 243 -13.94 26.05 -6.43
N ASP A 244 -13.11 25.74 -5.42
CA ASP A 244 -12.39 24.46 -5.32
C ASP A 244 -13.14 23.39 -4.50
N LEU A 245 -14.37 23.66 -4.08
CA LEU A 245 -15.17 22.78 -3.22
C LEU A 245 -16.41 22.25 -3.95
N ILE A 246 -16.85 21.07 -3.55
CA ILE A 246 -18.09 20.46 -4.02
C ILE A 246 -19.26 21.07 -3.24
N ARG A 247 -20.16 21.74 -3.95
CA ARG A 247 -21.40 22.29 -3.40
C ARG A 247 -22.49 21.23 -3.32
N CYS A 248 -22.63 20.44 -4.38
CA CYS A 248 -23.74 19.49 -4.54
C CYS A 248 -23.32 18.31 -5.44
N CYS A 249 -23.87 17.13 -5.17
CA CYS A 249 -23.74 15.92 -5.96
C CYS A 249 -25.15 15.49 -6.38
N PHE A 250 -25.39 15.40 -7.67
CA PHE A 250 -26.70 15.00 -8.19
C PHE A 250 -26.75 13.49 -8.38
N ALA A 251 -27.79 12.90 -7.81
CA ALA A 251 -28.14 11.50 -7.96
C ALA A 251 -29.55 11.39 -8.52
N ARG A 252 -29.88 10.25 -9.14
CA ARG A 252 -31.20 10.00 -9.72
C ARG A 252 -32.25 9.72 -8.65
N GLU A 253 -31.88 8.96 -7.64
CA GLU A 253 -32.71 8.63 -6.48
C GLU A 253 -31.82 8.57 -5.24
N VAL A 254 -32.38 8.86 -4.08
CA VAL A 254 -31.68 8.80 -2.80
C VAL A 254 -32.55 7.98 -1.85
N ASP A 255 -32.04 6.85 -1.40
CA ASP A 255 -32.72 5.96 -0.47
C ASP A 255 -32.66 6.59 0.93
N ARG A 256 -33.74 7.28 1.26
CA ARG A 256 -33.96 7.85 2.59
C ARG A 256 -34.70 6.80 3.40
N GLU A 257 -33.98 6.01 4.20
CA GLU A 257 -34.63 5.14 5.17
C GLU A 257 -35.55 5.99 6.09
N ASP A 258 -36.85 5.69 6.09
CA ASP A 258 -37.88 6.29 6.94
C ASP A 258 -37.63 5.85 8.41
N ASP A 259 -36.62 6.43 9.04
CA ASP A 259 -36.28 6.08 10.42
C ASP A 259 -37.11 6.95 11.38
N ASP A 260 -37.91 6.27 12.21
CA ASP A 260 -38.92 6.82 13.14
C ASP A 260 -38.33 7.89 14.09
N GLY A 261 -38.30 9.14 13.62
CA GLY A 261 -38.37 10.39 14.39
C GLY A 261 -37.36 10.62 15.52
N THR A 262 -36.32 9.80 15.69
CA THR A 262 -35.45 9.84 16.87
C THR A 262 -33.98 10.10 16.49
N ALA A 263 -33.45 11.19 17.05
CA ALA A 263 -32.06 11.67 16.96
C ALA A 263 -31.66 12.45 15.69
N ALA A 264 -32.20 13.66 15.55
CA ALA A 264 -31.55 14.76 14.85
C ALA A 264 -30.40 15.32 15.72
N THR A 265 -29.17 14.89 15.47
CA THR A 265 -27.98 15.52 16.06
C THR A 265 -26.77 15.43 15.12
N PHE A 266 -26.56 16.55 14.42
CA PHE A 266 -25.38 17.09 13.70
C PHE A 266 -24.52 16.24 12.76
N MET A 267 -24.69 14.92 12.67
CA MET A 267 -23.95 14.13 11.68
C MET A 267 -24.58 14.17 10.31
N ALA A 268 -23.85 14.72 9.33
CA ALA A 268 -24.15 14.54 7.92
C ALA A 268 -24.42 13.04 7.64
N ARG A 269 -25.67 12.75 7.26
CA ARG A 269 -26.15 11.39 6.98
C ARG A 269 -25.53 10.94 5.65
N SER A 270 -24.95 9.75 5.61
CA SER A 270 -24.62 9.08 4.36
C SER A 270 -25.88 8.36 3.90
N TYR A 271 -26.36 8.71 2.71
CA TYR A 271 -27.52 8.07 2.10
C TYR A 271 -27.03 7.14 0.99
N ASP A 272 -27.69 6.00 0.82
CA ASP A 272 -27.58 5.22 -0.41
C ASP A 272 -28.28 5.98 -1.54
N TYR A 273 -27.79 5.82 -2.77
CA TYR A 273 -28.29 6.56 -3.92
C TYR A 273 -28.16 5.77 -5.21
N THR A 274 -29.08 6.04 -6.13
CA THR A 274 -28.99 5.59 -7.51
C THR A 274 -28.33 6.71 -8.31
N PRO A 275 -27.18 6.48 -8.98
CA PRO A 275 -26.49 7.53 -9.73
C PRO A 275 -27.29 8.02 -10.94
N CYS A 276 -26.96 9.22 -11.45
CA CYS A 276 -27.60 9.79 -12.64
C CYS A 276 -27.34 8.95 -13.91
N HIS A 277 -26.20 8.25 -13.95
CA HIS A 277 -25.82 7.30 -15.00
C HIS A 277 -25.29 6.00 -14.39
N GLU A 278 -25.51 4.87 -15.07
CA GLU A 278 -24.94 3.57 -14.67
C GLU A 278 -23.51 3.41 -15.23
N GLY A 279 -22.56 4.12 -14.65
CA GLY A 279 -21.16 4.14 -15.09
C GLY A 279 -20.60 5.55 -15.22
N ALA A 280 -19.42 5.69 -15.82
CA ALA A 280 -18.74 6.98 -15.88
C ALA A 280 -19.47 7.98 -16.79
N ILE A 281 -19.66 9.22 -16.30
CA ILE A 281 -20.15 10.33 -17.11
C ILE A 281 -18.95 10.97 -17.83
N ASN A 282 -18.82 10.68 -19.12
CA ASN A 282 -17.69 11.15 -19.94
C ASN A 282 -17.95 12.51 -20.61
N VAL A 283 -19.21 12.87 -20.80
CA VAL A 283 -19.63 14.06 -21.54
C VAL A 283 -20.59 14.87 -20.68
N VAL A 284 -20.30 16.17 -20.57
CA VAL A 284 -21.13 17.17 -19.90
C VAL A 284 -21.14 18.41 -20.77
N GLU A 285 -22.28 18.74 -21.37
CA GLU A 285 -22.38 19.81 -22.36
C GLU A 285 -23.58 20.72 -22.06
N LEU A 286 -23.36 22.04 -22.13
CA LEU A 286 -24.45 23.03 -22.09
C LEU A 286 -25.04 23.19 -23.49
N MET A 287 -26.34 22.95 -23.63
CA MET A 287 -27.05 23.15 -24.90
C MET A 287 -27.25 24.63 -25.21
N GLU A 288 -27.72 24.95 -26.42
CA GLU A 288 -27.91 26.33 -26.88
C GLU A 288 -28.78 27.15 -25.90
N GLY A 289 -28.31 28.36 -25.58
CA GLY A 289 -28.93 29.24 -24.58
C GLY A 289 -28.56 28.94 -23.13
N GLY A 290 -27.83 27.85 -22.83
CA GLY A 290 -27.33 27.54 -21.50
C GLY A 290 -28.40 27.17 -20.46
N ARG A 291 -29.64 26.89 -20.90
CA ARG A 291 -30.77 26.54 -20.01
C ARG A 291 -30.88 25.05 -19.70
N VAL A 292 -30.31 24.20 -20.56
CA VAL A 292 -30.37 22.74 -20.47
C VAL A 292 -28.95 22.18 -20.49
N LEU A 293 -28.67 21.27 -19.55
CA LEU A 293 -27.44 20.50 -19.47
C LEU A 293 -27.70 19.10 -20.05
N MET A 294 -26.84 18.64 -20.94
CA MET A 294 -26.84 17.28 -21.46
C MET A 294 -25.66 16.51 -20.84
N THR A 295 -25.93 15.33 -20.29
CA THR A 295 -24.90 14.39 -19.82
C THR A 295 -24.98 13.07 -20.58
N ALA A 296 -23.83 12.46 -20.84
CA ALA A 296 -23.73 11.15 -21.46
C ALA A 296 -22.50 10.38 -20.96
N GLY A 297 -22.58 9.05 -20.96
CA GLY A 297 -21.57 8.19 -20.34
C GLY A 297 -21.60 6.75 -20.82
N ASP A 298 -20.99 5.89 -20.02
CA ASP A 298 -20.79 4.47 -20.33
C ASP A 298 -22.10 3.67 -20.41
N ASP A 299 -23.21 4.18 -19.89
CA ASP A 299 -24.52 3.53 -19.95
C ASP A 299 -25.29 3.76 -21.27
N GLY A 300 -24.73 4.54 -22.20
CA GLY A 300 -25.31 4.78 -23.53
C GLY A 300 -26.51 5.73 -23.58
N TYR A 301 -26.81 6.41 -22.48
CA TYR A 301 -27.89 7.39 -22.41
C TYR A 301 -27.40 8.82 -22.61
N PHE A 302 -28.22 9.61 -23.29
CA PHE A 302 -28.24 11.07 -23.17
C PHE A 302 -29.30 11.41 -22.13
N ARG A 303 -28.95 12.22 -21.13
CA ARG A 303 -29.90 12.73 -20.13
C ARG A 303 -29.86 14.24 -20.07
N PHE A 304 -31.02 14.85 -19.86
CA PHE A 304 -31.20 16.29 -19.90
C PHE A 304 -31.67 16.84 -18.55
N TRP A 305 -31.05 17.93 -18.13
CA TRP A 305 -31.25 18.53 -16.82
C TRP A 305 -31.47 20.04 -16.94
N ARG A 306 -32.29 20.60 -16.04
CA ARG A 306 -32.58 22.03 -16.00
C ARG A 306 -31.43 22.78 -15.31
N VAL A 307 -30.70 23.62 -16.03
CA VAL A 307 -29.53 24.34 -15.47
C VAL A 307 -29.92 25.25 -14.31
N SER A 308 -31.06 25.94 -14.41
CA SER A 308 -31.53 26.84 -13.35
C SER A 308 -31.88 26.11 -12.04
N GLU A 309 -32.13 24.80 -12.08
CA GLU A 309 -32.28 23.98 -10.89
C GLU A 309 -30.91 23.59 -10.33
N LEU A 310 -30.02 23.07 -11.19
CA LEU A 310 -28.68 22.64 -10.79
C LEU A 310 -27.85 23.79 -10.20
N GLU A 311 -27.95 25.01 -10.75
CA GLU A 311 -27.20 26.19 -10.30
C GLU A 311 -27.50 26.59 -8.85
N VAL A 312 -28.75 26.41 -8.40
CA VAL A 312 -29.22 26.84 -7.06
C VAL A 312 -29.36 25.69 -6.07
N ALA A 313 -29.21 24.44 -6.54
CA ALA A 313 -29.34 23.26 -5.71
C ALA A 313 -28.35 23.28 -4.52
N GLU A 314 -28.83 22.80 -3.39
CA GLU A 314 -28.07 22.59 -2.17
C GLU A 314 -28.26 21.14 -1.75
N GLY A 315 -27.17 20.38 -1.76
CA GLY A 315 -27.20 18.96 -1.45
C GLY A 315 -27.24 18.70 0.04
N GLU A 316 -27.94 17.64 0.44
CA GLU A 316 -28.06 17.21 1.82
C GLU A 316 -27.26 15.92 2.07
N GLY A 317 -26.62 15.81 3.23
CA GLY A 317 -25.85 14.62 3.60
C GLY A 317 -24.35 14.66 3.25
N ALA A 318 -23.72 13.49 3.29
CA ALA A 318 -22.31 13.30 2.92
C ALA A 318 -22.16 12.02 2.05
N PRO A 319 -22.02 12.14 0.71
CA PRO A 319 -21.89 13.39 -0.05
C PRO A 319 -23.15 14.27 -0.03
N PRO A 320 -23.05 15.59 -0.31
CA PRO A 320 -24.20 16.50 -0.32
C PRO A 320 -25.08 16.18 -1.54
N LEU A 321 -26.06 15.30 -1.36
CA LEU A 321 -26.88 14.73 -2.42
C LEU A 321 -28.12 15.59 -2.70
N TYR A 322 -28.44 15.77 -3.98
CA TYR A 322 -29.68 16.38 -4.45
C TYR A 322 -30.23 15.54 -5.60
N VAL A 323 -31.56 15.42 -5.68
CA VAL A 323 -32.23 14.65 -6.74
C VAL A 323 -32.88 15.63 -7.72
N PRO A 324 -32.24 15.94 -8.87
CA PRO A 324 -32.81 16.85 -9.84
C PRO A 324 -33.84 16.18 -10.74
N GLU A 325 -34.72 17.00 -11.32
CA GLU A 325 -35.67 16.52 -12.33
C GLU A 325 -34.91 16.15 -13.63
N CYS A 326 -35.00 14.88 -14.04
CA CYS A 326 -34.57 14.45 -15.37
C CYS A 326 -35.64 14.84 -16.39
N LEU A 327 -35.36 15.84 -17.22
CA LEU A 327 -36.32 16.39 -18.21
C LEU A 327 -36.61 15.40 -19.34
N GLY A 328 -35.73 14.42 -19.55
CA GLY A 328 -35.87 13.38 -20.55
C GLY A 328 -34.59 12.60 -20.72
N GLU A 329 -34.72 11.41 -21.33
CA GLU A 329 -33.60 10.56 -21.66
C GLU A 329 -33.74 9.97 -23.06
N ILE A 330 -32.61 9.81 -23.74
CA ILE A 330 -32.52 9.17 -25.06
C ILE A 330 -31.47 8.07 -24.96
N LEU A 331 -31.89 6.82 -25.09
CA LEU A 331 -30.97 5.70 -25.25
C LEU A 331 -30.39 5.73 -26.66
N VAL A 332 -29.08 5.93 -26.79
CA VAL A 332 -28.37 5.80 -28.07
C VAL A 332 -28.35 4.32 -28.46
N HIS A 333 -27.79 3.49 -27.57
CA HIS A 333 -27.78 2.04 -27.69
C HIS A 333 -27.36 1.43 -26.34
N ALA A 334 -27.88 0.25 -25.98
CA ALA A 334 -27.60 -0.37 -24.68
C ALA A 334 -26.11 -0.74 -24.46
N GLY A 335 -25.37 -0.99 -25.54
CA GLY A 335 -23.92 -1.25 -25.50
C GLY A 335 -23.05 -0.10 -26.03
N ALA A 336 -23.58 1.13 -26.08
CA ALA A 336 -22.79 2.30 -26.50
C ALA A 336 -22.12 2.97 -25.30
N PHE A 337 -20.82 2.75 -25.12
CA PHE A 337 -20.03 3.42 -24.09
C PHE A 337 -19.57 4.81 -24.56
N ILE A 338 -20.39 5.84 -24.33
CA ILE A 338 -20.21 7.16 -24.96
C ILE A 338 -18.94 7.84 -24.47
N ARG A 339 -18.06 8.24 -25.41
CA ARG A 339 -16.72 8.78 -25.11
C ARG A 339 -16.52 10.22 -25.53
N SER A 340 -17.16 10.62 -26.63
CA SER A 340 -17.10 11.98 -27.18
C SER A 340 -18.39 12.29 -27.91
N VAL A 341 -18.86 13.53 -27.79
CA VAL A 341 -20.07 14.02 -28.47
C VAL A 341 -19.75 15.38 -29.10
N THR A 342 -20.34 15.67 -30.26
CA THR A 342 -20.25 16.99 -30.87
C THR A 342 -21.53 17.35 -31.62
N TYR A 343 -21.98 18.61 -31.51
CA TYR A 343 -23.16 19.10 -32.19
C TYR A 343 -22.84 19.63 -33.59
N CYS A 344 -23.42 18.99 -34.62
CA CYS A 344 -23.35 19.45 -36.00
C CYS A 344 -24.54 20.37 -36.33
N LYS A 345 -24.41 21.65 -35.97
CA LYS A 345 -25.43 22.71 -36.20
C LYS A 345 -26.03 22.76 -37.60
N ASP A 346 -25.24 22.46 -38.62
CA ASP A 346 -25.68 22.62 -40.02
C ASP A 346 -26.66 21.52 -40.46
N VAL A 347 -26.77 20.42 -39.69
CA VAL A 347 -27.66 19.27 -39.96
C VAL A 347 -28.57 18.93 -38.79
N ASP A 348 -28.51 19.68 -37.69
CA ASP A 348 -29.26 19.43 -36.45
C ASP A 348 -29.13 17.99 -35.91
N GLU A 349 -27.89 17.49 -35.86
CA GLU A 349 -27.58 16.18 -35.30
C GLU A 349 -26.39 16.24 -34.34
N TRP A 350 -26.44 15.42 -33.30
CA TRP A 350 -25.30 15.03 -32.51
C TRP A 350 -24.53 13.91 -33.21
N VAL A 351 -23.22 14.05 -33.29
CA VAL A 351 -22.32 12.96 -33.65
C VAL A 351 -21.66 12.43 -32.39
N VAL A 352 -21.82 11.13 -32.14
CA VAL A 352 -21.37 10.48 -30.91
C VAL A 352 -20.35 9.41 -31.26
N LEU A 353 -19.18 9.46 -30.63
CA LEU A 353 -18.20 8.38 -30.66
C LEU A 353 -18.30 7.58 -29.37
N ASP A 354 -18.54 6.27 -29.50
CA ASP A 354 -18.41 5.34 -28.38
C ASP A 354 -17.04 4.65 -28.37
N SER A 355 -16.69 4.04 -27.23
CA SER A 355 -15.44 3.30 -27.08
C SER A 355 -15.43 1.97 -27.86
N ALA A 356 -16.61 1.45 -28.22
CA ALA A 356 -16.79 0.25 -29.04
C ALA A 356 -16.47 0.46 -30.53
N GLY A 357 -16.16 1.69 -30.95
CA GLY A 357 -15.71 2.03 -32.29
C GLY A 357 -16.83 2.48 -33.23
N VAL A 358 -18.00 2.84 -32.70
CA VAL A 358 -19.14 3.29 -33.50
C VAL A 358 -19.28 4.81 -33.44
N LEU A 359 -19.50 5.40 -34.61
CA LEU A 359 -19.93 6.79 -34.78
C LEU A 359 -21.44 6.80 -34.99
N TRP A 360 -22.17 7.31 -34.02
CA TRP A 360 -23.63 7.44 -34.07
C TRP A 360 -24.03 8.83 -34.52
N ARG A 361 -25.14 8.90 -35.24
CA ARG A 361 -25.92 10.10 -35.49
C ARG A 361 -27.14 10.05 -34.59
N VAL A 362 -27.31 11.06 -33.75
CA VAL A 362 -28.44 11.19 -32.85
C VAL A 362 -29.13 12.51 -33.17
N PRO A 363 -30.45 12.52 -33.44
CA PRO A 363 -31.17 13.77 -33.72
C PRO A 363 -30.99 14.79 -32.60
N TYR A 364 -30.75 16.05 -32.96
CA TYR A 364 -30.70 17.14 -31.99
C TYR A 364 -32.13 17.49 -31.55
N VAL A 365 -32.38 17.51 -30.24
CA VAL A 365 -33.65 17.96 -29.68
C VAL A 365 -33.48 19.37 -29.18
N HIS A 366 -34.30 20.30 -29.66
CA HIS A 366 -34.15 21.71 -29.30
C HIS A 366 -34.43 21.92 -27.79
N PRO A 367 -33.67 22.77 -27.08
CA PRO A 367 -33.85 23.01 -25.64
C PRO A 367 -35.28 23.38 -25.25
N ASP A 368 -36.00 24.12 -26.09
CA ASP A 368 -37.40 24.51 -25.83
C ASP A 368 -38.36 23.31 -25.86
N ASP A 369 -38.10 22.30 -26.68
CA ASP A 369 -38.92 21.08 -26.71
C ASP A 369 -38.68 20.22 -25.46
N ILE A 370 -37.42 20.18 -24.98
CA ILE A 370 -37.04 19.52 -23.73
C ILE A 370 -37.73 20.19 -22.54
N LEU A 371 -37.66 21.53 -22.46
CA LEU A 371 -38.23 22.30 -21.35
C LEU A 371 -39.76 22.28 -21.31
N ASN A 372 -40.42 22.06 -22.45
CA ASN A 372 -41.87 21.96 -22.58
C ASN A 372 -42.41 20.53 -22.40
N ASN A 373 -41.56 19.56 -22.00
CA ASN A 373 -41.89 18.13 -21.91
C ASN A 373 -42.46 17.55 -23.23
N ALA A 374 -42.08 18.14 -24.37
CA ALA A 374 -42.53 17.71 -25.69
C ALA A 374 -41.71 16.53 -26.24
N VAL A 375 -40.73 16.02 -25.48
CA VAL A 375 -39.90 14.85 -25.82
C VAL A 375 -40.72 13.56 -25.67
N THR A 376 -41.78 13.41 -26.46
CA THR A 376 -42.31 12.08 -26.79
C THR A 376 -41.26 11.39 -27.65
N LYS A 377 -40.87 10.16 -27.26
CA LYS A 377 -39.90 9.25 -27.94
C LYS A 377 -39.40 9.79 -29.29
N PRO A 378 -38.10 10.06 -29.46
CA PRO A 378 -37.59 10.70 -30.67
C PRO A 378 -38.13 9.96 -31.90
N LYS A 379 -38.73 10.72 -32.83
CA LYS A 379 -39.37 10.15 -34.05
C LYS A 379 -38.39 9.29 -34.84
N GLU A 380 -37.10 9.62 -34.74
CA GLU A 380 -35.99 8.93 -35.37
C GLU A 380 -35.03 8.42 -34.28
N GLN A 381 -34.70 7.14 -34.34
CA GLN A 381 -33.75 6.51 -33.41
C GLN A 381 -32.31 6.89 -33.80
N ALA A 382 -31.39 6.78 -32.85
CA ALA A 382 -29.96 6.90 -33.13
C ALA A 382 -29.55 5.94 -34.25
N VAL A 383 -28.79 6.43 -35.22
CA VAL A 383 -28.35 5.67 -36.38
C VAL A 383 -26.83 5.43 -36.27
N PRO A 384 -26.35 4.19 -36.31
CA PRO A 384 -24.91 3.93 -36.43
C PRO A 384 -24.49 4.35 -37.84
N ALA A 385 -23.74 5.45 -37.94
CA ALA A 385 -23.29 5.99 -39.21
C ALA A 385 -22.09 5.21 -39.75
N LEU A 386 -21.15 4.86 -38.87
CA LEU A 386 -19.95 4.08 -39.19
C LEU A 386 -19.60 3.20 -37.99
N GLU A 387 -19.18 1.96 -38.25
CA GLU A 387 -18.73 1.01 -37.23
C GLU A 387 -17.28 0.58 -37.53
N PHE A 388 -16.43 0.59 -36.51
CA PHE A 388 -15.02 0.16 -36.55
C PHE A 388 -14.70 -0.73 -35.35
N ASN A 389 -13.44 -1.17 -35.24
CA ASN A 389 -12.95 -1.91 -34.08
C ASN A 389 -13.00 -1.02 -32.82
N GLY A 390 -13.49 -1.59 -31.73
CA GLY A 390 -13.42 -0.96 -30.41
C GLY A 390 -12.09 -1.28 -29.74
N GLY A 391 -11.40 -0.27 -29.22
CA GLY A 391 -10.11 -0.46 -28.54
C GLY A 391 -8.98 -0.90 -29.48
N SER A 392 -7.97 -1.56 -28.92
CA SER A 392 -6.76 -1.92 -29.66
C SER A 392 -6.96 -3.15 -30.55
N ILE A 393 -6.36 -3.14 -31.76
CA ILE A 393 -6.22 -4.36 -32.57
C ILE A 393 -5.01 -5.12 -32.05
N THR A 394 -5.22 -6.32 -31.50
CA THR A 394 -4.18 -7.12 -30.83
C THR A 394 -3.61 -8.21 -31.73
N SER A 395 -4.30 -8.58 -32.81
CA SER A 395 -3.77 -9.54 -33.78
C SER A 395 -4.40 -9.36 -35.16
N ALA A 396 -3.70 -9.81 -36.20
CA ALA A 396 -4.26 -9.93 -37.54
C ALA A 396 -3.60 -11.06 -38.34
N ALA A 397 -4.34 -11.57 -39.32
CA ALA A 397 -3.84 -12.48 -40.33
C ALA A 397 -4.40 -12.09 -41.71
N LEU A 398 -3.50 -11.91 -42.69
CA LEU A 398 -3.93 -11.63 -44.06
C LEU A 398 -4.52 -12.89 -44.70
N SER A 399 -5.47 -12.69 -45.60
CA SER A 399 -6.00 -13.78 -46.41
C SER A 399 -4.94 -14.24 -47.43
N PRO A 400 -4.72 -15.55 -47.57
CA PRO A 400 -3.78 -16.11 -48.54
C PRO A 400 -4.30 -16.13 -49.99
N ILE A 401 -5.53 -15.67 -50.24
CA ILE A 401 -6.22 -15.81 -51.55
C ILE A 401 -6.78 -14.52 -52.12
N ASP A 402 -6.97 -13.48 -51.30
CA ASP A 402 -7.57 -12.21 -51.74
C ASP A 402 -7.09 -11.04 -50.87
N HIS A 403 -7.52 -9.82 -51.25
CA HIS A 403 -7.13 -8.59 -50.55
C HIS A 403 -7.95 -8.32 -49.28
N THR A 404 -8.03 -9.32 -48.40
CA THR A 404 -8.70 -9.18 -47.10
C THR A 404 -7.78 -9.52 -45.93
N VAL A 405 -8.09 -8.98 -44.76
CA VAL A 405 -7.40 -9.26 -43.50
C VAL A 405 -8.42 -9.61 -42.44
N VAL A 406 -8.11 -10.61 -41.63
CA VAL A 406 -8.86 -10.92 -40.41
C VAL A 406 -8.17 -10.23 -39.25
N THR A 407 -8.90 -9.43 -38.48
CA THR A 407 -8.38 -8.73 -37.29
C THR A 407 -9.06 -9.23 -36.03
N GLY A 408 -8.31 -9.32 -34.94
CA GLY A 408 -8.80 -9.58 -33.59
C GLY A 408 -8.44 -8.44 -32.66
N GLY A 409 -9.39 -7.98 -31.86
CA GLY A 409 -9.22 -6.82 -30.97
C GLY A 409 -9.48 -7.11 -29.49
N GLU A 410 -9.28 -6.09 -28.68
CA GLU A 410 -9.66 -6.08 -27.25
C GLU A 410 -11.18 -6.14 -27.04
N ASP A 411 -11.97 -5.70 -28.02
CA ASP A 411 -13.43 -5.81 -28.04
C ASP A 411 -13.95 -7.26 -28.17
N GLY A 412 -13.06 -8.25 -28.29
CA GLY A 412 -13.43 -9.65 -28.42
C GLY A 412 -14.09 -10.02 -29.74
N THR A 413 -13.99 -9.15 -30.75
CA THR A 413 -14.51 -9.40 -32.09
C THR A 413 -13.44 -9.91 -33.03
N ILE A 414 -13.85 -10.75 -33.98
CA ILE A 414 -13.06 -11.16 -35.13
C ILE A 414 -13.71 -10.55 -36.37
N ARG A 415 -12.97 -9.71 -37.10
CA ARG A 415 -13.51 -8.94 -38.23
C ARG A 415 -12.79 -9.27 -39.52
N LEU A 416 -13.52 -9.34 -40.63
CA LEU A 416 -12.95 -9.44 -41.96
C LEU A 416 -13.01 -8.07 -42.63
N VAL A 417 -11.85 -7.53 -42.99
CA VAL A 417 -11.71 -6.21 -43.62
C VAL A 417 -11.11 -6.36 -45.01
N ASP A 418 -11.75 -5.78 -46.01
CA ASP A 418 -11.14 -5.53 -47.32
C ASP A 418 -10.35 -4.22 -47.21
N TYR A 419 -9.02 -4.34 -47.22
CA TYR A 419 -8.13 -3.19 -47.08
C TYR A 419 -7.95 -2.41 -48.39
N VAL A 420 -8.41 -2.90 -49.55
CA VAL A 420 -8.39 -2.16 -50.82
C VAL A 420 -9.59 -1.24 -50.95
N THR A 421 -10.78 -1.69 -50.52
CA THR A 421 -11.99 -0.85 -50.45
C THR A 421 -12.23 -0.20 -49.09
N PRO A 422 -11.18 -0.10 -48.25
CA PRO A 422 -11.19 -0.07 -46.78
C PRO A 422 -12.58 -0.25 -46.11
N ARG A 423 -13.17 -1.44 -46.22
CA ARG A 423 -14.49 -1.77 -45.65
C ARG A 423 -14.47 -3.04 -44.82
N GLU A 424 -15.18 -3.02 -43.71
CA GLU A 424 -15.55 -4.24 -43.00
C GLU A 424 -16.56 -5.03 -43.85
N LEU A 425 -16.28 -6.31 -44.09
CA LEU A 425 -17.17 -7.20 -44.83
C LEU A 425 -18.19 -7.85 -43.89
N TYR A 426 -17.71 -8.37 -42.75
CA TYR A 426 -18.52 -8.90 -41.66
C TYR A 426 -17.64 -9.20 -40.43
N LYS A 427 -18.28 -9.37 -39.26
CA LYS A 427 -17.63 -9.70 -37.98
C LYS A 427 -18.28 -10.90 -37.30
N MET A 428 -17.56 -11.47 -36.32
CA MET A 428 -18.04 -12.47 -35.38
C MET A 428 -17.71 -12.01 -33.97
N CYS A 429 -18.73 -11.90 -33.12
CA CYS A 429 -18.55 -11.68 -31.69
C CYS A 429 -18.37 -13.03 -31.00
N LEU A 430 -17.35 -13.14 -30.14
CA LEU A 430 -17.17 -14.35 -29.34
C LEU A 430 -18.23 -14.41 -28.22
N PRO A 431 -18.69 -15.61 -27.80
CA PRO A 431 -19.76 -15.75 -26.79
C PRO A 431 -19.40 -15.13 -25.43
N GLN A 432 -18.12 -15.03 -25.13
CA GLN A 432 -17.58 -14.27 -24.02
C GLN A 432 -16.54 -13.31 -24.61
N PRO A 433 -16.62 -12.00 -24.36
CA PRO A 433 -15.64 -11.03 -24.84
C PRO A 433 -14.26 -11.48 -24.39
N ASN A 434 -13.38 -11.76 -25.33
CA ASN A 434 -12.05 -12.23 -24.99
C ASN A 434 -11.03 -11.71 -25.99
N VAL A 435 -9.93 -11.18 -25.47
CA VAL A 435 -8.88 -10.57 -26.30
C VAL A 435 -8.27 -11.63 -27.21
N VAL A 436 -8.36 -11.41 -28.53
CA VAL A 436 -7.77 -12.31 -29.53
C VAL A 436 -6.29 -11.94 -29.71
N ILE A 437 -5.40 -12.74 -29.12
CA ILE A 437 -3.96 -12.49 -29.09
C ILE A 437 -3.21 -13.02 -30.32
N GLY A 438 -3.88 -13.81 -31.16
CA GLY A 438 -3.21 -14.44 -32.29
C GLY A 438 -4.17 -15.01 -33.33
N LEU A 439 -3.83 -14.80 -34.60
CA LEU A 439 -4.59 -15.28 -35.76
C LEU A 439 -3.64 -15.92 -36.78
N ARG A 440 -4.05 -17.04 -37.39
CA ARG A 440 -3.25 -17.69 -38.45
C ARG A 440 -4.11 -18.50 -39.42
N PHE A 441 -4.04 -18.20 -40.71
CA PHE A 441 -4.63 -19.02 -41.77
C PHE A 441 -3.84 -20.31 -42.02
N PHE A 442 -4.56 -21.37 -42.39
CA PHE A 442 -3.97 -22.57 -42.97
C PHE A 442 -3.76 -22.40 -44.48
N GLN A 443 -2.51 -22.46 -44.92
CA GLN A 443 -2.14 -22.36 -46.32
C GLN A 443 -2.32 -23.68 -47.07
N LYS A 444 -2.29 -24.81 -46.36
CA LYS A 444 -2.48 -26.16 -46.88
C LYS A 444 -3.94 -26.59 -46.90
N ASP A 445 -4.83 -25.84 -46.23
CA ASP A 445 -6.29 -25.96 -46.42
C ASP A 445 -6.62 -25.81 -47.91
N PRO A 446 -7.31 -26.79 -48.54
CA PRO A 446 -7.65 -26.73 -49.96
C PRO A 446 -8.41 -25.46 -50.36
N GLU A 447 -9.26 -24.95 -49.47
CA GLU A 447 -9.99 -23.69 -49.67
C GLU A 447 -9.21 -22.45 -49.23
N LYS A 448 -8.15 -22.63 -48.42
CA LYS A 448 -7.36 -21.58 -47.74
C LYS A 448 -8.22 -20.55 -47.00
N LYS A 449 -9.33 -21.01 -46.42
CA LYS A 449 -10.32 -20.18 -45.72
C LYS A 449 -10.40 -20.49 -44.23
N LYS A 450 -9.78 -21.57 -43.77
CA LYS A 450 -9.74 -21.93 -42.36
C LYS A 450 -8.55 -21.28 -41.65
N PHE A 451 -8.76 -20.88 -40.40
CA PHE A 451 -7.76 -20.23 -39.58
C PHE A 451 -7.95 -20.52 -38.10
N LEU A 452 -6.88 -20.37 -37.34
CA LEU A 452 -6.89 -20.41 -35.88
C LEU A 452 -7.06 -19.00 -35.31
N ALA A 453 -7.86 -18.88 -34.25
CA ALA A 453 -7.92 -17.69 -33.41
C ALA A 453 -7.64 -18.07 -31.95
N CYS A 454 -6.59 -17.48 -31.37
CA CYS A 454 -6.11 -17.74 -30.03
C CYS A 454 -6.51 -16.59 -29.11
N CYS A 455 -7.13 -16.90 -27.98
CA CYS A 455 -7.66 -15.91 -27.03
C CYS A 455 -6.85 -15.90 -25.73
N LYS A 456 -6.76 -14.74 -25.09
CA LYS A 456 -6.03 -14.53 -23.83
C LYS A 456 -6.55 -15.41 -22.69
N SER A 457 -7.83 -15.79 -22.67
CA SER A 457 -8.39 -16.73 -21.68
C SER A 457 -7.91 -18.17 -21.76
N GLY A 458 -7.08 -18.51 -22.74
CA GLY A 458 -6.63 -19.88 -22.98
C GLY A 458 -7.39 -20.60 -24.09
N ALA A 459 -8.42 -19.98 -24.68
CA ALA A 459 -9.22 -20.60 -25.74
C ALA A 459 -8.51 -20.56 -27.10
N VAL A 460 -8.58 -21.67 -27.83
CA VAL A 460 -8.12 -21.85 -29.21
C VAL A 460 -9.35 -22.17 -30.05
N LEU A 461 -9.61 -21.36 -31.06
CA LEU A 461 -10.76 -21.47 -31.95
C LEU A 461 -10.29 -21.87 -33.34
N LEU A 462 -10.97 -22.84 -33.94
CA LEU A 462 -10.84 -23.17 -35.35
C LEU A 462 -12.02 -22.56 -36.10
N VAL A 463 -11.75 -21.65 -37.01
CA VAL A 463 -12.77 -20.83 -37.67
C VAL A 463 -12.63 -20.95 -39.19
N LYS A 464 -13.75 -21.05 -39.90
CA LYS A 464 -13.82 -20.99 -41.35
C LYS A 464 -14.38 -19.63 -41.80
N ARG A 465 -13.69 -18.99 -42.73
CA ARG A 465 -14.17 -17.81 -43.45
C ARG A 465 -15.22 -18.24 -44.49
N GLY A 466 -16.48 -17.88 -44.28
CA GLY A 466 -17.55 -18.05 -45.27
C GLY A 466 -17.54 -16.95 -46.34
N SER A 467 -18.61 -16.85 -47.12
CA SER A 467 -18.81 -15.71 -48.04
C SER A 467 -19.47 -14.51 -47.35
N THR A 468 -20.20 -14.74 -46.26
CA THR A 468 -21.05 -13.72 -45.61
C THR A 468 -20.90 -13.69 -44.09
N ALA A 469 -20.24 -14.69 -43.50
CA ALA A 469 -20.05 -14.84 -42.06
C ALA A 469 -18.87 -15.76 -41.76
N PHE A 470 -18.38 -15.72 -40.53
CA PHE A 470 -17.48 -16.74 -40.00
C PHE A 470 -18.27 -17.96 -39.50
N THR A 471 -17.67 -19.13 -39.57
CA THR A 471 -18.23 -20.36 -39.00
C THR A 471 -17.23 -20.95 -38.02
N LEU A 472 -17.61 -21.05 -36.74
CA LEU A 472 -16.82 -21.72 -35.73
C LEU A 472 -16.90 -23.24 -35.97
N LEU A 473 -15.76 -23.87 -36.24
CA LEU A 473 -15.65 -25.32 -36.46
C LEU A 473 -15.36 -26.08 -35.16
N GLY A 474 -14.63 -25.45 -34.23
CA GLY A 474 -14.31 -26.05 -32.93
C GLY A 474 -13.62 -25.07 -31.99
N GLN A 475 -13.64 -25.39 -30.70
CA GLN A 475 -13.05 -24.61 -29.62
C GLN A 475 -12.41 -25.54 -28.58
N TRP A 476 -11.20 -25.20 -28.14
CA TRP A 476 -10.44 -25.95 -27.14
C TRP A 476 -9.86 -25.00 -26.10
N ARG A 477 -9.66 -25.47 -24.86
CA ARG A 477 -8.93 -24.74 -23.81
C ARG A 477 -7.79 -25.62 -23.27
N PRO A 478 -6.62 -25.66 -23.94
CA PRO A 478 -5.51 -26.53 -23.55
C PRO A 478 -4.85 -26.18 -22.20
N HIS A 479 -4.96 -24.93 -21.74
CA HIS A 479 -4.30 -24.45 -20.54
C HIS A 479 -5.32 -23.91 -19.52
N ASN A 480 -4.99 -24.08 -18.23
CA ASN A 480 -5.77 -23.47 -17.14
C ASN A 480 -5.51 -21.96 -17.03
N ASP A 481 -4.30 -21.54 -17.41
CA ASP A 481 -3.87 -20.14 -17.46
C ASP A 481 -4.07 -19.55 -18.86
N GLY A 482 -3.94 -18.24 -18.97
CA GLY A 482 -4.06 -17.53 -20.23
C GLY A 482 -3.02 -18.00 -21.26
N LEU A 483 -3.48 -18.22 -22.49
CA LEU A 483 -2.60 -18.53 -23.60
C LEU A 483 -1.70 -17.32 -23.85
N ALA A 484 -0.40 -17.55 -24.02
CA ALA A 484 0.58 -16.49 -24.28
C ALA A 484 1.07 -16.56 -25.73
N LEU A 485 1.36 -17.76 -26.24
CA LEU A 485 1.98 -17.95 -27.55
C LEU A 485 1.47 -19.24 -28.21
N PHE A 486 1.56 -19.33 -29.52
CA PHE A 486 1.28 -20.55 -30.28
C PHE A 486 2.13 -20.60 -31.56
N ALA A 487 2.39 -21.79 -32.07
CA ALA A 487 3.01 -21.97 -33.38
C ALA A 487 2.47 -23.20 -34.09
N VAL A 488 2.43 -23.13 -35.42
CA VAL A 488 2.06 -24.24 -36.33
C VAL A 488 3.27 -24.59 -37.19
N ASP A 489 3.51 -25.87 -37.39
CA ASP A 489 4.59 -26.37 -38.24
C ASP A 489 4.36 -26.03 -39.72
N ALA A 490 5.39 -26.08 -40.56
CA ALA A 490 5.26 -25.69 -41.97
C ALA A 490 4.37 -26.65 -42.78
N ALA A 491 4.24 -27.90 -42.33
CA ALA A 491 3.33 -28.87 -42.92
C ALA A 491 1.86 -28.67 -42.48
N GLU A 492 1.62 -27.84 -41.46
CA GLU A 492 0.30 -27.61 -40.84
C GLU A 492 -0.36 -28.88 -40.29
N HIS A 493 0.45 -29.79 -39.75
CA HIS A 493 0.01 -31.02 -39.09
C HIS A 493 0.09 -30.95 -37.56
N ARG A 494 0.86 -30.01 -37.00
CA ARG A 494 1.07 -29.87 -35.57
C ARG A 494 0.90 -28.43 -35.12
N LEU A 495 0.18 -28.27 -34.01
CA LEU A 495 0.04 -27.01 -33.30
C LEU A 495 0.65 -27.16 -31.90
N CYS A 496 1.45 -26.19 -31.47
CA CYS A 496 1.82 -26.03 -30.07
C CYS A 496 1.20 -24.75 -29.51
N THR A 497 0.76 -24.82 -28.26
CA THR A 497 0.23 -23.69 -27.50
C THR A 497 1.00 -23.56 -26.19
N ILE A 498 1.25 -22.33 -25.75
CA ILE A 498 2.10 -22.04 -24.59
C ILE A 498 1.35 -21.10 -23.66
N ALA A 499 1.21 -21.49 -22.40
CA ALA A 499 0.79 -20.64 -21.30
C ALA A 499 1.92 -20.57 -20.25
N HIS A 500 1.72 -19.81 -19.16
CA HIS A 500 2.75 -19.68 -18.11
C HIS A 500 3.25 -21.04 -17.59
N GLY A 501 4.44 -21.42 -18.06
CA GLY A 501 5.16 -22.63 -17.64
C GLY A 501 4.75 -23.95 -18.31
N THR A 502 3.81 -23.98 -19.27
CA THR A 502 3.36 -25.22 -19.93
C THR A 502 3.27 -25.09 -21.44
N VAL A 503 3.62 -26.16 -22.17
CA VAL A 503 3.39 -26.31 -23.62
C VAL A 503 2.43 -27.46 -23.84
N PHE A 504 1.40 -27.26 -24.67
CA PHE A 504 0.45 -28.29 -25.09
C PHE A 504 0.58 -28.50 -26.60
N PHE A 505 0.50 -29.76 -27.05
CA PHE A 505 0.62 -30.12 -28.47
C PHE A 505 -0.68 -30.75 -29.00
N PHE A 506 -1.04 -30.38 -30.23
CA PHE A 506 -2.17 -30.93 -30.99
C PHE A 506 -1.71 -31.47 -32.34
N THR A 507 -2.41 -32.50 -32.80
CA THR A 507 -2.41 -32.91 -34.21
C THR A 507 -3.54 -32.17 -34.92
N ILE A 508 -3.23 -31.58 -36.07
CA ILE A 508 -4.20 -30.94 -36.96
C ILE A 508 -4.63 -32.00 -37.97
N LEU A 509 -5.93 -32.27 -38.08
CA LEU A 509 -6.43 -33.24 -39.05
C LEU A 509 -6.20 -32.74 -40.49
N ASP A 510 -5.93 -33.67 -41.42
CA ASP A 510 -5.60 -33.36 -42.82
C ASP A 510 -6.71 -32.58 -43.56
N ASP A 511 -7.96 -32.73 -43.11
CA ASP A 511 -9.10 -31.99 -43.64
C ASP A 511 -9.33 -30.64 -42.93
N PHE A 512 -8.51 -30.30 -41.93
CA PHE A 512 -8.61 -29.12 -41.07
C PHE A 512 -10.00 -28.98 -40.43
N SER A 513 -10.64 -30.08 -40.03
CA SER A 513 -11.96 -30.06 -39.39
C SER A 513 -11.88 -29.96 -37.86
N SER A 514 -10.78 -30.43 -37.26
CA SER A 514 -10.62 -30.52 -35.82
C SER A 514 -9.14 -30.54 -35.41
N LEU A 515 -8.89 -30.27 -34.13
CA LEU A 515 -7.60 -30.42 -33.47
C LEU A 515 -7.68 -31.60 -32.49
N GLU A 516 -6.83 -32.60 -32.66
CA GLU A 516 -6.72 -33.74 -31.73
C GLU A 516 -5.63 -33.49 -30.68
N PRO A 517 -5.93 -33.55 -29.37
CA PRO A 517 -4.93 -33.34 -28.34
C PRO A 517 -3.90 -34.48 -28.32
N ILE A 518 -2.61 -34.14 -28.21
CA ILE A 518 -1.52 -35.12 -28.04
C ILE A 518 -1.16 -35.23 -26.56
N GLY A 519 -0.76 -34.10 -25.95
CA GLY A 519 -0.30 -34.03 -24.56
C GLY A 519 0.37 -32.71 -24.23
N PHE A 520 0.77 -32.53 -22.97
CA PHE A 520 1.46 -31.34 -22.48
C PHE A 520 2.69 -31.66 -21.63
N CYS A 521 3.61 -30.69 -21.52
CA CYS A 521 4.76 -30.78 -20.62
C CYS A 521 5.07 -29.43 -19.96
N LYS A 522 5.81 -29.47 -18.84
CA LYS A 522 6.27 -28.27 -18.13
C LYS A 522 7.56 -27.74 -18.74
N ILE A 523 7.59 -26.45 -19.03
CA ILE A 523 8.74 -25.77 -19.63
C ILE A 523 9.84 -25.61 -18.56
N PRO A 524 11.11 -25.94 -18.87
CA PRO A 524 12.21 -25.90 -17.90
C PRO A 524 12.69 -24.50 -17.51
N LEU A 525 12.26 -23.45 -18.23
CA LEU A 525 12.58 -22.05 -17.99
C LEU A 525 11.28 -21.21 -17.96
N PRO A 526 11.16 -20.19 -17.09
CA PRO A 526 10.05 -19.26 -17.10
C PRO A 526 10.27 -18.10 -18.09
N GLY A 527 9.20 -17.37 -18.42
CA GLY A 527 9.26 -16.14 -19.23
C GLY A 527 9.49 -16.41 -20.72
N ALA A 528 8.68 -17.29 -21.32
CA ALA A 528 8.67 -17.50 -22.77
C ALA A 528 8.11 -16.25 -23.47
N THR A 529 8.82 -15.77 -24.48
CA THR A 529 8.55 -14.49 -25.17
C THR A 529 8.17 -14.68 -26.63
N CYS A 530 8.70 -15.71 -27.28
CA CYS A 530 8.38 -16.05 -28.67
C CYS A 530 8.52 -17.54 -28.93
N VAL A 531 7.87 -18.03 -29.99
CA VAL A 531 7.88 -19.44 -30.37
C VAL A 531 7.86 -19.62 -31.89
N ALA A 532 8.57 -20.63 -32.38
CA ALA A 532 8.56 -21.05 -33.78
C ALA A 532 8.73 -22.58 -33.88
N TRP A 533 8.42 -23.16 -35.04
CA TRP A 533 8.72 -24.56 -35.32
C TRP A 533 10.03 -24.70 -36.10
N ASP A 534 10.82 -25.69 -35.71
CA ASP A 534 11.89 -26.24 -36.51
C ASP A 534 11.44 -27.58 -37.09
N ASP A 535 11.00 -27.54 -38.34
CA ASP A 535 10.47 -28.69 -39.07
C ASP A 535 11.52 -29.78 -39.29
N ALA A 536 12.80 -29.41 -39.43
CA ALA A 536 13.88 -30.37 -39.72
C ALA A 536 14.13 -31.32 -38.52
N SER A 537 14.00 -30.81 -37.30
CA SER A 537 14.15 -31.62 -36.08
C SER A 537 12.83 -32.01 -35.42
N SER A 538 11.69 -31.55 -35.95
CA SER A 538 10.36 -31.69 -35.36
C SER A 538 10.31 -31.16 -33.91
N CYS A 539 10.94 -30.02 -33.68
CA CYS A 539 11.03 -29.35 -32.38
C CYS A 539 10.36 -27.97 -32.40
N CYS A 540 9.79 -27.59 -31.27
CA CYS A 540 9.30 -26.25 -30.99
C CYS A 540 10.43 -25.41 -30.39
N LEU A 541 10.86 -24.35 -31.07
CA LEU A 541 11.85 -23.38 -30.61
C LEU A 541 11.16 -22.32 -29.75
N ILE A 542 11.60 -22.16 -28.50
CA ILE A 542 11.04 -21.19 -27.56
C ILE A 542 12.13 -20.23 -27.09
N GLY A 543 11.93 -18.94 -27.34
CA GLY A 543 12.77 -17.86 -26.84
C GLY A 543 12.30 -17.39 -25.46
N PHE A 544 13.26 -16.98 -24.63
CA PHE A 544 12.99 -16.56 -23.25
C PHE A 544 13.52 -15.16 -22.94
N GLU A 545 12.93 -14.52 -21.93
CA GLU A 545 13.34 -13.21 -21.42
C GLU A 545 14.79 -13.18 -20.91
N CYS A 546 15.30 -14.33 -20.46
CA CYS A 546 16.71 -14.48 -20.05
C CYS A 546 17.70 -14.59 -21.23
N GLY A 547 17.23 -14.45 -22.47
CA GLY A 547 18.02 -14.52 -23.70
C GLY A 547 18.43 -15.92 -24.15
N LYS A 548 17.88 -16.97 -23.51
CA LYS A 548 18.10 -18.37 -23.89
C LYS A 548 17.06 -18.81 -24.93
N LEU A 549 17.43 -19.82 -25.72
CA LEU A 549 16.59 -20.46 -26.73
C LEU A 549 16.57 -21.97 -26.47
N LEU A 550 15.39 -22.56 -26.32
CA LEU A 550 15.24 -24.00 -26.15
C LEU A 550 14.51 -24.61 -27.34
N ALA A 551 15.01 -25.75 -27.82
CA ALA A 551 14.30 -26.63 -28.74
C ALA A 551 13.60 -27.72 -27.93
N ILE A 552 12.26 -27.69 -27.85
CA ILE A 552 11.45 -28.71 -27.17
C ILE A 552 10.93 -29.70 -28.20
N ARG A 553 11.23 -30.98 -28.01
CA ARG A 553 10.82 -32.04 -28.94
C ARG A 553 9.33 -32.35 -28.76
N ALA A 554 8.60 -32.29 -29.86
CA ALA A 554 7.17 -32.61 -29.86
C ALA A 554 6.96 -34.14 -29.70
N PRO A 555 6.07 -34.58 -28.80
CA PRO A 555 5.77 -36.00 -28.62
C PRO A 555 5.02 -36.57 -29.83
N THR A 556 5.15 -37.87 -30.06
CA THR A 556 4.21 -38.61 -30.91
C THR A 556 3.05 -39.13 -30.05
N ARG A 557 1.90 -39.43 -30.66
CA ARG A 557 0.69 -39.87 -29.93
C ARG A 557 0.93 -41.15 -29.13
N ASP A 558 1.77 -42.02 -29.66
CA ASP A 558 2.25 -43.28 -29.09
C ASP A 558 3.22 -43.08 -27.90
N MET A 559 3.82 -41.90 -27.73
CA MET A 559 4.67 -41.58 -26.57
C MET A 559 3.88 -41.11 -25.35
N VAL A 560 2.59 -40.78 -25.51
CA VAL A 560 1.73 -40.27 -24.43
C VAL A 560 0.58 -41.23 -24.21
N ASP A 561 0.57 -41.89 -23.05
CA ASP A 561 -0.57 -42.73 -22.66
C ASP A 561 -1.73 -41.85 -22.16
N GLN A 562 -2.53 -41.40 -23.12
CA GLN A 562 -3.70 -40.54 -22.90
C GLN A 562 -4.76 -41.18 -21.99
N SER A 563 -4.71 -42.49 -21.75
CA SER A 563 -5.61 -43.18 -20.81
C SER A 563 -5.23 -42.92 -19.35
N VAL A 564 -3.96 -42.60 -19.10
CA VAL A 564 -3.43 -42.30 -17.76
C VAL A 564 -3.35 -40.78 -17.55
N SER A 565 -2.71 -40.06 -18.48
CA SER A 565 -2.52 -38.61 -18.39
C SER A 565 -2.12 -38.03 -19.75
N TYR A 566 -2.44 -36.76 -19.98
CA TYR A 566 -1.87 -36.00 -21.10
C TYR A 566 -0.47 -35.45 -20.78
N GLU A 567 0.01 -35.51 -19.54
CA GLU A 567 1.35 -35.01 -19.14
C GLU A 567 2.46 -35.97 -19.58
N PHE A 568 3.50 -35.45 -20.24
CA PHE A 568 4.69 -36.21 -20.61
C PHE A 568 5.99 -35.50 -20.19
N THR A 569 7.10 -36.24 -20.18
CA THR A 569 8.41 -35.68 -19.79
C THR A 569 8.94 -34.74 -20.87
N CYS A 570 9.28 -33.50 -20.50
CA CYS A 570 9.81 -32.51 -21.43
C CYS A 570 11.22 -32.90 -21.92
N ASN A 571 11.33 -33.32 -23.18
CA ASN A 571 12.61 -33.51 -23.87
C ASN A 571 13.00 -32.21 -24.58
N TYR A 572 14.12 -31.62 -24.20
CA TYR A 572 14.56 -30.31 -24.72
C TYR A 572 16.07 -30.23 -24.90
N ALA A 573 16.52 -29.34 -25.78
CA ALA A 573 17.92 -28.98 -25.97
C ALA A 573 18.10 -27.46 -25.91
N LEU A 574 19.16 -26.99 -25.23
CA LEU A 574 19.57 -25.58 -25.30
C LEU A 574 20.24 -25.31 -26.63
N VAL A 575 19.77 -24.29 -27.35
CA VAL A 575 20.38 -23.83 -28.60
C VAL A 575 21.44 -22.78 -28.25
N GLY A 576 22.69 -23.05 -28.60
CA GLY A 576 23.81 -22.17 -28.32
C GLY A 576 24.02 -21.16 -29.43
N ILE A 577 23.49 -19.94 -29.28
CA ILE A 577 23.69 -18.81 -30.22
C ILE A 577 24.46 -17.65 -29.57
N ARG A 578 25.18 -16.87 -30.39
CA ARG A 578 25.94 -15.68 -29.95
C ARG A 578 25.32 -14.39 -30.47
N GLN A 579 24.96 -13.48 -29.57
CA GLN A 579 24.49 -12.14 -29.90
C GLN A 579 25.67 -11.14 -29.92
N ARG A 580 25.89 -10.47 -31.04
CA ARG A 580 26.88 -9.37 -31.18
C ARG A 580 26.16 -8.02 -31.20
N LYS A 581 26.79 -6.94 -30.76
CA LYS A 581 26.26 -5.58 -30.90
C LYS A 581 27.36 -4.65 -31.40
N LYS A 582 27.03 -3.75 -32.31
CA LYS A 582 27.95 -2.69 -32.74
C LYS A 582 28.27 -1.74 -31.57
N VAL A 583 29.55 -1.40 -31.38
CA VAL A 583 29.97 -0.52 -30.28
C VAL A 583 29.67 0.94 -30.62
N GLU A 584 29.00 1.66 -29.72
CA GLU A 584 28.71 3.09 -29.91
C GLU A 584 30.01 3.92 -29.88
N LYS A 585 30.35 4.55 -31.02
CA LYS A 585 31.45 5.53 -31.13
C LYS A 585 31.11 6.76 -30.28
N LYS A 586 31.85 7.00 -29.19
CA LYS A 586 31.76 8.25 -28.44
C LYS A 586 32.36 9.39 -29.28
N GLN A 587 31.54 10.37 -29.64
CA GLN A 587 31.98 11.57 -30.35
C GLN A 587 33.11 12.27 -29.57
N ALA A 588 34.33 12.17 -30.08
CA ALA A 588 35.45 12.96 -29.60
C ALA A 588 35.37 14.35 -30.24
N ASN A 589 35.27 15.40 -29.41
CA ASN A 589 35.32 16.79 -29.83
C ASN A 589 36.65 17.08 -30.57
N VAL A 590 36.64 17.14 -31.89
CA VAL A 590 37.80 17.57 -32.69
C VAL A 590 37.60 19.01 -33.14
N SER A 591 38.47 19.88 -32.64
CA SER A 591 38.54 21.31 -32.93
C SER A 591 39.01 21.60 -34.35
N ALA A 592 38.42 22.63 -34.94
CA ALA A 592 38.67 23.12 -36.29
C ALA A 592 40.14 23.47 -36.55
N GLY A 593 40.67 22.94 -37.65
CA GLY A 593 41.92 23.39 -38.27
C GLY A 593 42.98 22.31 -38.38
N GLU A 594 42.88 21.44 -39.39
CA GLU A 594 43.93 21.15 -40.38
C GLU A 594 43.50 19.99 -41.29
N ARG A 595 43.88 20.09 -42.57
CA ARG A 595 43.32 19.35 -43.70
C ARG A 595 43.78 17.88 -43.76
N GLU A 596 42.79 17.03 -43.97
CA GLU A 596 42.73 15.88 -44.90
C GLU A 596 43.90 14.87 -44.89
N GLY A 597 43.74 13.85 -44.05
CA GLY A 597 44.18 12.49 -44.31
C GLY A 597 43.09 11.55 -43.80
N PHE A 598 42.17 11.12 -44.67
CA PHE A 598 41.11 10.17 -44.35
C PHE A 598 41.73 8.83 -43.92
N VAL A 599 41.81 8.57 -42.61
CA VAL A 599 42.04 7.23 -42.08
C VAL A 599 40.66 6.70 -41.72
N GLU A 600 40.17 5.73 -42.49
CA GLU A 600 38.95 5.00 -42.20
C GLU A 600 39.17 4.19 -40.91
N GLU A 601 38.66 4.67 -39.77
CA GLU A 601 38.67 3.91 -38.52
C GLU A 601 37.61 2.81 -38.59
N GLU A 602 38.06 1.55 -38.66
CA GLU A 602 37.23 0.35 -38.67
C GLU A 602 36.28 0.31 -37.46
N GLU A 603 35.00 -0.04 -37.71
CA GLU A 603 33.95 -0.10 -36.70
C GLU A 603 34.02 -1.44 -35.96
N GLU A 604 34.36 -1.46 -34.66
CA GLU A 604 34.45 -2.69 -33.86
C GLU A 604 33.07 -3.18 -33.33
N GLU A 605 32.88 -4.50 -33.29
CA GLU A 605 31.67 -5.19 -32.82
C GLU A 605 31.99 -6.04 -31.56
N GLU A 606 31.18 -5.93 -30.50
CA GLU A 606 31.42 -6.62 -29.21
C GLU A 606 30.27 -7.56 -28.79
N TYR A 607 30.61 -8.57 -27.97
CA TYR A 607 29.66 -9.46 -27.32
C TYR A 607 29.10 -8.81 -26.04
N LEU A 608 27.85 -8.33 -26.08
CA LEU A 608 27.18 -7.59 -24.98
C LEU A 608 25.92 -8.30 -24.44
N GLY A 609 25.67 -9.56 -24.81
CA GLY A 609 24.48 -10.34 -24.39
C GLY A 609 24.64 -11.15 -23.09
N PRO A 610 23.60 -11.89 -22.65
CA PRO A 610 22.38 -12.21 -23.41
C PRO A 610 21.23 -11.22 -23.21
N TRP A 611 20.63 -10.79 -24.32
CA TRP A 611 19.42 -9.98 -24.41
C TRP A 611 18.17 -10.88 -24.58
N PRO A 612 16.98 -10.46 -24.09
CA PRO A 612 15.74 -11.21 -24.26
C PRO A 612 15.51 -11.61 -25.72
N VAL A 613 15.14 -12.86 -26.00
CA VAL A 613 14.80 -13.28 -27.37
C VAL A 613 13.39 -12.81 -27.68
N ARG A 614 13.21 -11.82 -28.56
CA ARG A 614 11.90 -11.21 -28.84
C ARG A 614 11.15 -11.89 -29.98
N LEU A 615 11.86 -12.41 -30.96
CA LEU A 615 11.27 -13.09 -32.11
C LEU A 615 12.15 -14.23 -32.62
N ILE A 616 11.50 -15.24 -33.20
CA ILE A 616 12.10 -16.32 -33.98
C ILE A 616 11.25 -16.49 -35.23
N CYS A 617 11.84 -16.38 -36.42
CA CYS A 617 11.13 -16.51 -37.68
C CYS A 617 11.85 -17.51 -38.60
N PRO A 618 11.21 -18.65 -38.93
CA PRO A 618 11.73 -19.58 -39.93
C PRO A 618 11.84 -18.92 -41.31
N MET A 619 12.96 -19.15 -41.99
CA MET A 619 13.24 -18.62 -43.33
C MET A 619 13.06 -19.69 -44.41
N ALA A 620 12.87 -19.24 -45.66
CA ALA A 620 12.59 -20.13 -46.79
C ALA A 620 13.74 -21.12 -47.12
N ASP A 621 14.97 -20.81 -46.71
CA ASP A 621 16.15 -21.65 -46.90
C ASP A 621 16.43 -22.60 -45.72
N GLY A 622 15.57 -22.62 -44.70
CA GLY A 622 15.69 -23.49 -43.52
C GLY A 622 16.44 -22.85 -42.34
N ASP A 623 17.01 -21.66 -42.52
CA ASP A 623 17.61 -20.88 -41.44
C ASP A 623 16.53 -20.14 -40.62
N PHE A 624 16.94 -19.45 -39.55
CA PHE A 624 16.07 -18.72 -38.64
C PHE A 624 16.56 -17.28 -38.45
N ALA A 625 15.65 -16.32 -38.60
CA ALA A 625 15.86 -14.96 -38.13
C ALA A 625 15.51 -14.88 -36.64
N ILE A 626 16.46 -14.48 -35.80
CA ILE A 626 16.31 -14.35 -34.36
C ILE A 626 16.60 -12.91 -33.96
N GLY A 627 15.59 -12.27 -33.37
CA GLY A 627 15.68 -10.90 -32.86
C GLY A 627 15.77 -10.92 -31.34
N ALA A 628 16.70 -10.15 -30.80
CA ALA A 628 16.80 -9.91 -29.37
C ALA A 628 16.33 -8.49 -29.01
N GLY A 629 15.89 -8.28 -27.78
CA GLY A 629 15.34 -7.02 -27.26
C GLY A 629 16.39 -5.93 -27.03
N GLY A 630 17.24 -5.68 -28.04
CA GLY A 630 18.20 -4.60 -28.07
C GLY A 630 18.38 -4.04 -29.47
N VAL A 631 18.85 -2.80 -29.53
CA VAL A 631 19.06 -2.04 -30.77
C VAL A 631 19.97 -2.81 -31.72
N GLU A 632 19.53 -2.94 -32.98
CA GLU A 632 20.19 -3.61 -34.11
C GLU A 632 20.34 -5.14 -33.96
N LEU A 633 19.75 -5.78 -32.95
CA LEU A 633 19.98 -7.19 -32.64
C LEU A 633 19.03 -8.16 -33.36
N LEU A 634 18.97 -8.12 -34.69
CA LEU A 634 18.28 -9.13 -35.51
C LEU A 634 19.27 -9.85 -36.41
N TYR A 635 19.37 -11.17 -36.26
CA TYR A 635 20.38 -11.98 -36.96
C TYR A 635 19.79 -13.23 -37.59
N LYS A 636 20.45 -13.71 -38.64
CA LYS A 636 20.20 -15.02 -39.23
C LYS A 636 21.10 -16.09 -38.61
N TYR A 637 20.55 -17.25 -38.28
CA TYR A 637 21.26 -18.44 -37.75
C TYR A 637 20.75 -19.72 -38.41
N GLY A 638 21.57 -20.76 -38.50
CA GLY A 638 21.17 -22.12 -38.91
C GLY A 638 20.73 -23.03 -37.74
N LEU A 639 21.07 -22.68 -36.49
CA LEU A 639 20.69 -23.37 -35.24
C LEU A 639 21.17 -24.83 -35.13
N HIS A 640 22.41 -25.08 -35.53
CA HIS A 640 23.06 -26.38 -35.55
C HIS A 640 23.67 -26.79 -34.20
N VAL A 641 24.01 -25.82 -33.33
CA VAL A 641 24.63 -26.09 -32.02
C VAL A 641 23.56 -26.30 -30.94
N ARG A 642 23.38 -27.54 -30.49
CA ARG A 642 22.35 -27.92 -29.49
C ARG A 642 22.90 -28.78 -28.37
N TYR A 643 22.48 -28.49 -27.14
CA TYR A 643 22.87 -29.19 -25.92
C TYR A 643 21.66 -29.88 -25.27
N GLU A 644 21.50 -31.17 -25.57
CA GLU A 644 20.41 -32.01 -25.07
C GLU A 644 20.35 -32.03 -23.52
N GLY A 645 19.16 -31.79 -22.98
CA GLY A 645 18.86 -31.81 -21.55
C GLY A 645 19.53 -30.72 -20.71
N GLN A 646 20.26 -29.78 -21.33
CA GLN A 646 20.97 -28.71 -20.62
C GLN A 646 20.15 -27.42 -20.59
N LYS A 647 20.25 -26.67 -19.49
CA LYS A 647 19.67 -25.31 -19.35
C LYS A 647 20.71 -24.20 -19.47
N GLU A 648 21.98 -24.55 -19.47
CA GLU A 648 23.13 -23.65 -19.56
C GLU A 648 24.18 -24.23 -20.50
N LEU A 649 24.97 -23.37 -21.12
CA LEU A 649 26.09 -23.80 -21.95
C LEU A 649 27.09 -24.59 -21.08
N PRO A 650 27.66 -25.70 -21.60
CA PRO A 650 28.66 -26.45 -20.86
C PRO A 650 29.87 -25.55 -20.54
N PRO A 651 30.52 -25.72 -19.39
CA PRO A 651 31.65 -24.86 -19.00
C PRO A 651 32.80 -24.98 -20.00
N LEU A 652 33.43 -23.84 -20.31
CA LEU A 652 34.57 -23.80 -21.21
C LEU A 652 35.70 -24.70 -20.72
N PRO A 653 36.43 -25.34 -21.64
CA PRO A 653 37.64 -26.04 -21.27
C PRO A 653 38.62 -25.05 -20.63
N PRO A 654 39.47 -25.49 -19.70
CA PRO A 654 40.22 -24.59 -18.83
C PRO A 654 41.37 -23.85 -19.53
N THR A 655 41.57 -24.13 -20.82
CA THR A 655 42.35 -23.34 -21.75
C THR A 655 41.73 -21.96 -22.03
N GLY A 656 40.43 -21.78 -21.75
CA GLY A 656 39.66 -20.58 -22.10
C GLY A 656 39.38 -20.44 -23.59
N ILE A 657 39.85 -21.40 -24.40
CA ILE A 657 39.63 -21.45 -25.84
C ILE A 657 38.31 -22.17 -26.09
N GLU A 658 37.37 -21.47 -26.71
CA GLU A 658 36.11 -22.06 -27.15
C GLU A 658 36.37 -23.21 -28.11
N PRO A 659 35.86 -24.42 -27.85
CA PRO A 659 35.86 -25.50 -28.83
C PRO A 659 35.22 -25.03 -30.14
N PRO A 660 35.61 -25.61 -31.30
CA PRO A 660 34.82 -25.45 -32.51
C PRO A 660 33.37 -25.87 -32.23
N ASP A 661 32.42 -25.08 -32.76
CA ASP A 661 30.98 -25.28 -32.60
C ASP A 661 30.47 -25.21 -31.14
N TYR A 662 31.16 -24.45 -30.27
CA TYR A 662 30.71 -24.19 -28.90
C TYR A 662 29.49 -23.26 -28.82
N VAL A 663 29.43 -22.25 -29.68
CA VAL A 663 28.28 -21.37 -29.84
C VAL A 663 28.23 -21.01 -31.32
N GLU A 664 27.03 -20.92 -31.87
CA GLU A 664 26.83 -20.54 -33.27
C GLU A 664 26.96 -19.02 -33.43
N GLU A 665 27.78 -18.60 -34.39
CA GLU A 665 27.95 -17.20 -34.76
C GLU A 665 26.83 -16.75 -35.72
N PRO A 666 26.37 -15.50 -35.63
CA PRO A 666 25.36 -14.98 -36.55
C PRO A 666 25.90 -14.95 -37.98
N LEU A 667 25.06 -15.39 -38.93
CA LEU A 667 25.41 -15.45 -40.35
C LEU A 667 25.36 -14.06 -41.01
N MET A 668 24.36 -13.24 -40.65
CA MET A 668 24.19 -11.86 -41.12
C MET A 668 23.30 -11.06 -40.16
N ASN A 669 23.49 -9.73 -40.11
CA ASN A 669 22.53 -8.81 -39.48
C ASN A 669 21.38 -8.51 -40.48
N LEU A 670 20.15 -8.72 -40.04
CA LEU A 670 18.94 -8.45 -40.83
C LEU A 670 18.25 -7.14 -40.42
N CYS A 671 18.67 -6.53 -39.31
CA CYS A 671 18.13 -5.27 -38.80
C CYS A 671 18.57 -4.07 -39.65
N TYR A 672 18.20 -2.87 -39.20
CA TYR A 672 18.67 -1.59 -39.72
C TYR A 672 19.06 -0.67 -38.55
N ARG A 673 19.81 0.40 -38.85
CA ARG A 673 20.40 1.29 -37.86
C ARG A 673 19.38 1.77 -36.83
N ASP A 674 19.79 1.80 -35.56
CA ASP A 674 19.04 2.34 -34.42
C ASP A 674 17.67 1.69 -34.14
N TYR A 675 17.34 0.56 -34.80
CA TYR A 675 16.05 -0.11 -34.63
C TYR A 675 16.16 -1.34 -33.72
N THR A 676 15.22 -1.47 -32.79
CA THR A 676 15.07 -2.67 -31.95
C THR A 676 13.99 -3.57 -32.55
N PRO A 677 14.28 -4.84 -32.89
CA PRO A 677 13.30 -5.76 -33.46
C PRO A 677 12.32 -6.27 -32.39
N GLU A 678 11.02 -6.23 -32.67
CA GLU A 678 9.96 -6.72 -31.76
C GLU A 678 9.23 -7.95 -32.31
N ALA A 679 8.85 -7.94 -33.58
CA ALA A 679 8.14 -9.03 -34.23
C ALA A 679 8.52 -9.15 -35.71
N SER A 680 8.16 -10.27 -36.33
CA SER A 680 8.46 -10.49 -37.75
C SER A 680 7.48 -11.46 -38.39
N SER A 681 7.33 -11.37 -39.70
CA SER A 681 6.53 -12.30 -40.48
C SER A 681 7.17 -12.55 -41.85
N MET A 682 6.87 -13.71 -42.44
CA MET A 682 7.28 -14.05 -43.80
C MET A 682 6.08 -13.93 -44.73
N SER A 683 6.29 -13.35 -45.91
CA SER A 683 5.30 -13.33 -46.99
C SER A 683 4.84 -14.74 -47.38
N TYR A 684 3.62 -14.87 -47.91
CA TYR A 684 3.11 -16.16 -48.41
C TYR A 684 3.97 -16.79 -49.51
N SER A 685 4.65 -15.96 -50.32
CA SER A 685 5.57 -16.45 -51.36
C SER A 685 6.97 -16.81 -50.85
N GLY A 686 7.29 -16.47 -49.59
CA GLY A 686 8.64 -16.57 -49.04
C GLY A 686 9.64 -15.53 -49.56
N ARG A 687 9.19 -14.53 -50.34
CA ARG A 687 10.07 -13.52 -50.97
C ARG A 687 10.33 -12.28 -50.13
N TYR A 688 9.58 -12.04 -49.06
CA TYR A 688 9.78 -10.91 -48.18
C TYR A 688 9.71 -11.32 -46.70
N LEU A 689 10.73 -10.91 -45.95
CA LEU A 689 10.71 -10.90 -44.49
C LEU A 689 10.32 -9.49 -44.04
N VAL A 690 9.19 -9.39 -43.33
CA VAL A 690 8.71 -8.17 -42.68
C VAL A 690 9.21 -8.18 -41.25
N VAL A 691 9.83 -7.08 -40.82
CA VAL A 691 10.29 -6.90 -39.43
C VAL A 691 9.61 -5.68 -38.86
N ILE A 692 8.95 -5.85 -37.73
CA ILE A 692 8.36 -4.80 -36.90
C ILE A 692 9.38 -4.45 -35.82
N CYS A 693 9.65 -3.16 -35.67
CA CYS A 693 10.59 -2.62 -34.71
C CYS A 693 9.89 -1.70 -33.71
N GLU A 694 10.55 -1.42 -32.58
CA GLU A 694 10.13 -0.39 -31.62
C GLU A 694 9.83 0.95 -32.32
N GLY A 695 8.89 1.71 -31.76
CA GLY A 695 8.46 2.98 -32.34
C GLY A 695 7.63 2.84 -33.63
N SER A 696 6.92 1.72 -33.78
CA SER A 696 6.04 1.40 -34.91
C SER A 696 6.73 1.54 -36.27
N GLN A 697 8.02 1.18 -36.30
CA GLN A 697 8.80 1.12 -37.53
C GLN A 697 8.70 -0.26 -38.15
N MET A 698 8.76 -0.30 -39.48
CA MET A 698 8.80 -1.54 -40.21
C MET A 698 9.89 -1.47 -41.28
N LEU A 699 10.50 -2.62 -41.56
CA LEU A 699 11.40 -2.79 -42.69
C LEU A 699 11.10 -4.12 -43.40
N LEU A 700 11.35 -4.13 -44.70
CA LEU A 700 11.19 -5.28 -45.58
C LEU A 700 12.55 -5.73 -46.09
N ARG A 701 12.83 -7.02 -45.97
CA ARG A 701 13.99 -7.68 -46.56
C ARG A 701 13.52 -8.57 -47.69
N GLN A 702 13.96 -8.30 -48.91
CA GLN A 702 13.64 -9.14 -50.07
C GLN A 702 14.55 -10.38 -50.08
N LEU A 703 13.97 -11.55 -50.31
CA LEU A 703 14.66 -12.82 -50.51
C LEU A 703 14.62 -13.17 -52.01
N ASP A 704 15.71 -13.73 -52.52
CA ASP A 704 15.76 -14.26 -53.88
C ASP A 704 15.06 -15.63 -53.99
N GLU A 705 15.01 -16.20 -55.19
CA GLU A 705 14.36 -17.50 -55.45
C GLU A 705 15.02 -18.66 -54.69
N MET A 706 16.27 -18.49 -54.23
CA MET A 706 16.97 -19.47 -53.40
C MET A 706 16.84 -19.16 -51.88
N GLY A 707 15.98 -18.22 -51.50
CA GLY A 707 15.80 -17.81 -50.10
C GLY A 707 16.92 -16.93 -49.55
N ARG A 708 17.85 -16.45 -50.39
CA ARG A 708 18.96 -15.60 -49.92
C ARG A 708 18.50 -14.16 -49.81
N VAL A 709 18.85 -13.53 -48.69
CA VAL A 709 18.48 -12.14 -48.40
C VAL A 709 19.27 -11.17 -49.27
N ARG A 710 18.58 -10.25 -49.95
CA ARG A 710 19.19 -9.13 -50.65
C ARG A 710 19.75 -8.11 -49.64
N LEU A 711 20.89 -7.52 -49.98
CA LEU A 711 21.64 -6.63 -49.08
C LEU A 711 20.86 -5.36 -48.70
N GLU A 712 20.16 -4.73 -49.65
CA GLU A 712 19.44 -3.48 -49.43
C GLU A 712 18.06 -3.73 -48.78
N PRO A 713 17.79 -3.22 -47.56
CA PRO A 713 16.46 -3.25 -46.98
C PRO A 713 15.58 -2.13 -47.56
N ILE A 714 14.27 -2.38 -47.59
CA ILE A 714 13.27 -1.38 -47.91
C ILE A 714 12.72 -0.83 -46.59
N LEU A 715 12.89 0.46 -46.35
CA LEU A 715 12.23 1.12 -45.22
C LEU A 715 10.76 1.36 -45.57
N VAL A 716 9.90 1.13 -44.59
CA VAL A 716 8.46 1.31 -44.75
C VAL A 716 8.08 2.71 -44.26
N ALA A 717 7.23 3.40 -45.02
CA ALA A 717 6.69 4.68 -44.57
C ALA A 717 5.91 4.49 -43.27
N SER A 718 6.06 5.42 -42.32
CA SER A 718 5.40 5.34 -41.00
C SER A 718 3.87 5.29 -41.16
N ALA A 719 3.28 4.14 -40.84
CA ALA A 719 1.85 3.88 -41.03
C ALA A 719 1.01 4.21 -39.78
N HIS A 720 1.56 3.97 -38.59
CA HIS A 720 0.90 4.11 -37.30
C HIS A 720 1.55 5.23 -36.47
N ASP A 721 0.92 5.58 -35.35
CA ASP A 721 1.53 6.47 -34.36
C ASP A 721 2.77 5.80 -33.72
N ARG A 722 3.93 6.46 -33.82
CA ARG A 722 5.19 5.93 -33.27
C ARG A 722 5.28 5.91 -31.75
N LEU A 723 4.46 6.69 -31.06
CA LEU A 723 4.53 6.83 -29.61
C LEU A 723 3.46 6.02 -28.87
N ASP A 724 2.34 5.73 -29.53
CA ASP A 724 1.12 5.20 -28.89
C ASP A 724 0.28 4.31 -29.85
N GLY A 725 0.92 3.83 -30.92
CA GLY A 725 0.29 2.91 -31.87
C GLY A 725 1.22 1.74 -32.22
N PRO A 726 1.74 0.96 -31.25
CA PRO A 726 2.52 -0.23 -31.52
C PRO A 726 1.80 -1.15 -32.52
N ILE A 727 2.58 -1.69 -33.45
CA ILE A 727 2.08 -2.54 -34.53
C ILE A 727 1.94 -3.96 -34.00
N ALA A 728 0.71 -4.47 -33.95
CA ALA A 728 0.42 -5.82 -33.48
C ALA A 728 0.77 -6.89 -34.52
N ALA A 729 0.55 -6.60 -35.80
CA ALA A 729 0.95 -7.48 -36.89
C ALA A 729 1.16 -6.68 -38.19
N ALA A 730 2.08 -7.16 -39.02
CA ALA A 730 2.31 -6.65 -40.37
C ALA A 730 2.74 -7.80 -41.28
N CYS A 731 2.18 -7.88 -42.47
CA CYS A 731 2.52 -8.90 -43.48
C CYS A 731 2.20 -8.38 -44.89
N THR A 732 2.81 -8.97 -45.91
CA THR A 732 2.50 -8.65 -47.30
C THR A 732 1.15 -9.20 -47.73
N SER A 733 0.52 -8.56 -48.71
CA SER A 733 -0.66 -9.10 -49.39
C SER A 733 -0.34 -10.44 -50.04
N PHE A 734 -1.37 -11.24 -50.33
CA PHE A 734 -1.21 -12.59 -50.94
C PHE A 734 -0.41 -12.60 -52.25
N ASP A 735 -0.36 -11.47 -52.96
CA ASP A 735 0.37 -11.26 -54.21
C ASP A 735 1.66 -10.43 -54.06
N ASP A 736 2.04 -10.11 -52.82
CA ASP A 736 3.21 -9.30 -52.43
C ASP A 736 3.28 -7.90 -53.03
N LYS A 737 2.16 -7.30 -53.42
CA LYS A 737 2.13 -5.93 -53.96
C LYS A 737 1.97 -4.86 -52.90
N MET A 738 1.43 -5.21 -51.74
CA MET A 738 1.19 -4.28 -50.64
C MET A 738 1.70 -4.86 -49.33
N LEU A 739 2.09 -3.98 -48.42
CA LEU A 739 2.29 -4.30 -47.01
C LEU A 739 1.05 -3.84 -46.25
N VAL A 740 0.49 -4.71 -45.43
CA VAL A 740 -0.65 -4.37 -44.57
C VAL A 740 -0.21 -4.50 -43.11
N SER A 741 -0.41 -3.45 -42.34
CA SER A 741 -0.10 -3.38 -40.91
C SER A 741 -1.34 -3.05 -40.10
N VAL A 742 -1.40 -3.58 -38.87
CA VAL A 742 -2.43 -3.28 -37.90
C VAL A 742 -1.80 -2.80 -36.60
N GLY A 743 -2.39 -1.79 -35.97
CA GLY A 743 -1.86 -1.16 -34.77
C GLY A 743 -2.86 -1.13 -33.62
N SER A 744 -2.33 -0.95 -32.41
CA SER A 744 -3.17 -0.68 -31.22
C SER A 744 -3.91 0.65 -31.31
N ASP A 745 -3.55 1.52 -32.26
CA ASP A 745 -4.26 2.76 -32.57
C ASP A 745 -5.60 2.53 -33.30
N GLY A 746 -6.04 1.28 -33.45
CA GLY A 746 -7.31 0.90 -34.06
C GLY A 746 -7.28 0.86 -35.59
N LEU A 747 -6.10 1.03 -36.20
CA LEU A 747 -5.96 1.19 -37.65
C LEU A 747 -5.49 -0.09 -38.33
N VAL A 748 -6.06 -0.33 -39.51
CA VAL A 748 -5.54 -1.21 -40.56
C VAL A 748 -5.02 -0.31 -41.67
N VAL A 749 -3.73 -0.40 -42.00
CA VAL A 749 -3.10 0.44 -43.02
C VAL A 749 -2.52 -0.44 -44.11
N ALA A 750 -2.94 -0.22 -45.35
CA ALA A 750 -2.34 -0.87 -46.52
C ALA A 750 -1.43 0.14 -47.25
N GLN A 751 -0.23 -0.31 -47.56
CA GLN A 751 0.79 0.49 -48.22
C GLN A 751 1.25 -0.23 -49.49
N LEU A 752 1.20 0.49 -50.61
CA LEU A 752 1.67 -0.01 -51.89
C LEU A 752 3.19 0.01 -51.93
N LEU A 753 3.78 -1.10 -52.37
CA LEU A 753 5.21 -1.17 -52.64
C LEU A 753 5.55 -0.35 -53.89
N ASP A 754 6.66 0.38 -53.85
CA ASP A 754 7.07 1.21 -54.98
C ASP A 754 7.27 0.37 -56.25
N GLY A 755 6.70 0.83 -57.36
CA GLY A 755 6.70 0.13 -58.65
C GLY A 755 5.57 -0.90 -58.83
N CYS A 756 4.82 -1.23 -57.77
CA CYS A 756 3.62 -2.05 -57.90
C CYS A 756 2.42 -1.21 -58.36
N ILE A 757 1.49 -1.87 -59.08
CA ILE A 757 0.24 -1.24 -59.51
C ILE A 757 -0.82 -1.53 -58.44
N ALA A 758 -1.53 -0.49 -58.01
CA ALA A 758 -2.62 -0.62 -57.05
C ALA A 758 -3.69 -1.60 -57.58
N PRO A 759 -4.15 -2.56 -56.77
CA PRO A 759 -5.22 -3.46 -57.17
C PRO A 759 -6.52 -2.68 -57.41
N GLN A 760 -7.28 -3.08 -58.43
CA GLN A 760 -8.60 -2.49 -58.66
C GLN A 760 -9.60 -3.03 -57.63
N PRO A 761 -10.48 -2.17 -57.10
CA PRO A 761 -11.53 -2.62 -56.19
C PRO A 761 -12.47 -3.61 -56.90
N PRO A 762 -12.88 -4.71 -56.26
CA PRO A 762 -13.82 -5.65 -56.84
C PRO A 762 -15.18 -4.96 -57.10
N SER A 763 -15.83 -5.34 -58.21
CA SER A 763 -17.18 -4.84 -58.54
C SER A 763 -18.16 -5.19 -57.42
N PRO A 764 -18.96 -4.23 -56.90
CA PRO A 764 -19.78 -4.42 -55.71
C PRO A 764 -20.82 -5.53 -55.93
N VAL A 765 -20.74 -6.59 -55.12
CA VAL A 765 -21.78 -7.62 -55.01
C VAL A 765 -22.79 -7.15 -53.96
N ALA A 766 -24.08 -7.35 -54.25
CA ALA A 766 -25.20 -6.77 -53.51
C ALA A 766 -25.21 -7.07 -52.00
N GLN A 767 -25.68 -6.07 -51.24
CA GLN A 767 -25.74 -5.96 -49.77
C GLN A 767 -26.34 -7.19 -49.06
N LEU A 768 -25.67 -7.64 -48.00
CA LEU A 768 -26.12 -8.67 -47.07
C LEU A 768 -26.59 -8.06 -45.74
N GLN A 769 -27.59 -8.68 -45.12
CA GLN A 769 -28.25 -8.18 -43.91
C GLN A 769 -27.51 -8.58 -42.60
N PRO A 770 -27.54 -7.75 -41.54
CA PRO A 770 -26.77 -7.94 -40.31
C PRO A 770 -27.53 -8.71 -39.22
N LEU A 771 -26.81 -9.49 -38.41
CA LEU A 771 -27.32 -10.33 -37.30
C LEU A 771 -26.71 -9.93 -35.95
N ARG A 772 -27.53 -10.00 -34.88
CA ARG A 772 -27.24 -9.60 -33.49
C ARG A 772 -26.76 -10.77 -32.62
N ALA A 773 -25.95 -10.48 -31.60
CA ALA A 773 -25.45 -11.41 -30.58
C ALA A 773 -25.40 -10.74 -29.19
N GLU A 774 -25.55 -11.56 -28.13
CA GLU A 774 -25.68 -11.18 -26.71
C GLU A 774 -24.36 -11.31 -25.92
N GLU A 775 -24.31 -10.62 -24.77
CA GLU A 775 -23.13 -10.10 -24.06
C GLU A 775 -23.02 -10.66 -22.61
N ILE A 776 -21.80 -10.87 -22.11
CA ILE A 776 -21.48 -11.30 -20.72
C ILE A 776 -20.14 -10.65 -20.27
N VAL A 777 -20.04 -10.21 -19.01
CA VAL A 777 -19.03 -9.27 -18.45
C VAL A 777 -18.04 -9.92 -17.45
N GLU A 778 -16.81 -9.39 -17.37
CA GLU A 778 -15.60 -9.80 -16.59
C GLU A 778 -15.07 -8.69 -15.62
N PRO A 779 -14.12 -8.96 -14.65
CA PRO A 779 -13.54 -7.93 -13.74
C PRO A 779 -11.97 -7.82 -13.64
N GLN A 780 -11.45 -6.72 -13.01
CA GLN A 780 -10.10 -6.07 -13.15
C GLN A 780 -9.18 -5.90 -11.86
N LEU A 781 -7.94 -5.33 -11.99
CA LEU A 781 -6.81 -5.12 -11.00
C LEU A 781 -5.91 -3.82 -11.26
N ALA A 782 -4.97 -3.39 -10.35
CA ALA A 782 -4.36 -2.00 -10.22
C ALA A 782 -2.78 -1.81 -9.95
N PRO A 783 -2.14 -0.56 -9.94
CA PRO A 783 -0.66 -0.25 -10.09
C PRO A 783 0.10 0.74 -9.07
N PHE A 784 1.36 1.23 -9.34
CA PHE A 784 2.40 1.91 -8.44
C PHE A 784 2.91 3.38 -8.78
N SER A 785 3.90 3.99 -8.04
CA SER A 785 4.11 5.47 -7.76
C SER A 785 5.51 6.18 -8.03
N ILE A 786 5.52 7.54 -8.02
CA ILE A 786 6.39 8.56 -8.69
C ILE A 786 7.69 9.04 -7.97
N THR A 787 7.87 8.87 -6.66
CA THR A 787 9.04 9.46 -5.95
C THR A 787 10.40 8.95 -6.42
N GLU A 788 10.45 7.79 -7.07
CA GLU A 788 11.68 7.13 -7.49
C GLU A 788 12.37 7.83 -8.68
N GLN A 789 11.64 8.62 -9.47
CA GLN A 789 12.16 9.10 -10.76
C GLN A 789 13.06 10.34 -10.64
N LYS A 790 12.91 11.18 -9.61
CA LYS A 790 13.60 12.48 -9.48
C LYS A 790 15.04 12.41 -8.95
N ASP A 791 15.36 11.42 -8.12
CA ASP A 791 16.68 11.26 -7.50
C ASP A 791 17.78 10.84 -8.50
N LEU A 792 17.40 10.39 -9.69
CA LEU A 792 18.29 9.88 -10.73
C LEU A 792 19.02 11.00 -11.49
N ASP A 793 18.39 12.15 -11.70
CA ASP A 793 18.91 13.16 -12.64
C ASP A 793 20.02 14.04 -12.06
N ASP A 794 19.97 14.37 -10.77
CA ASP A 794 20.97 15.25 -10.14
C ASP A 794 22.36 14.61 -10.06
N ARG A 795 22.45 13.28 -10.04
CA ARG A 795 23.72 12.55 -10.03
C ARG A 795 24.51 12.72 -11.32
N ARG A 796 23.85 12.80 -12.48
CA ARG A 796 24.55 12.82 -13.78
C ARG A 796 25.42 14.07 -13.98
N ARG A 797 24.96 15.26 -13.58
CA ARG A 797 25.70 16.51 -13.88
C ARG A 797 27.02 16.65 -13.12
N ALA A 798 27.11 16.14 -11.89
CA ALA A 798 28.32 16.24 -11.08
C ALA A 798 29.47 15.35 -11.61
N GLU A 799 29.14 14.29 -12.36
CA GLU A 799 30.14 13.35 -12.89
C GLU A 799 30.91 13.91 -14.09
N ASP A 800 30.28 14.76 -14.89
CA ASP A 800 30.87 15.28 -16.12
C ASP A 800 31.98 16.31 -15.89
N GLU A 801 31.88 17.11 -14.84
CA GLU A 801 32.88 18.14 -14.51
C GLU A 801 34.19 17.52 -14.02
N LYS A 802 34.12 16.47 -13.19
CA LYS A 802 35.29 15.72 -12.71
C LYS A 802 36.07 15.04 -13.84
N ARG A 803 35.40 14.67 -14.95
CA ARG A 803 36.07 14.03 -16.09
C ARG A 803 37.02 14.98 -16.84
N ARG A 804 36.73 16.28 -16.91
CA ARG A 804 37.57 17.23 -17.67
C ARG A 804 38.91 17.50 -16.99
N GLU A 805 38.92 17.69 -15.67
CA GLU A 805 40.16 17.89 -14.90
C GLU A 805 41.09 16.67 -14.97
N LEU A 806 40.51 15.47 -14.91
CA LEU A 806 41.28 14.21 -15.00
C LEU A 806 42.00 14.08 -16.34
N ASN A 807 41.37 14.47 -17.46
CA ASN A 807 41.97 14.38 -18.78
C ASN A 807 43.21 15.29 -18.92
N LEU A 808 43.14 16.53 -18.41
CA LEU A 808 44.26 17.48 -18.40
C LEU A 808 45.48 16.96 -17.62
N PHE A 809 45.26 16.20 -16.55
CA PHE A 809 46.35 15.56 -15.79
C PHE A 809 46.96 14.38 -16.54
N LEU A 810 46.14 13.55 -17.20
CA LEU A 810 46.61 12.37 -17.91
C LEU A 810 47.49 12.71 -19.12
N ASP A 811 47.21 13.81 -19.82
CA ASP A 811 48.05 14.24 -20.95
C ASP A 811 49.46 14.63 -20.49
N LYS A 812 49.59 15.34 -19.36
CA LYS A 812 50.90 15.63 -18.75
C LYS A 812 51.67 14.36 -18.37
N LEU A 813 50.97 13.34 -17.86
CA LEU A 813 51.59 12.06 -17.49
C LEU A 813 52.10 11.30 -18.72
N LYS A 814 51.36 11.39 -19.84
CA LYS A 814 51.70 10.73 -21.10
C LYS A 814 53.03 11.26 -21.67
N ASP A 815 53.23 12.57 -21.63
CA ASP A 815 54.49 13.21 -22.05
C ASP A 815 55.69 12.74 -21.21
N VAL A 816 55.49 12.56 -19.91
CA VAL A 816 56.54 12.06 -18.99
C VAL A 816 56.89 10.61 -19.32
N HIS A 817 55.89 9.75 -19.56
CA HIS A 817 56.12 8.35 -19.92
C HIS A 817 56.83 8.21 -21.27
N GLN A 818 56.52 9.04 -22.27
CA GLN A 818 57.24 9.02 -23.54
C GLN A 818 58.72 9.39 -23.38
N LYS A 819 59.03 10.39 -22.56
CA LYS A 819 60.42 10.76 -22.23
C LYS A 819 61.15 9.61 -21.53
N TYR A 820 60.51 8.95 -20.57
CA TYR A 820 61.10 7.82 -19.86
C TYR A 820 61.32 6.60 -20.78
N ALA A 821 60.36 6.29 -21.66
CA ALA A 821 60.50 5.22 -22.63
C ALA A 821 61.64 5.47 -23.63
N ARG A 822 61.84 6.73 -24.05
CA ARG A 822 62.95 7.13 -24.93
C ARG A 822 64.31 6.92 -24.23
N LEU A 823 64.41 7.29 -22.95
CA LEU A 823 65.58 7.03 -22.10
C LEU A 823 65.88 5.53 -21.96
N LEU A 824 64.86 4.70 -21.75
CA LEU A 824 65.03 3.25 -21.67
C LEU A 824 65.55 2.66 -23.00
N ARG A 825 65.08 3.14 -24.14
CA ARG A 825 65.59 2.71 -25.46
C ARG A 825 67.03 3.15 -25.69
N GLU A 826 67.37 4.39 -25.37
CA GLU A 826 68.76 4.87 -25.44
C GLU A 826 69.68 3.99 -24.59
N ASN A 827 69.29 3.70 -23.35
CA ASN A 827 70.08 2.84 -22.49
C ASN A 827 70.18 1.40 -23.02
N GLN A 828 69.15 0.87 -23.68
CA GLN A 828 69.20 -0.44 -24.34
C GLN A 828 70.10 -0.44 -25.60
N SER A 829 70.24 0.69 -26.30
CA SER A 829 71.09 0.79 -27.50
C SER A 829 72.59 0.82 -27.19
N LEU A 830 72.97 1.12 -25.95
CA LEU A 830 74.37 1.14 -25.51
C LEU A 830 74.93 -0.30 -25.37
N ALA A 831 76.24 -0.45 -25.59
CA ALA A 831 76.94 -1.72 -25.41
C ALA A 831 76.79 -2.24 -23.98
N LEU A 832 76.78 -3.56 -23.78
CA LEU A 832 76.44 -4.23 -22.51
C LEU A 832 77.21 -3.70 -21.28
N THR A 833 78.45 -3.24 -21.46
CA THR A 833 79.29 -2.65 -20.41
C THR A 833 78.97 -1.18 -20.10
N HIS A 834 78.24 -0.48 -20.96
CA HIS A 834 77.82 0.92 -20.82
C HIS A 834 76.33 1.07 -20.46
N ARG A 835 75.57 -0.04 -20.39
CA ARG A 835 74.16 -0.01 -20.01
C ARG A 835 74.05 0.23 -18.50
N LEU A 836 73.35 1.30 -18.12
CA LEU A 836 73.04 1.58 -16.73
C LEU A 836 72.14 0.47 -16.18
N SER A 837 72.51 -0.05 -15.01
CA SER A 837 71.77 -1.09 -14.31
C SER A 837 70.42 -0.56 -13.80
N LYS A 838 69.48 -1.47 -13.52
CA LYS A 838 68.12 -1.10 -13.09
C LYS A 838 68.11 -0.29 -11.78
N GLU A 839 69.11 -0.49 -10.93
CA GLU A 839 69.31 0.25 -9.68
C GLU A 839 69.87 1.67 -9.94
N GLU A 840 70.71 1.86 -10.95
CA GLU A 840 71.24 3.20 -11.32
C GLU A 840 70.18 4.09 -11.99
N ILE A 841 69.19 3.50 -12.66
CA ILE A 841 68.06 4.23 -13.26
C ILE A 841 67.04 4.67 -12.19
N THR A 842 67.04 4.05 -11.01
CA THR A 842 66.06 4.37 -9.97
C THR A 842 66.34 5.73 -9.31
N ILE A 843 65.29 6.57 -9.27
CA ILE A 843 65.34 7.92 -8.69
C ILE A 843 65.84 7.85 -7.25
N HIS A 844 66.80 8.72 -6.92
CA HIS A 844 67.47 8.74 -5.63
C HIS A 844 66.45 8.75 -4.46
N PRO A 845 66.62 7.93 -3.40
CA PRO A 845 65.62 7.73 -2.34
C PRO A 845 65.14 9.02 -1.67
N GLN A 846 66.02 10.03 -1.58
CA GLN A 846 65.71 11.34 -1.03
C GLN A 846 64.64 12.08 -1.86
N ILE A 847 64.81 12.11 -3.19
CA ILE A 847 63.88 12.74 -4.13
C ILE A 847 62.54 11.98 -4.14
N TYR A 848 62.59 10.65 -4.04
CA TYR A 848 61.37 9.84 -3.94
C TYR A 848 60.57 10.14 -2.65
N ARG A 849 61.24 10.39 -1.52
CA ARG A 849 60.57 10.81 -0.27
C ARG A 849 59.93 12.18 -0.41
N GLU A 850 60.65 13.16 -0.96
CA GLU A 850 60.12 14.51 -1.21
C GLU A 850 58.89 14.45 -2.13
N LEU A 851 58.93 13.64 -3.20
CA LEU A 851 57.80 13.43 -4.09
C LEU A 851 56.60 12.77 -3.37
N GLN A 852 56.85 11.85 -2.43
CA GLN A 852 55.79 11.25 -1.62
C GLN A 852 55.16 12.24 -0.63
N GLU A 853 55.96 13.14 -0.06
CA GLU A 853 55.47 14.19 0.83
C GLU A 853 54.66 15.24 0.06
N GLU A 854 55.13 15.66 -1.11
CA GLU A 854 54.38 16.55 -1.99
C GLU A 854 53.07 15.89 -2.46
N MET A 855 53.09 14.60 -2.82
CA MET A 855 51.89 13.85 -3.17
C MET A 855 50.91 13.76 -1.99
N ARG A 856 51.38 13.53 -0.76
CA ARG A 856 50.52 13.54 0.42
C ARG A 856 49.90 14.92 0.64
N GLN A 857 50.69 15.99 0.51
CA GLN A 857 50.16 17.36 0.62
C GLN A 857 49.10 17.64 -0.46
N ARG A 858 49.34 17.28 -1.73
CA ARG A 858 48.36 17.44 -2.81
C ARG A 858 47.10 16.59 -2.60
N VAL A 859 47.22 15.38 -2.05
CA VAL A 859 46.06 14.56 -1.68
C VAL A 859 45.25 15.22 -0.56
N GLU A 860 45.92 15.73 0.48
CA GLU A 860 45.30 16.47 1.58
C GLU A 860 44.60 17.75 1.07
N GLU A 861 45.23 18.49 0.16
CA GLU A 861 44.65 19.67 -0.48
C GLU A 861 43.47 19.31 -1.39
N SER A 862 43.54 18.22 -2.17
CA SER A 862 42.42 17.78 -3.02
C SER A 862 41.21 17.29 -2.22
N ARG A 863 41.43 16.86 -0.97
CA ARG A 863 40.34 16.48 -0.05
C ARG A 863 39.60 17.69 0.50
N LYS A 864 40.22 18.88 0.59
CA LYS A 864 39.55 20.08 1.09
C LYS A 864 38.30 20.47 0.28
N PRO A 865 38.32 20.53 -1.07
CA PRO A 865 37.11 20.83 -1.84
C PRO A 865 36.08 19.69 -1.84
N THR A 866 36.52 18.42 -1.78
CA THR A 866 35.60 17.26 -1.77
C THR A 866 35.12 16.82 -0.39
N ALA A 867 35.62 17.43 0.70
CA ALA A 867 35.28 17.06 2.06
C ALA A 867 33.77 17.10 2.33
N LEU A 868 33.07 18.10 1.77
CA LEU A 868 31.61 18.23 1.91
C LEU A 868 30.87 17.08 1.21
N GLU A 869 31.28 16.69 0.00
CA GLU A 869 30.66 15.59 -0.74
C GLU A 869 30.89 14.25 -0.05
N LEU A 870 32.12 13.99 0.40
CA LEU A 870 32.45 12.77 1.14
C LEU A 870 31.64 12.71 2.45
N ALA A 871 31.47 13.85 3.13
CA ALA A 871 30.62 13.93 4.32
C ALA A 871 29.15 13.66 3.98
N ARG A 872 28.62 14.20 2.88
CA ARG A 872 27.24 13.93 2.40
C ARG A 872 27.02 12.46 2.08
N GLU A 873 27.92 11.82 1.32
CA GLU A 873 27.80 10.40 0.97
C GLU A 873 27.98 9.48 2.19
N ASN A 874 28.89 9.82 3.11
CA ASN A 874 28.99 9.11 4.38
C ASN A 874 27.74 9.28 5.25
N ILE A 875 27.05 10.44 5.20
CA ILE A 875 25.76 10.63 5.87
C ILE A 875 24.66 9.83 5.17
N ARG A 876 24.63 9.81 3.82
CA ARG A 876 23.63 9.05 3.04
C ARG A 876 23.76 7.55 3.27
N THR A 877 24.97 7.02 3.16
CA THR A 877 25.26 5.60 3.40
C THR A 877 24.89 5.20 4.82
N ARG A 878 25.21 6.06 5.79
CA ARG A 878 24.81 5.87 7.20
C ARG A 878 23.30 5.94 7.40
N LYS A 879 22.59 6.87 6.74
CA LYS A 879 21.11 6.94 6.78
C LYS A 879 20.47 5.69 6.17
N MET A 880 20.96 5.21 5.03
CA MET A 880 20.48 3.98 4.38
C MET A 880 20.75 2.74 5.24
N ARG A 881 21.97 2.63 5.78
CA ARG A 881 22.35 1.53 6.68
C ARG A 881 21.51 1.57 7.96
N ASN A 882 21.31 2.74 8.57
CA ASN A 882 20.40 2.92 9.70
C ASN A 882 18.97 2.49 9.35
N ARG A 883 18.43 2.89 8.19
CA ARG A 883 17.05 2.55 7.80
C ARG A 883 16.83 1.06 7.55
N PHE A 884 17.79 0.39 6.91
CA PHE A 884 17.58 -0.98 6.41
C PHE A 884 18.33 -2.07 7.15
N VAL A 885 19.39 -1.75 7.91
CA VAL A 885 20.28 -2.73 8.54
C VAL A 885 20.46 -2.45 10.04
N ASP A 886 20.94 -1.27 10.41
CA ASP A 886 21.35 -0.99 11.79
C ASP A 886 20.14 -0.80 12.75
N ASN A 887 18.94 -0.51 12.22
CA ASN A 887 17.69 -0.43 13.01
C ASN A 887 16.88 -1.75 13.02
N LEU A 888 17.51 -2.90 12.75
CA LEU A 888 16.83 -4.21 12.83
C LEU A 888 17.23 -4.96 14.10
N ALA A 889 16.25 -5.46 14.84
CA ALA A 889 16.47 -6.45 15.89
C ALA A 889 16.78 -7.83 15.28
N HIS A 890 16.00 -8.22 14.27
CA HIS A 890 16.21 -9.45 13.50
C HIS A 890 15.99 -9.19 12.00
N ASP A 891 16.93 -9.61 11.16
CA ASP A 891 16.68 -9.73 9.72
C ASP A 891 15.92 -11.03 9.42
N ARG A 892 15.23 -11.09 8.28
CA ARG A 892 14.51 -12.29 7.86
C ARG A 892 15.50 -13.39 7.51
N PHE A 893 15.36 -14.53 8.19
CA PHE A 893 16.07 -15.77 7.89
C PHE A 893 15.05 -16.91 7.78
N LEU A 894 15.45 -17.98 7.11
CA LEU A 894 14.64 -19.18 6.95
C LEU A 894 15.29 -20.33 7.72
N VAL A 895 14.52 -21.32 8.16
CA VAL A 895 15.03 -22.59 8.72
C VAL A 895 14.32 -23.70 7.98
N ARG A 896 15.07 -24.55 7.26
CA ARG A 896 14.50 -25.69 6.52
C ARG A 896 14.40 -26.93 7.41
N SER A 897 13.43 -27.79 7.16
CA SER A 897 13.42 -29.14 7.72
C SER A 897 14.60 -29.97 7.18
N PHE A 898 15.04 -31.00 7.90
CA PHE A 898 16.02 -31.95 7.40
C PHE A 898 15.44 -32.82 6.27
N SER A 899 14.15 -33.14 6.34
CA SER A 899 13.38 -33.77 5.25
C SER A 899 13.35 -32.93 3.97
N LYS A 900 13.55 -31.61 4.09
CA LYS A 900 13.40 -30.58 3.06
C LYS A 900 11.99 -30.43 2.49
N GLU A 901 10.98 -31.00 3.16
CA GLU A 901 9.57 -30.90 2.74
C GLU A 901 8.96 -29.53 3.06
N PHE A 902 9.44 -28.86 4.11
CA PHE A 902 8.91 -27.55 4.53
C PHE A 902 9.98 -26.68 5.17
N SER A 903 9.64 -25.41 5.40
CA SER A 903 10.53 -24.45 6.05
C SER A 903 9.74 -23.36 6.76
N VAL A 904 10.35 -22.77 7.79
CA VAL A 904 9.74 -21.70 8.59
C VAL A 904 10.62 -20.46 8.48
N ALA A 905 10.00 -19.31 8.19
CA ALA A 905 10.70 -18.03 8.07
C ALA A 905 10.47 -17.15 9.29
N SER A 906 11.52 -16.47 9.76
CA SER A 906 11.43 -15.45 10.80
C SER A 906 10.80 -14.16 10.27
N PHE A 907 10.44 -13.24 11.17
CA PHE A 907 9.98 -11.91 10.80
C PHE A 907 11.17 -10.94 10.71
N ARG A 908 11.19 -10.13 9.65
CA ARG A 908 12.04 -8.93 9.63
C ARG A 908 11.48 -7.95 10.66
N THR A 909 12.22 -7.73 11.74
CA THR A 909 11.73 -7.03 12.94
C THR A 909 12.56 -5.78 13.20
N PRO A 910 12.12 -4.59 12.76
CA PRO A 910 12.79 -3.32 13.06
C PRO A 910 12.59 -2.92 14.53
N TYR A 911 13.55 -2.19 15.11
CA TYR A 911 13.36 -1.55 16.42
C TYR A 911 12.29 -0.46 16.31
N VAL A 912 11.36 -0.45 17.27
CA VAL A 912 10.21 0.47 17.33
C VAL A 912 10.52 1.80 18.04
N ASP A 913 11.68 1.92 18.71
CA ASP A 913 12.07 3.10 19.50
C ASP A 913 11.92 4.42 18.73
N GLY A 914 12.25 4.42 17.43
CA GLY A 914 12.11 5.59 16.58
C GLY A 914 10.66 6.02 16.35
N SER A 915 9.77 5.05 16.07
CA SER A 915 8.33 5.31 15.88
C SER A 915 7.67 5.74 17.19
N ILE A 916 8.01 5.08 18.29
CA ILE A 916 7.51 5.41 19.63
C ILE A 916 7.93 6.84 20.01
N LYS A 917 9.19 7.22 19.76
CA LYS A 917 9.67 8.57 20.02
C LYS A 917 8.93 9.62 19.18
N LEU A 918 8.60 9.31 17.93
CA LEU A 918 7.81 10.20 17.09
C LEU A 918 6.39 10.38 17.62
N PHE A 919 5.71 9.29 18.00
CA PHE A 919 4.38 9.37 18.62
C PHE A 919 4.41 10.09 19.97
N GLN A 920 5.48 9.93 20.76
CA GLN A 920 5.69 10.70 21.99
C GLN A 920 5.86 12.20 21.71
N GLN A 921 6.64 12.58 20.69
CA GLN A 921 6.76 13.98 20.27
C GLN A 921 5.41 14.56 19.84
N GLN A 922 4.60 13.81 19.09
CA GLN A 922 3.26 14.24 18.73
C GLN A 922 2.35 14.39 19.96
N ILE A 923 2.43 13.48 20.93
CA ILE A 923 1.72 13.62 22.20
C ILE A 923 2.17 14.91 22.92
N ASP A 924 3.47 15.18 23.01
CA ASP A 924 4.01 16.36 23.66
C ASP A 924 3.59 17.66 22.94
N GLU A 925 3.55 17.67 21.61
CA GLU A 925 3.05 18.79 20.80
C GLU A 925 1.54 19.03 21.03
N LEU A 926 0.74 17.96 21.05
CA LEU A 926 -0.68 18.05 21.36
C LEU A 926 -0.90 18.62 22.76
N LEU A 927 -0.21 18.10 23.78
CA LEU A 927 -0.29 18.61 25.15
C LEU A 927 0.28 20.03 25.30
N GLY A 928 1.29 20.40 24.49
CA GLY A 928 1.90 21.73 24.48
C GLY A 928 0.98 22.80 23.90
N SER A 929 0.27 22.48 22.82
CA SER A 929 -0.73 23.39 22.22
C SER A 929 -1.89 23.70 23.18
N GLU A 930 -2.26 22.76 24.07
CA GLU A 930 -3.26 23.00 25.13
C GLU A 930 -2.76 23.97 26.22
N ARG A 931 -1.45 24.06 26.46
CA ARG A 931 -0.88 25.00 27.44
C ARG A 931 -0.65 26.40 26.89
N CYS A 932 -0.37 26.53 25.59
CA CYS A 932 -0.13 27.84 24.98
C CYS A 932 -1.42 28.65 24.78
N SER A 933 -2.58 28.00 24.66
CA SER A 933 -3.85 28.70 24.52
C SER A 933 -4.39 29.22 25.86
N SER A 934 -4.11 28.57 26.99
CA SER A 934 -4.55 29.07 28.30
C SER A 934 -3.79 30.31 28.79
N LEU A 935 -2.58 30.56 28.29
CA LEU A 935 -1.77 31.72 28.66
C LEU A 935 -2.12 33.00 27.89
N ALA A 936 -2.94 32.93 26.85
CA ALA A 936 -3.31 34.09 26.04
C ALA A 936 -4.42 34.97 26.68
N CYS A 937 -4.97 34.58 27.83
CA CYS A 937 -6.08 35.29 28.48
C CYS A 937 -5.70 36.08 29.75
N ASP A 938 -4.41 36.16 30.13
CA ASP A 938 -3.95 36.97 31.27
C ASP A 938 -3.12 38.17 30.77
N GLY A 939 -3.84 39.15 30.21
CA GLY A 939 -3.33 40.49 30.01
C GLY A 939 -3.58 41.33 31.27
N ASP A 940 -2.50 41.89 31.83
CA ASP A 940 -2.46 43.04 32.73
C ASP A 940 -2.28 42.78 34.25
N ARG A 941 -1.05 42.41 34.64
CA ARG A 941 -0.46 42.83 35.95
C ARG A 941 1.01 43.21 35.77
N GLY A 942 1.30 44.48 36.07
CA GLY A 942 2.55 45.18 35.80
C GLY A 942 3.83 44.49 36.29
N ILE A 943 4.78 44.38 35.37
CA ILE A 943 6.15 43.90 35.61
C ILE A 943 7.03 45.13 35.85
N VAL A 944 7.42 45.34 37.10
CA VAL A 944 8.54 46.22 37.46
C VAL A 944 9.82 45.42 37.34
N SER A 945 10.58 45.71 36.30
CA SER A 945 11.93 45.24 36.06
C SER A 945 12.92 45.85 37.06
N VAL A 946 13.65 45.01 37.79
CA VAL A 946 14.94 45.39 38.39
C VAL A 946 16.03 44.56 37.70
N ALA A 947 16.86 45.28 36.95
CA ALA A 947 18.03 44.80 36.27
C ALA A 947 19.15 44.42 37.25
N SER A 948 19.97 43.42 36.89
CA SER A 948 21.44 43.48 36.95
C SER A 948 22.06 42.10 36.72
N GLY A 949 23.19 42.06 36.01
CA GLY A 949 24.16 40.97 36.16
C GLY A 949 24.57 40.28 34.87
N GLU A 950 25.68 40.75 34.31
CA GLU A 950 26.35 40.32 33.10
C GLU A 950 27.05 38.93 33.17
N ALA A 951 27.39 38.44 31.98
CA ALA A 951 28.62 37.72 31.61
C ALA A 951 28.81 36.22 31.91
N SER A 952 28.63 35.43 30.83
CA SER A 952 29.66 34.60 30.20
C SER A 952 30.05 33.21 30.78
N GLN A 953 30.26 32.29 29.80
CA GLN A 953 31.07 31.06 29.80
C GLN A 953 30.42 29.70 30.10
N GLN A 954 30.82 28.76 29.23
CA GLN A 954 30.28 27.43 28.97
C GLN A 954 30.89 26.33 29.87
N SER A 955 30.02 25.49 30.43
CA SER A 955 30.03 24.00 30.39
C SER A 955 31.04 23.23 31.32
N PRO A 956 30.92 21.88 31.50
CA PRO A 956 30.18 21.27 32.61
C PRO A 956 30.97 20.19 33.41
N ARG A 957 30.50 19.84 34.61
CA ARG A 957 30.90 18.62 35.35
C ARG A 957 29.68 17.95 35.94
N ASN A 958 29.39 16.72 35.48
CA ASN A 958 28.94 15.54 36.27
C ASN A 958 28.23 14.46 35.43
N LEU A 959 28.80 14.15 34.26
CA LEU A 959 28.64 12.85 33.60
C LEU A 959 29.73 11.90 34.12
N SER A 960 29.55 11.31 35.32
CA SER A 960 30.43 10.22 35.79
C SER A 960 29.73 8.85 35.89
N LEU A 961 28.51 8.74 35.37
CA LEU A 961 27.74 7.49 35.28
C LEU A 961 27.52 7.02 33.83
N SER A 962 28.05 7.73 32.82
CA SER A 962 27.87 7.40 31.39
C SER A 962 29.04 6.64 30.75
N THR A 963 29.97 6.09 31.55
CA THR A 963 30.96 5.13 31.03
C THR A 963 30.73 3.76 31.68
N ALA A 964 30.90 2.68 30.91
CA ALA A 964 30.72 1.31 31.40
C ALA A 964 31.55 1.02 32.67
N ALA A 965 32.70 1.67 32.82
CA ALA A 965 33.51 1.63 34.04
C ALA A 965 32.85 2.29 35.28
N GLY A 966 31.99 3.30 35.11
CA GLY A 966 31.24 3.94 36.20
C GLY A 966 30.10 3.08 36.73
N VAL A 967 29.41 2.36 35.83
CA VAL A 967 28.34 1.41 36.19
C VAL A 967 28.90 0.17 36.89
N VAL A 968 30.02 -0.38 36.41
CA VAL A 968 30.71 -1.51 37.08
C VAL A 968 31.22 -1.11 38.47
N ARG A 969 31.69 0.13 38.65
CA ARG A 969 32.17 0.62 39.96
C ARG A 969 31.04 0.82 40.98
N TRP A 970 29.82 1.12 40.52
CA TRP A 970 28.63 1.20 41.38
C TRP A 970 28.09 -0.19 41.74
N LEU A 971 27.96 -1.11 40.76
CA LEU A 971 27.51 -2.49 40.99
C LEU A 971 28.43 -3.26 41.96
N ASN A 972 29.76 -3.12 41.81
CA ASN A 972 30.71 -3.71 42.75
C ASN A 972 30.63 -3.09 44.16
N SER A 973 30.10 -1.87 44.30
CA SER A 973 29.93 -1.22 45.62
C SER A 973 28.68 -1.70 46.36
N GLU A 974 27.61 -2.05 45.64
CA GLU A 974 26.38 -2.60 46.24
C GLU A 974 26.52 -4.09 46.59
N GLU A 975 27.20 -4.88 45.76
CA GLU A 975 27.46 -6.30 46.05
C GLU A 975 28.40 -6.47 47.25
N ARG A 976 29.34 -5.55 47.43
CA ARG A 976 30.22 -5.53 48.60
C ARG A 976 29.50 -5.12 49.90
N LYS A 977 28.54 -4.19 49.85
CA LYS A 977 27.68 -3.86 51.00
C LYS A 977 26.75 -5.02 51.38
N ARG A 978 26.28 -5.78 50.40
CA ARG A 978 25.45 -6.97 50.64
C ARG A 978 26.24 -8.12 51.27
N ASN A 979 27.48 -8.35 50.81
CA ASN A 979 28.35 -9.40 51.39
C ASN A 979 28.93 -9.01 52.77
N GLU A 980 29.21 -7.73 53.03
CA GLU A 980 29.69 -7.28 54.35
C GLU A 980 28.58 -7.34 55.43
N GLY A 981 27.31 -7.18 55.06
CA GLY A 981 26.17 -7.32 55.97
C GLY A 981 25.86 -8.76 56.40
N GLU A 982 26.11 -9.75 55.54
CA GLU A 982 25.92 -11.18 55.87
C GLU A 982 27.09 -11.74 56.69
N GLN A 983 28.33 -11.28 56.44
CA GLN A 983 29.50 -11.71 57.22
C GLN A 983 29.51 -11.17 58.66
N GLN A 984 28.96 -9.97 58.91
CA GLN A 984 28.89 -9.40 60.27
C GLN A 984 27.83 -10.06 61.14
N LYS A 985 26.73 -10.57 60.57
CA LYS A 985 25.72 -11.33 61.34
C LYS A 985 26.21 -12.70 61.78
N MET A 986 27.06 -13.37 61.00
CA MET A 986 27.65 -14.66 61.38
C MET A 986 28.71 -14.54 62.49
N ASN A 987 29.43 -13.42 62.58
CA ASN A 987 30.49 -13.24 63.57
C ASN A 987 30.01 -12.73 64.93
N ALA A 988 28.83 -12.10 65.03
CA ALA A 988 28.30 -11.63 66.32
C ALA A 988 27.59 -12.73 67.14
N ALA A 989 27.00 -13.73 66.47
CA ALA A 989 26.28 -14.81 67.16
C ALA A 989 27.21 -15.78 67.91
N HIS A 990 28.52 -15.78 67.61
CA HIS A 990 29.45 -16.79 68.13
C HIS A 990 30.13 -16.45 69.47
N ARG A 991 29.84 -15.32 70.11
CA ARG A 991 30.60 -14.85 71.30
C ARG A 991 29.85 -14.70 72.64
N GLU A 992 28.53 -14.92 72.73
CA GLU A 992 27.81 -14.72 74.01
C GLU A 992 27.00 -15.94 74.49
N ALA A 993 27.44 -17.17 74.17
CA ALA A 993 26.73 -18.41 74.53
C ALA A 993 27.51 -19.36 75.48
N GLU A 994 28.48 -18.84 76.24
CA GLU A 994 29.12 -19.56 77.34
C GLU A 994 28.72 -18.95 78.69
N ILE A 995 28.44 -19.82 79.67
CA ILE A 995 28.08 -19.52 81.07
C ILE A 995 26.56 -19.34 81.33
N LEU A 996 25.78 -20.43 81.27
CA LEU A 996 24.65 -20.67 82.18
C LEU A 996 24.22 -22.16 82.14
N THR A 997 24.00 -22.72 83.33
CA THR A 997 23.92 -24.15 83.65
C THR A 997 22.66 -24.84 83.10
N THR A 998 22.83 -26.12 82.74
CA THR A 998 21.98 -26.93 81.84
C THR A 998 20.50 -27.06 82.25
N THR A 999 20.17 -26.99 83.53
CA THR A 999 18.78 -27.08 84.01
C THR A 999 18.01 -25.78 83.81
N MET A 1000 18.65 -24.62 84.04
CA MET A 1000 18.05 -23.32 83.77
C MET A 1000 17.97 -23.07 82.26
N ARG A 1001 18.89 -23.63 81.48
CA ARG A 1001 18.89 -23.62 80.01
C ARG A 1001 17.66 -24.31 79.40
N GLN A 1002 17.15 -25.40 79.97
CA GLN A 1002 15.94 -26.04 79.44
C GLN A 1002 14.65 -25.25 79.76
N TYR A 1003 14.58 -24.63 80.94
CA TYR A 1003 13.43 -23.82 81.33
C TYR A 1003 13.42 -22.45 80.62
N LEU A 1004 14.60 -21.83 80.49
CA LEU A 1004 14.79 -20.62 79.68
C LEU A 1004 14.59 -20.92 78.19
N ASN A 1005 15.13 -22.01 77.61
CA ASN A 1005 14.87 -22.33 76.21
C ASN A 1005 13.37 -22.53 75.91
N LYS A 1006 12.58 -23.16 76.80
CA LYS A 1006 11.12 -23.23 76.59
C LYS A 1006 10.41 -21.88 76.77
N MET A 1007 10.91 -21.03 77.66
CA MET A 1007 10.38 -19.67 77.83
C MET A 1007 10.78 -18.75 76.68
N ASP A 1008 11.99 -18.90 76.16
CA ASP A 1008 12.57 -18.17 75.05
C ASP A 1008 12.01 -18.67 73.73
N GLU A 1009 11.75 -19.96 73.52
CA GLU A 1009 10.96 -20.48 72.39
C GLU A 1009 9.54 -19.90 72.41
N ARG A 1010 8.88 -19.82 73.57
CA ARG A 1010 7.55 -19.18 73.67
C ARG A 1010 7.62 -17.66 73.50
N ARG A 1011 8.69 -17.01 73.96
CA ARG A 1011 8.89 -15.56 73.78
C ARG A 1011 9.25 -15.25 72.34
N GLU A 1012 10.08 -16.04 71.68
CA GLU A 1012 10.42 -15.97 70.27
C GLU A 1012 9.21 -16.29 69.42
N GLU A 1013 8.39 -17.29 69.76
CA GLU A 1013 7.10 -17.50 69.07
C GLU A 1013 6.15 -16.33 69.25
N ARG A 1014 6.08 -15.73 70.45
CA ARG A 1014 5.27 -14.51 70.67
C ARG A 1014 5.89 -13.31 69.97
N HIS A 1015 7.21 -13.21 69.90
CA HIS A 1015 7.93 -12.14 69.24
C HIS A 1015 7.91 -12.32 67.72
N TRP A 1016 7.82 -13.54 67.20
CA TRP A 1016 7.59 -13.88 65.79
C TRP A 1016 6.14 -13.73 65.42
N ARG A 1017 5.19 -14.05 66.31
CA ARG A 1017 3.78 -13.66 66.13
C ARG A 1017 3.63 -12.15 66.20
N LYS A 1018 4.35 -11.46 67.09
CA LYS A 1018 4.28 -9.99 67.24
C LYS A 1018 5.03 -9.27 66.14
N LYS A 1019 6.22 -9.72 65.71
CA LYS A 1019 6.89 -9.24 64.49
C LYS A 1019 6.14 -9.66 63.25
N GLY A 1020 5.53 -10.83 63.21
CA GLY A 1020 4.68 -11.28 62.10
C GLY A 1020 3.42 -10.42 62.02
N TYR A 1021 2.82 -10.08 63.16
CA TYR A 1021 1.66 -9.20 63.28
C TYR A 1021 2.02 -7.72 63.10
N GLU A 1022 3.20 -7.27 63.53
CA GLU A 1022 3.76 -5.93 63.27
C GLU A 1022 4.26 -5.83 61.84
N MET A 1023 4.76 -6.90 61.21
CA MET A 1023 5.03 -6.95 59.76
C MET A 1023 3.73 -7.03 58.98
N LEU A 1024 2.69 -7.72 59.45
CA LEU A 1024 1.33 -7.71 58.86
C LEU A 1024 0.57 -6.42 59.14
N LEU A 1025 0.94 -5.65 60.19
CA LEU A 1025 0.36 -4.34 60.50
C LEU A 1025 1.16 -3.20 59.85
N ALA A 1026 2.48 -3.33 59.70
CA ALA A 1026 3.32 -2.42 58.93
C ALA A 1026 3.21 -2.69 57.43
N HIS A 1027 2.91 -3.93 57.03
CA HIS A 1027 2.29 -4.28 55.75
C HIS A 1027 0.80 -4.52 55.91
N LYS A 1028 0.10 -3.85 56.84
CA LYS A 1028 -1.32 -3.65 56.59
C LYS A 1028 -1.29 -2.75 55.37
N PRO A 1029 -1.69 -3.24 54.18
CA PRO A 1029 -1.66 -2.40 53.00
C PRO A 1029 -2.54 -1.23 53.40
N ASP A 1030 -1.98 -0.02 53.32
CA ASP A 1030 -2.73 1.19 53.54
C ASP A 1030 -4.05 1.01 52.78
N PRO A 1031 -5.23 1.11 53.40
CA PRO A 1031 -6.48 0.92 52.66
C PRO A 1031 -6.51 1.82 51.42
N ALA A 1032 -5.79 2.94 51.38
CA ALA A 1032 -5.59 3.73 50.17
C ALA A 1032 -4.72 3.03 49.09
N VAL A 1033 -3.70 2.24 49.48
CA VAL A 1033 -2.85 1.43 48.57
C VAL A 1033 -3.55 0.14 48.16
N GLU A 1034 -4.36 -0.47 49.02
CA GLU A 1034 -5.17 -1.64 48.68
C GLU A 1034 -6.37 -1.23 47.81
N GLU A 1035 -7.01 -0.10 48.11
CA GLU A 1035 -7.98 0.53 47.22
C GLU A 1035 -7.30 0.99 45.93
N ALA A 1036 -6.06 1.46 45.95
CA ALA A 1036 -5.30 1.75 44.74
C ALA A 1036 -4.97 0.48 43.95
N SER A 1037 -4.56 -0.62 44.59
CA SER A 1037 -4.22 -1.89 43.95
C SER A 1037 -5.47 -2.61 43.45
N LEU A 1038 -6.56 -2.60 44.19
CA LEU A 1038 -7.87 -3.10 43.78
C LEU A 1038 -8.42 -2.21 42.67
N ASN A 1039 -8.27 -0.89 42.72
CA ASN A 1039 -8.59 0.00 41.60
C ASN A 1039 -7.64 -0.23 40.42
N GLU A 1040 -6.40 -0.63 40.63
CA GLU A 1040 -5.43 -0.89 39.57
C GLU A 1040 -5.68 -2.26 38.94
N GLU A 1041 -6.10 -3.24 39.72
CA GLU A 1041 -6.47 -4.59 39.30
C GLU A 1041 -7.85 -4.59 38.66
N LEU A 1042 -8.81 -3.83 39.20
CA LEU A 1042 -10.07 -3.49 38.54
C LEU A 1042 -9.77 -2.70 37.26
N ARG A 1043 -8.83 -1.74 37.24
CA ARG A 1043 -8.39 -1.09 36.00
C ARG A 1043 -7.71 -2.06 35.03
N ARG A 1044 -6.97 -3.07 35.50
CA ARG A 1044 -6.35 -4.11 34.64
C ARG A 1044 -7.40 -5.08 34.10
N GLU A 1045 -8.37 -5.48 34.90
CA GLU A 1045 -9.54 -6.27 34.53
C GLU A 1045 -10.44 -5.50 33.56
N THR A 1046 -10.71 -4.22 33.81
CA THR A 1046 -11.47 -3.34 32.91
C THR A 1046 -10.67 -3.01 31.64
N ARG A 1047 -9.34 -3.02 31.68
CA ARG A 1047 -8.48 -2.96 30.47
C ARG A 1047 -8.42 -4.28 29.71
N ARG A 1048 -8.59 -5.44 30.36
CA ARG A 1048 -8.54 -6.77 29.74
C ARG A 1048 -9.91 -7.26 29.25
N ARG A 1049 -10.98 -6.94 29.96
CA ARG A 1049 -12.33 -6.94 29.41
C ARG A 1049 -12.32 -5.85 28.37
N GLY A 1050 -12.05 -6.21 27.11
CA GLY A 1050 -12.42 -5.35 26.00
C GLY A 1050 -13.85 -4.92 26.27
N GLU A 1051 -14.07 -3.61 26.39
CA GLU A 1051 -15.38 -3.04 26.66
C GLU A 1051 -16.26 -3.38 25.45
N CYS A 1052 -16.87 -4.56 25.44
CA CYS A 1052 -17.95 -4.94 24.53
C CYS A 1052 -19.24 -4.20 24.93
N ILE A 1053 -19.11 -2.96 25.39
CA ILE A 1053 -20.17 -1.99 25.47
C ILE A 1053 -20.20 -1.41 24.06
N LEU A 1054 -21.21 -1.79 23.28
CA LEU A 1054 -21.40 -1.25 21.93
C LEU A 1054 -21.34 0.28 22.05
N ARG A 1055 -20.72 0.99 21.09
CA ARG A 1055 -20.65 2.47 21.14
C ARG A 1055 -22.05 3.13 21.17
N THR A 1056 -23.09 2.36 20.87
CA THR A 1056 -24.52 2.70 20.98
C THR A 1056 -25.11 2.53 22.38
N ASP A 1057 -24.41 1.89 23.32
CA ASP A 1057 -24.88 1.69 24.68
C ASP A 1057 -24.79 3.01 25.48
N PRO A 1058 -25.87 3.43 26.18
CA PRO A 1058 -25.89 4.67 26.97
C PRO A 1058 -24.83 4.72 28.08
N SER A 1059 -24.32 3.57 28.54
CA SER A 1059 -23.28 3.48 29.58
C SER A 1059 -21.85 3.72 29.06
N TYR A 1060 -21.68 3.91 27.75
CA TYR A 1060 -20.37 4.25 27.16
C TYR A 1060 -20.01 5.71 27.50
N HIS A 1061 -19.14 5.94 28.48
CA HIS A 1061 -18.81 7.27 29.02
C HIS A 1061 -17.35 7.73 28.78
N SER A 1062 -16.54 7.00 28.01
CA SER A 1062 -15.16 7.43 27.72
C SER A 1062 -15.12 8.44 26.56
N ALA A 1063 -14.67 9.66 26.83
CA ALA A 1063 -14.45 10.68 25.79
C ALA A 1063 -13.23 10.30 24.93
N PRO A 1064 -13.38 10.03 23.63
CA PRO A 1064 -12.26 9.66 22.78
C PRO A 1064 -11.35 10.90 22.54
N SER A 1065 -10.11 10.81 23.02
CA SER A 1065 -9.07 11.84 22.84
C SER A 1065 -7.98 11.36 21.89
N ALA A 1066 -7.49 12.26 21.03
CA ALA A 1066 -6.39 11.99 20.10
C ALA A 1066 -5.13 11.49 20.82
N VAL A 1067 -4.84 12.04 22.00
CA VAL A 1067 -3.71 11.61 22.85
C VAL A 1067 -3.87 10.16 23.30
N ILE A 1068 -5.08 9.76 23.71
CA ILE A 1068 -5.36 8.37 24.12
C ILE A 1068 -5.18 7.43 22.93
N LYS A 1069 -5.61 7.82 21.72
CA LYS A 1069 -5.41 7.02 20.50
C LYS A 1069 -3.93 6.85 20.15
N LEU A 1070 -3.11 7.90 20.26
CA LEU A 1070 -1.66 7.78 20.11
C LEU A 1070 -1.02 6.86 21.16
N GLN A 1071 -1.47 6.93 22.43
CA GLN A 1071 -0.99 6.00 23.46
C GLN A 1071 -1.39 4.55 23.18
N GLN A 1072 -2.59 4.31 22.63
CA GLN A 1072 -3.03 2.99 22.20
C GLN A 1072 -2.20 2.49 21.01
N LEU A 1073 -1.87 3.36 20.04
CA LEU A 1073 -0.98 3.03 18.92
C LEU A 1073 0.43 2.64 19.39
N ILE A 1074 1.01 3.38 20.35
CA ILE A 1074 2.31 3.04 20.95
C ILE A 1074 2.28 1.63 21.54
N ARG A 1075 1.27 1.31 22.36
CA ARG A 1075 1.13 -0.03 22.95
C ARG A 1075 0.94 -1.12 21.91
N LEU A 1076 0.21 -0.83 20.84
CA LEU A 1076 -0.04 -1.80 19.77
C LEU A 1076 1.24 -2.08 18.96
N GLU A 1077 2.05 -1.06 18.67
CA GLU A 1077 3.38 -1.21 18.07
C GLU A 1077 4.31 -2.05 18.95
N GLU A 1078 4.31 -1.84 20.28
CA GLU A 1078 5.05 -2.68 21.23
C GLU A 1078 4.58 -4.14 21.18
N ILE A 1079 3.27 -4.39 21.12
CA ILE A 1079 2.69 -5.75 21.01
C ILE A 1079 3.10 -6.42 19.69
N ILE A 1080 3.01 -5.69 18.57
CA ILE A 1080 3.42 -6.19 17.24
C ILE A 1080 4.91 -6.53 17.24
N PHE A 1081 5.75 -5.65 17.79
CA PHE A 1081 7.18 -5.88 17.93
C PHE A 1081 7.45 -7.12 18.78
N ASN A 1082 6.82 -7.24 19.95
CA ASN A 1082 7.01 -8.37 20.86
C ASN A 1082 6.56 -9.70 20.23
N MET A 1083 5.43 -9.75 19.54
CA MET A 1083 4.98 -10.97 18.84
C MET A 1083 6.00 -11.42 17.78
N ARG A 1084 6.50 -10.49 16.97
CA ARG A 1084 7.51 -10.79 15.94
C ARG A 1084 8.85 -11.19 16.55
N ASN A 1085 9.28 -10.47 17.58
CA ASN A 1085 10.56 -10.66 18.24
C ASN A 1085 10.59 -11.99 19.01
N ASN A 1086 9.53 -12.33 19.75
CA ASN A 1086 9.44 -13.58 20.49
C ASN A 1086 9.47 -14.78 19.56
N PHE A 1087 8.65 -14.79 18.51
CA PHE A 1087 8.66 -15.86 17.50
C PHE A 1087 10.03 -15.98 16.81
N SER A 1088 10.61 -14.85 16.40
CA SER A 1088 11.90 -14.85 15.70
C SER A 1088 13.04 -15.33 16.60
N ASN A 1089 13.00 -15.03 17.91
CA ASN A 1089 13.98 -15.53 18.87
C ASN A 1089 13.85 -17.04 19.10
N GLU A 1090 12.64 -17.59 19.20
CA GLU A 1090 12.45 -19.04 19.29
C GLU A 1090 12.93 -19.76 18.02
N LEU A 1091 12.63 -19.21 16.85
CA LEU A 1091 13.12 -19.78 15.59
C LEU A 1091 14.66 -19.65 15.47
N LEU A 1092 15.24 -18.58 15.99
CA LEU A 1092 16.71 -18.39 16.06
C LEU A 1092 17.37 -19.46 16.92
N LYS A 1093 16.77 -19.79 18.09
CA LYS A 1093 17.24 -20.88 18.96
C LYS A 1093 17.21 -22.22 18.22
N LEU A 1094 16.13 -22.53 17.50
CA LEU A 1094 16.07 -23.75 16.67
C LEU A 1094 17.09 -23.76 15.54
N ARG A 1095 17.38 -22.62 14.91
CA ARG A 1095 18.44 -22.53 13.90
C ARG A 1095 19.81 -22.83 14.52
N ASP A 1096 20.12 -22.24 15.68
CA ASP A 1096 21.40 -22.45 16.37
C ASP A 1096 21.52 -23.89 16.88
N GLU A 1097 20.40 -24.49 17.29
CA GLU A 1097 20.34 -25.91 17.60
C GLU A 1097 20.58 -26.77 16.35
N LYS A 1098 19.99 -26.42 15.20
CA LYS A 1098 20.25 -27.09 13.93
C LYS A 1098 21.72 -27.05 13.55
N GLU A 1099 22.43 -25.94 13.81
CA GLU A 1099 23.89 -25.84 13.60
C GLU A 1099 24.66 -26.85 14.44
N ARG A 1100 24.31 -26.97 15.72
CA ARG A 1100 24.90 -27.98 16.62
C ARG A 1100 24.55 -29.40 16.17
N LEU A 1101 23.29 -29.66 15.81
CA LEU A 1101 22.82 -30.96 15.32
C LEU A 1101 23.51 -31.36 14.02
N CYS A 1102 23.73 -30.43 13.07
CA CYS A 1102 24.51 -30.68 11.86
C CYS A 1102 25.93 -31.16 12.22
N GLY A 1103 26.57 -30.56 13.23
CA GLY A 1103 27.86 -31.02 13.74
C GLY A 1103 27.82 -32.47 14.21
N THR A 1104 26.85 -32.82 15.07
CA THR A 1104 26.68 -34.18 15.60
C THR A 1104 26.31 -35.20 14.53
N LEU A 1105 25.36 -34.86 13.64
CA LEU A 1105 24.93 -35.68 12.51
C LEU A 1105 26.12 -35.98 11.58
N ASN A 1106 26.95 -34.99 11.28
CA ASN A 1106 28.11 -35.18 10.41
C ASN A 1106 29.15 -36.15 11.00
N VAL A 1107 29.32 -36.19 12.32
CA VAL A 1107 30.18 -37.20 12.97
C VAL A 1107 29.63 -38.61 12.74
N SER A 1108 28.31 -38.80 12.93
CA SER A 1108 27.65 -40.09 12.66
C SER A 1108 27.69 -40.47 11.18
N LEU A 1109 27.47 -39.52 10.27
CA LEU A 1109 27.51 -39.73 8.82
C LEU A 1109 28.93 -40.02 8.32
N GLN A 1110 29.97 -39.43 8.93
CA GLN A 1110 31.36 -39.80 8.67
C GLN A 1110 31.66 -41.23 9.12
N ARG A 1111 31.12 -41.65 10.27
CA ARG A 1111 31.24 -43.04 10.74
C ARG A 1111 30.53 -44.02 9.80
N ILE A 1112 29.33 -43.69 9.33
CA ILE A 1112 28.59 -44.48 8.34
C ILE A 1112 29.39 -44.60 7.03
N ARG A 1113 30.00 -43.51 6.53
CA ARG A 1113 30.88 -43.56 5.36
C ARG A 1113 32.05 -44.50 5.55
N ALA A 1114 32.74 -44.44 6.70
CA ALA A 1114 33.84 -45.34 7.00
C ALA A 1114 33.38 -46.82 7.08
N ILE A 1115 32.16 -47.08 7.58
CA ILE A 1115 31.57 -48.43 7.57
C ILE A 1115 31.24 -48.88 6.15
N ASN A 1116 30.65 -48.02 5.33
CA ASN A 1116 30.32 -48.30 3.93
C ASN A 1116 31.58 -48.60 3.09
N GLU A 1117 32.67 -47.87 3.32
CA GLU A 1117 33.97 -48.15 2.69
C GLU A 1117 34.51 -49.54 3.08
N LYS A 1118 34.40 -49.92 4.37
CA LYS A 1118 34.80 -51.26 4.85
C LYS A 1118 33.93 -52.37 4.27
N LEU A 1119 32.62 -52.16 4.16
CA LEU A 1119 31.68 -53.12 3.59
C LEU A 1119 31.70 -53.16 2.05
N LYS A 1120 32.40 -52.20 1.40
CA LYS A 1120 32.37 -51.95 -0.05
C LYS A 1120 30.94 -51.78 -0.60
N ASP A 1121 30.04 -51.25 0.22
CA ASP A 1121 28.63 -51.07 -0.09
C ASP A 1121 28.35 -49.57 -0.32
N LYS A 1122 28.02 -49.20 -1.55
CA LYS A 1122 27.70 -47.81 -1.95
C LYS A 1122 26.21 -47.48 -1.86
N SER A 1123 25.37 -48.41 -1.40
CA SER A 1123 23.91 -48.22 -1.41
C SER A 1123 23.39 -47.13 -0.47
N PHE A 1124 24.12 -46.80 0.60
CA PHE A 1124 23.71 -45.79 1.58
C PHE A 1124 24.46 -44.47 1.37
N HIS A 1125 23.74 -43.41 0.98
CA HIS A 1125 24.24 -42.05 0.89
C HIS A 1125 24.43 -41.43 2.29
N ALA A 1126 25.58 -40.80 2.52
CA ALA A 1126 25.95 -40.24 3.82
C ALA A 1126 26.71 -38.92 3.67
N ASP A 1127 26.14 -38.00 2.88
CA ASP A 1127 26.69 -36.67 2.62
C ASP A 1127 26.66 -35.77 3.85
N ASP A 1128 27.59 -34.81 3.94
CA ASP A 1128 27.59 -33.82 5.04
C ASP A 1128 26.34 -32.93 4.98
N VAL A 1129 25.70 -32.74 6.13
CA VAL A 1129 24.57 -31.82 6.31
C VAL A 1129 25.09 -30.51 6.90
N LYS A 1130 24.77 -29.38 6.27
CA LYS A 1130 25.20 -28.03 6.69
C LYS A 1130 24.02 -27.07 6.56
N LEU A 1131 24.06 -25.96 7.33
CA LEU A 1131 23.12 -24.87 7.09
C LEU A 1131 23.34 -24.25 5.71
N THR A 1132 22.24 -23.90 5.07
CA THR A 1132 22.27 -23.19 3.79
C THR A 1132 22.53 -21.69 4.01
N PRO A 1133 23.07 -20.96 3.01
CA PRO A 1133 23.33 -19.52 3.13
C PRO A 1133 22.08 -18.70 3.49
N GLU A 1134 20.90 -19.14 3.05
CA GLU A 1134 19.60 -18.53 3.35
C GLU A 1134 19.22 -18.58 4.84
N GLU A 1135 19.74 -19.56 5.57
CA GLU A 1135 19.51 -19.69 7.02
C GLU A 1135 20.44 -18.75 7.81
N MET A 1136 21.48 -18.19 7.18
CA MET A 1136 22.53 -17.36 7.80
C MET A 1136 22.71 -15.99 7.11
N PRO A 1137 21.69 -15.12 7.08
CA PRO A 1137 21.77 -13.84 6.38
C PRO A 1137 22.79 -12.86 6.97
N GLY A 1138 23.16 -12.99 8.26
CA GLY A 1138 24.17 -12.12 8.89
C GLY A 1138 25.54 -12.14 8.19
N LYS A 1139 25.90 -13.28 7.58
CA LYS A 1139 27.15 -13.41 6.80
C LYS A 1139 27.10 -12.68 5.45
N ARG A 1140 25.93 -12.23 4.99
CA ARG A 1140 25.76 -11.50 3.72
C ARG A 1140 26.47 -10.14 3.72
N PHE A 1141 26.64 -9.53 4.89
CA PHE A 1141 27.26 -8.20 5.04
C PHE A 1141 28.72 -8.25 5.55
N GLU A 1142 29.23 -9.43 5.87
CA GLU A 1142 30.64 -9.61 6.26
C GLU A 1142 31.53 -9.65 5.01
N ILE A 1143 32.23 -8.55 4.75
CA ILE A 1143 33.15 -8.46 3.62
C ILE A 1143 34.46 -9.15 4.01
N SER A 1144 34.65 -10.40 3.58
CA SER A 1144 35.90 -11.12 3.83
C SER A 1144 37.06 -10.46 3.08
N ARG A 1145 38.29 -10.56 3.60
CA ARG A 1145 39.49 -10.02 2.92
C ARG A 1145 39.68 -10.64 1.54
N ASP A 1146 39.36 -11.93 1.40
CA ASP A 1146 39.39 -12.63 0.12
C ASP A 1146 38.30 -12.10 -0.82
N GLY A 1147 37.10 -11.79 -0.30
CA GLY A 1147 36.04 -11.12 -1.04
C GLY A 1147 36.42 -9.69 -1.45
N LEU A 1148 37.13 -8.94 -0.60
CA LEU A 1148 37.62 -7.60 -0.92
C LEU A 1148 38.75 -7.64 -1.95
N VAL A 1149 39.65 -8.64 -1.87
CA VAL A 1149 40.70 -8.87 -2.87
C VAL A 1149 40.08 -9.34 -4.18
N ALA A 1150 39.08 -10.22 -4.14
CA ALA A 1150 38.32 -10.63 -5.31
C ALA A 1150 37.57 -9.44 -5.92
N PHE A 1151 36.95 -8.59 -5.10
CA PHE A 1151 36.30 -7.36 -5.56
C PHE A 1151 37.29 -6.32 -6.09
N MET A 1152 38.45 -6.16 -5.46
CA MET A 1152 39.52 -5.30 -5.96
C MET A 1152 40.08 -5.82 -7.27
N LYS A 1153 40.26 -7.13 -7.40
CA LYS A 1153 40.69 -7.80 -8.63
C LYS A 1153 39.62 -7.65 -9.70
N GLN A 1154 38.35 -7.89 -9.37
CA GLN A 1154 37.21 -7.68 -10.24
C GLN A 1154 37.14 -6.23 -10.69
N ARG A 1155 37.26 -5.25 -9.78
CA ARG A 1155 37.25 -3.81 -10.10
C ARG A 1155 38.50 -3.36 -10.85
N GLN A 1156 39.64 -4.02 -10.65
CA GLN A 1156 40.85 -3.81 -11.46
C GLN A 1156 40.68 -4.40 -12.86
N GLU A 1157 40.08 -5.59 -12.99
CA GLU A 1157 39.71 -6.21 -14.26
C GLU A 1157 38.63 -5.38 -14.98
N GLU A 1158 37.69 -4.80 -14.22
CA GLU A 1158 36.66 -3.89 -14.72
C GLU A 1158 37.25 -2.55 -15.14
N LYS A 1159 38.20 -1.99 -14.36
CA LYS A 1159 38.98 -0.82 -14.77
C LYS A 1159 39.89 -1.12 -15.96
N LEU A 1160 40.45 -2.31 -16.05
CA LEU A 1160 41.26 -2.73 -17.18
C LEU A 1160 40.35 -2.87 -18.40
N ARG A 1161 39.15 -3.45 -18.24
CA ARG A 1161 38.07 -3.50 -19.24
C ARG A 1161 37.62 -2.10 -19.66
N GLU A 1162 37.45 -1.18 -18.72
CA GLU A 1162 37.12 0.21 -19.02
C GLU A 1162 38.28 0.92 -19.70
N GLN A 1163 39.54 0.62 -19.36
CA GLN A 1163 40.71 1.21 -20.00
C GLN A 1163 40.95 0.61 -21.38
N THR A 1164 40.68 -0.67 -21.60
CA THR A 1164 40.70 -1.30 -22.92
C THR A 1164 39.53 -0.78 -23.75
N ALA A 1165 38.32 -0.66 -23.19
CA ALA A 1165 37.18 -0.04 -23.85
C ALA A 1165 37.41 1.46 -24.14
N LYS A 1166 38.12 2.18 -23.27
CA LYS A 1166 38.52 3.59 -23.52
C LYS A 1166 39.67 3.71 -24.51
N LYS A 1167 40.56 2.71 -24.59
CA LYS A 1167 41.57 2.63 -25.66
C LYS A 1167 40.90 2.29 -26.99
N ALA A 1168 39.93 1.40 -27.00
CA ALA A 1168 39.09 1.09 -28.16
C ALA A 1168 38.27 2.34 -28.59
N GLN A 1169 37.81 3.16 -27.64
CA GLN A 1169 37.14 4.43 -27.96
C GLN A 1169 38.07 5.60 -28.35
N ARG A 1170 39.40 5.43 -28.32
CA ARG A 1170 40.33 6.40 -28.92
C ARG A 1170 40.86 5.80 -30.21
N GLY A 1171 40.09 5.98 -31.28
CA GLY A 1171 40.36 5.49 -32.61
C GLY A 1171 41.78 5.81 -33.13
N PHE A 1172 42.36 4.75 -33.69
CA PHE A 1172 42.96 4.65 -35.03
C PHE A 1172 43.69 5.89 -35.60
N GLY A 1173 45.02 5.90 -35.46
CA GLY A 1173 45.86 6.84 -36.22
C GLY A 1173 47.32 6.89 -35.79
N ALA A 1174 47.94 5.77 -35.42
CA ALA A 1174 49.39 5.71 -35.22
C ALA A 1174 49.97 4.27 -35.25
N ASP A 1175 49.50 3.39 -36.14
CA ASP A 1175 50.08 2.05 -36.33
C ASP A 1175 50.27 1.74 -37.82
N LEU A 1176 51.23 2.42 -38.46
CA LEU A 1176 51.87 1.98 -39.71
C LEU A 1176 53.35 2.36 -39.68
N ALA A 1177 54.16 1.56 -38.99
CA ALA A 1177 55.52 1.21 -39.37
C ALA A 1177 56.21 0.50 -38.20
N THR A 1178 56.32 -0.82 -38.27
CA THR A 1178 57.59 -1.55 -38.13
C THR A 1178 57.33 -3.03 -38.33
N GLY A 1179 57.90 -3.57 -39.40
CA GLY A 1179 57.78 -4.96 -39.79
C GLY A 1179 58.42 -5.94 -38.80
N GLU A 1180 57.94 -7.17 -38.93
CA GLU A 1180 58.44 -8.39 -38.33
C GLU A 1180 59.95 -8.58 -38.54
N PRO A 1181 60.59 -9.28 -37.59
CA PRO A 1181 61.37 -10.43 -38.01
C PRO A 1181 61.05 -11.66 -37.15
N ALA A 1182 60.67 -12.73 -37.84
CA ALA A 1182 60.70 -14.09 -37.33
C ALA A 1182 62.13 -14.56 -37.06
N THR A 1183 62.35 -15.33 -35.98
CA THR A 1183 62.86 -16.72 -36.00
C THR A 1183 63.39 -17.20 -34.63
N ASN A 1184 62.97 -18.43 -34.29
CA ASN A 1184 63.72 -19.52 -33.65
C ASN A 1184 64.10 -19.52 -32.15
N THR A 1185 63.29 -20.29 -31.40
CA THR A 1185 63.63 -21.48 -30.59
C THR A 1185 64.83 -21.52 -29.64
N ASP A 1186 64.51 -22.02 -28.44
CA ASP A 1186 65.29 -22.81 -27.47
C ASP A 1186 66.26 -22.10 -26.51
N THR A 1187 65.95 -22.16 -25.21
CA THR A 1187 66.67 -23.02 -24.24
C THR A 1187 66.13 -22.89 -22.80
N SER A 1188 66.18 -24.04 -22.12
CA SER A 1188 65.78 -24.39 -20.76
C SER A 1188 66.74 -23.96 -19.64
N GLY A 1189 66.22 -23.79 -18.42
CA GLY A 1189 66.98 -23.79 -17.14
C GLY A 1189 66.05 -23.41 -15.97
N ALA A 1190 65.50 -24.39 -15.23
CA ALA A 1190 66.05 -25.03 -14.03
C ALA A 1190 65.82 -24.23 -12.74
N ASP A 1191 64.76 -24.65 -12.02
CA ASP A 1191 64.47 -24.34 -10.62
C ASP A 1191 65.42 -25.09 -9.67
N THR A 1192 65.82 -24.45 -8.58
CA THR A 1192 66.12 -25.11 -7.30
C THR A 1192 65.90 -24.10 -6.14
N PRO A 1193 65.47 -24.57 -4.95
CA PRO A 1193 64.64 -23.80 -4.04
C PRO A 1193 65.42 -23.17 -2.87
N ALA A 1194 65.00 -21.97 -2.46
CA ALA A 1194 65.52 -21.29 -1.28
C ALA A 1194 64.52 -21.34 -0.10
N THR A 1195 65.09 -21.75 1.01
CA THR A 1195 64.55 -22.06 2.32
C THR A 1195 64.09 -20.84 3.14
N ARG A 1196 63.02 -21.08 3.90
CA ARG A 1196 62.68 -20.54 5.24
C ARG A 1196 63.34 -19.23 5.66
N ARG A 1197 62.53 -18.15 5.73
CA ARG A 1197 62.72 -17.09 6.72
C ARG A 1197 61.48 -16.95 7.60
N SER A 1198 61.75 -17.17 8.87
CA SER A 1198 60.90 -16.99 10.04
C SER A 1198 60.64 -15.51 10.32
N GLU A 1199 59.44 -15.26 10.85
CA GLU A 1199 59.13 -14.33 11.94
C GLU A 1199 59.63 -12.88 11.81
N GLY A 1200 58.68 -12.00 11.50
CA GLY A 1200 58.78 -10.55 11.65
C GLY A 1200 57.37 -9.98 11.68
N GLU A 1201 56.96 -9.54 12.87
CA GLU A 1201 55.68 -8.95 13.22
C GLU A 1201 55.34 -7.66 12.43
N ASP A 1202 54.12 -7.19 12.67
CA ASP A 1202 53.56 -5.87 12.39
C ASP A 1202 52.93 -5.60 11.02
N SER A 1203 51.66 -5.97 10.90
CA SER A 1203 50.72 -5.27 10.02
C SER A 1203 49.44 -4.92 10.79
N ARG A 1204 49.48 -3.72 11.36
CA ARG A 1204 48.43 -2.97 12.07
C ARG A 1204 47.03 -3.20 11.46
N LYS A 1205 46.16 -3.85 12.22
CA LYS A 1205 44.70 -3.78 12.02
C LYS A 1205 44.24 -2.39 12.46
N VAL A 1206 43.79 -1.59 11.49
CA VAL A 1206 43.12 -0.31 11.72
C VAL A 1206 41.72 -0.61 12.23
N THR A 1207 41.59 -0.77 13.54
CA THR A 1207 40.31 -0.80 14.25
C THR A 1207 39.89 0.62 14.57
N ILE A 1208 38.91 1.13 13.84
CA ILE A 1208 38.17 2.34 14.18
C ILE A 1208 37.33 2.01 15.42
N SER A 1209 37.68 2.64 16.53
CA SER A 1209 37.16 2.39 17.87
C SER A 1209 35.72 2.87 18.05
N ALA A 1210 34.85 1.98 18.52
CA ALA A 1210 33.78 2.31 19.45
C ALA A 1210 33.66 1.14 20.43
N ASN A 1211 34.13 1.36 21.66
CA ASN A 1211 34.19 0.39 22.75
C ASN A 1211 32.80 -0.14 23.12
N ARG A 1212 32.68 -1.46 23.24
CA ARG A 1212 31.90 -2.09 24.31
C ARG A 1212 32.44 -3.50 24.62
N ASP A 1213 32.57 -3.71 25.92
CA ASP A 1213 33.37 -4.71 26.60
C ASP A 1213 32.96 -6.18 26.39
N SER A 1214 34.00 -7.01 26.31
CA SER A 1214 34.18 -8.36 26.85
C SER A 1214 32.94 -9.24 27.09
N PHE A 1215 32.90 -10.38 26.40
CA PHE A 1215 32.80 -11.69 27.05
C PHE A 1215 33.67 -12.69 26.28
N GLY A 1216 34.74 -13.12 26.95
CA GLY A 1216 35.65 -14.15 26.45
C GLY A 1216 35.14 -15.55 26.81
N THR A 1217 35.12 -16.45 25.84
CA THR A 1217 35.15 -17.89 26.08
C THR A 1217 36.17 -18.52 25.12
N ALA A 1218 37.00 -19.39 25.70
CA ALA A 1218 38.23 -19.90 25.14
C ALA A 1218 38.01 -20.72 23.85
N ALA A 1219 38.59 -20.24 22.75
CA ALA A 1219 38.61 -20.95 21.48
C ALA A 1219 39.62 -22.11 21.52
N ALA A 1220 39.09 -23.33 21.62
CA ALA A 1220 39.82 -24.56 21.36
C ALA A 1220 40.21 -24.62 19.87
N ARG A 1221 41.51 -24.76 19.63
CA ARG A 1221 42.17 -24.81 18.32
C ARG A 1221 41.71 -26.02 17.51
N THR A 1222 40.73 -25.84 16.62
CA THR A 1222 40.46 -26.77 15.53
C THR A 1222 41.31 -26.40 14.32
N ARG A 1223 42.30 -27.25 14.03
CA ARG A 1223 43.11 -27.20 12.80
C ARG A 1223 42.18 -27.22 11.58
N SER A 1224 42.05 -26.08 10.92
CA SER A 1224 41.43 -25.94 9.61
C SER A 1224 42.20 -26.80 8.61
N VAL A 1225 41.67 -28.00 8.34
CA VAL A 1225 42.01 -28.79 7.16
C VAL A 1225 41.42 -28.05 5.98
N ARG A 1226 42.29 -27.42 5.19
CA ARG A 1226 41.96 -26.79 3.91
C ARG A 1226 41.39 -27.86 2.97
N THR A 1227 40.06 -27.92 2.89
CA THR A 1227 39.35 -28.60 1.81
C THR A 1227 39.52 -27.79 0.54
N GLY A 1228 40.57 -28.13 -0.22
CA GLY A 1228 40.77 -27.63 -1.57
C GLY A 1228 39.58 -28.03 -2.44
N THR A 1229 38.79 -27.03 -2.81
CA THR A 1229 37.75 -27.12 -3.83
C THR A 1229 38.39 -27.56 -5.14
N LEU A 1230 38.03 -28.76 -5.57
CA LEU A 1230 38.33 -29.39 -6.85
C LEU A 1230 37.71 -28.57 -7.99
N ALA A 1231 38.37 -27.49 -8.40
CA ALA A 1231 38.12 -26.87 -9.70
C ALA A 1231 39.14 -27.45 -10.68
N ALA A 1232 38.70 -28.48 -11.40
CA ALA A 1232 39.42 -29.14 -12.47
C ALA A 1232 39.71 -28.15 -13.62
N SER A 1233 40.82 -27.42 -13.52
CA SER A 1233 41.36 -26.65 -14.65
C SER A 1233 42.52 -27.42 -15.31
N LYS A 1234 42.15 -28.26 -16.29
CA LYS A 1234 42.98 -28.72 -17.42
C LYS A 1234 43.59 -27.54 -18.18
N GLY A 1235 44.62 -26.92 -17.64
CA GLY A 1235 45.52 -26.02 -18.35
C GLY A 1235 46.85 -26.73 -18.52
N GLY A 1236 47.05 -27.36 -19.68
CA GLY A 1236 48.34 -27.93 -20.05
C GLY A 1236 49.40 -26.85 -20.11
N ARG A 1237 50.45 -26.98 -19.31
CA ARG A 1237 51.78 -26.47 -19.62
C ARG A 1237 52.72 -27.67 -19.71
N PRO A 1238 53.21 -28.01 -20.91
CA PRO A 1238 54.04 -29.18 -21.10
C PRO A 1238 55.52 -28.86 -20.89
N PHE A 1239 56.25 -29.95 -20.62
CA PHE A 1239 57.70 -30.12 -20.61
C PHE A 1239 58.50 -29.66 -19.37
N SER A 1240 58.72 -30.61 -18.46
CA SER A 1240 60.09 -31.13 -18.28
C SER A 1240 60.05 -32.65 -18.13
N GLY A 1241 60.66 -33.35 -19.09
CA GLY A 1241 60.68 -34.81 -19.17
C GLY A 1241 61.90 -35.37 -18.44
N GLY A 1242 61.68 -36.38 -17.60
CA GLY A 1242 62.75 -37.13 -16.93
C GLY A 1242 62.31 -37.84 -15.66
N GLY A 1243 61.28 -38.71 -15.72
CA GLY A 1243 60.84 -39.47 -14.54
C GLY A 1243 59.99 -40.71 -14.81
N PHE A 1244 59.80 -41.14 -16.06
CA PHE A 1244 58.78 -42.13 -16.43
C PHE A 1244 59.17 -43.61 -16.26
N ALA A 1245 60.36 -43.95 -15.75
CA ALA A 1245 60.74 -45.36 -15.56
C ALA A 1245 60.23 -45.98 -14.23
N ALA A 1246 60.02 -45.19 -13.16
CA ALA A 1246 59.70 -45.74 -11.84
C ALA A 1246 58.21 -46.07 -11.63
N GLY A 1247 57.30 -45.36 -12.30
CA GLY A 1247 55.84 -45.54 -12.12
C GLY A 1247 55.30 -46.85 -12.68
N ALA A 1248 55.75 -47.25 -13.87
CA ALA A 1248 55.25 -48.44 -14.56
C ALA A 1248 55.60 -49.76 -13.83
N ALA A 1249 56.73 -49.81 -13.12
CA ALA A 1249 57.12 -50.98 -12.34
C ALA A 1249 56.23 -51.16 -11.10
N ARG A 1250 55.81 -50.06 -10.46
CA ARG A 1250 54.99 -50.11 -9.24
C ARG A 1250 53.55 -50.52 -9.53
N GLU A 1251 53.00 -50.13 -10.68
CA GLU A 1251 51.66 -50.58 -11.10
C GLU A 1251 51.61 -52.07 -11.45
N ARG A 1252 52.64 -52.61 -12.12
CA ARG A 1252 52.71 -54.06 -12.40
C ARG A 1252 52.84 -54.88 -11.13
N MET A 1253 53.67 -54.44 -10.18
CA MET A 1253 53.83 -55.12 -8.90
C MET A 1253 52.53 -55.11 -8.07
N ASN A 1254 51.79 -53.99 -8.08
CA ASN A 1254 50.48 -53.91 -7.43
C ASN A 1254 49.44 -54.83 -8.09
N HIS A 1255 49.48 -54.98 -9.42
CA HIS A 1255 48.58 -55.89 -10.13
C HIS A 1255 48.88 -57.36 -9.81
N GLU A 1256 50.16 -57.77 -9.81
CA GLU A 1256 50.55 -59.14 -9.43
C GLU A 1256 50.23 -59.47 -7.96
N LEU A 1257 50.43 -58.53 -7.04
CA LEU A 1257 50.07 -58.73 -5.63
C LEU A 1257 48.57 -58.89 -5.44
N ARG A 1258 47.76 -58.19 -6.23
CA ARG A 1258 46.30 -58.28 -6.18
C ARG A 1258 45.79 -59.64 -6.68
N VAL A 1259 46.37 -60.16 -7.77
CA VAL A 1259 46.04 -61.51 -8.29
C VAL A 1259 46.47 -62.61 -7.32
N LYS A 1260 47.59 -62.44 -6.61
CA LYS A 1260 48.03 -63.41 -5.59
C LYS A 1260 47.17 -63.39 -4.32
N HIS A 1261 46.67 -62.21 -3.91
CA HIS A 1261 45.78 -62.13 -2.75
C HIS A 1261 44.37 -62.69 -3.00
N GLU A 1262 43.85 -62.61 -4.23
CA GLU A 1262 42.52 -63.15 -4.56
C GLU A 1262 42.47 -64.69 -4.59
N ASN A 1263 43.60 -65.39 -4.59
CA ASN A 1263 43.68 -66.86 -4.66
C ASN A 1263 44.00 -67.57 -3.32
N ILE A 1264 44.02 -66.84 -2.20
CA ILE A 1264 44.24 -67.44 -0.88
C ILE A 1264 42.87 -67.87 -0.34
N LYS A 1265 42.59 -69.18 -0.34
CA LYS A 1265 41.43 -69.74 0.35
C LYS A 1265 41.58 -69.46 1.85
N LEU A 1266 40.68 -68.63 2.36
CA LEU A 1266 40.55 -68.33 3.78
C LEU A 1266 40.21 -69.62 4.54
N THR A 1267 40.75 -69.75 5.74
CA THR A 1267 40.41 -70.85 6.65
C THR A 1267 39.01 -70.65 7.24
N GLU A 1268 38.30 -71.73 7.59
CA GLU A 1268 36.92 -71.63 8.12
C GLU A 1268 36.80 -70.66 9.31
N MET A 1269 37.82 -70.59 10.20
CA MET A 1269 37.85 -69.59 11.27
C MET A 1269 37.93 -68.14 10.75
N GLU A 1270 38.72 -67.88 9.72
CA GLU A 1270 38.84 -66.52 9.15
C GLU A 1270 37.55 -66.10 8.43
N GLU A 1271 36.86 -67.05 7.80
CA GLU A 1271 35.53 -66.80 7.21
C GLU A 1271 34.49 -66.49 8.29
N GLU A 1272 34.50 -67.23 9.41
CA GLU A 1272 33.63 -66.96 10.56
C GLU A 1272 33.93 -65.59 11.19
N GLU A 1273 35.20 -65.24 11.41
CA GLU A 1273 35.60 -63.92 11.94
C GLU A 1273 35.18 -62.77 11.01
N LEU A 1274 35.39 -62.92 9.69
CA LEU A 1274 34.95 -61.93 8.71
C LEU A 1274 33.43 -61.77 8.69
N GLN A 1275 32.69 -62.88 8.82
CA GLN A 1275 31.23 -62.87 8.84
C GLN A 1275 30.70 -62.22 10.12
N ILE A 1276 31.32 -62.49 11.28
CA ILE A 1276 31.00 -61.84 12.55
C ILE A 1276 31.26 -60.33 12.47
N GLU A 1277 32.41 -59.91 11.96
CA GLU A 1277 32.75 -58.49 11.83
C GLU A 1277 31.83 -57.78 10.81
N ARG A 1278 31.50 -58.44 9.70
CA ARG A 1278 30.51 -57.93 8.73
C ARG A 1278 29.14 -57.73 9.37
N ASN A 1279 28.64 -58.72 10.13
CA ASN A 1279 27.36 -58.63 10.83
C ASN A 1279 27.38 -57.53 11.90
N ARG A 1280 28.50 -57.36 12.61
CA ARG A 1280 28.71 -56.28 13.58
C ARG A 1280 28.66 -54.90 12.92
N LEU A 1281 29.35 -54.72 11.79
CA LEU A 1281 29.35 -53.46 11.03
C LEU A 1281 27.96 -53.14 10.46
N LEU A 1282 27.20 -54.14 10.00
CA LEU A 1282 25.83 -53.96 9.54
C LEU A 1282 24.90 -53.51 10.68
N ALA A 1283 25.01 -54.13 11.86
CA ALA A 1283 24.26 -53.73 13.04
C ALA A 1283 24.64 -52.33 13.53
N GLU A 1284 25.93 -51.97 13.52
CA GLU A 1284 26.41 -50.63 13.85
C GLU A 1284 25.89 -49.58 12.85
N ARG A 1285 25.93 -49.89 11.55
CA ARG A 1285 25.38 -49.00 10.49
C ARG A 1285 23.89 -48.77 10.67
N GLN A 1286 23.11 -49.84 10.89
CA GLN A 1286 21.67 -49.72 11.13
C GLN A 1286 21.38 -48.87 12.36
N ARG A 1287 22.06 -49.14 13.48
CA ARG A 1287 21.92 -48.34 14.71
C ARG A 1287 22.23 -46.87 14.48
N LEU A 1288 23.34 -46.55 13.81
CA LEU A 1288 23.71 -45.16 13.51
C LEU A 1288 22.72 -44.49 12.55
N HIS A 1289 22.22 -45.24 11.56
CA HIS A 1289 21.24 -44.73 10.62
C HIS A 1289 19.90 -44.41 11.29
N THR A 1290 19.39 -45.32 12.12
CA THR A 1290 18.18 -45.10 12.94
C THR A 1290 18.38 -43.91 13.88
N GLN A 1291 19.57 -43.75 14.47
CA GLN A 1291 19.87 -42.60 15.32
C GLN A 1291 19.90 -41.28 14.53
N VAL A 1292 20.49 -41.28 13.33
CA VAL A 1292 20.51 -40.11 12.43
C VAL A 1292 19.09 -39.71 12.02
N GLN A 1293 18.26 -40.67 11.59
CA GLN A 1293 16.87 -40.44 11.21
C GLN A 1293 16.05 -39.91 12.41
N ALA A 1294 16.14 -40.56 13.57
CA ALA A 1294 15.43 -40.12 14.77
C ALA A 1294 15.77 -38.68 15.18
N MET A 1295 17.05 -38.28 15.10
CA MET A 1295 17.46 -36.89 15.40
C MET A 1295 16.94 -35.89 14.36
N MET A 1296 16.85 -36.28 13.09
CA MET A 1296 16.29 -35.43 12.03
C MET A 1296 14.78 -35.29 12.19
N ASP A 1297 14.07 -36.39 12.43
CA ASP A 1297 12.61 -36.42 12.61
C ASP A 1297 12.19 -35.63 13.85
N GLU A 1298 12.93 -35.75 14.98
CA GLU A 1298 12.67 -34.99 16.20
C GLU A 1298 12.83 -33.47 15.99
N PHE A 1299 13.81 -33.05 15.18
CA PHE A 1299 13.96 -31.65 14.81
C PHE A 1299 12.82 -31.19 13.91
N ASP A 1300 12.43 -31.99 12.92
CA ASP A 1300 11.38 -31.65 11.97
C ASP A 1300 10.01 -31.53 12.66
N VAL A 1301 9.68 -32.40 13.62
CA VAL A 1301 8.45 -32.27 14.42
C VAL A 1301 8.42 -30.94 15.20
N ARG A 1302 9.55 -30.52 15.80
CA ARG A 1302 9.63 -29.23 16.49
C ARG A 1302 9.55 -28.05 15.55
N LEU A 1303 10.15 -28.15 14.36
CA LEU A 1303 10.03 -27.13 13.32
C LEU A 1303 8.59 -27.04 12.79
N TRP A 1304 7.87 -28.16 12.70
CA TRP A 1304 6.46 -28.18 12.32
C TRP A 1304 5.57 -27.46 13.34
N SER A 1305 5.82 -27.66 14.64
CA SER A 1305 5.15 -26.89 15.69
C SER A 1305 5.37 -25.37 15.52
N MET A 1306 6.58 -24.96 15.14
CA MET A 1306 6.87 -23.56 14.80
C MET A 1306 6.17 -23.09 13.51
N TYR A 1307 5.91 -23.97 12.55
CA TYR A 1307 5.15 -23.64 11.34
C TYR A 1307 3.67 -23.33 11.67
N GLU A 1308 3.06 -24.12 12.56
CA GLU A 1308 1.70 -23.85 13.06
C GLU A 1308 1.65 -22.56 13.88
N GLU A 1309 2.64 -22.36 14.76
CA GLU A 1309 2.75 -21.11 15.52
C GLU A 1309 2.97 -19.90 14.60
N ARG A 1310 3.79 -20.03 13.55
CA ARG A 1310 4.01 -18.98 12.55
C ARG A 1310 2.69 -18.54 11.92
N SER A 1311 1.84 -19.49 11.57
CA SER A 1311 0.53 -19.24 10.96
C SER A 1311 -0.41 -18.53 11.92
N ARG A 1312 -0.41 -18.94 13.21
CA ARG A 1312 -1.16 -18.26 14.28
C ARG A 1312 -0.68 -16.82 14.51
N VAL A 1313 0.65 -16.61 14.53
CA VAL A 1313 1.23 -15.27 14.71
C VAL A 1313 0.96 -14.38 13.49
N ASP A 1314 0.95 -14.90 12.26
CA ASP A 1314 0.54 -14.13 11.06
C ASP A 1314 -0.91 -13.65 11.18
N ALA A 1315 -1.84 -14.53 11.55
CA ALA A 1315 -3.24 -14.15 11.74
C ALA A 1315 -3.40 -13.04 12.80
N ASN A 1316 -2.72 -13.20 13.94
CA ASN A 1316 -2.71 -12.19 15.01
C ASN A 1316 -2.06 -10.87 14.57
N LEU A 1317 -0.98 -10.92 13.79
CA LEU A 1317 -0.33 -9.74 13.25
C LEU A 1317 -1.21 -9.02 12.24
N CYS A 1318 -1.89 -9.73 11.34
CA CYS A 1318 -2.84 -9.14 10.42
C CYS A 1318 -3.94 -8.40 11.18
N LEU A 1319 -4.51 -9.02 12.22
CA LEU A 1319 -5.50 -8.38 13.10
C LEU A 1319 -4.94 -7.16 13.86
N ALA A 1320 -3.69 -7.22 14.32
CA ALA A 1320 -3.05 -6.09 14.99
C ALA A 1320 -2.76 -4.94 14.01
N HIS A 1321 -2.36 -5.23 12.76
CA HIS A 1321 -2.13 -4.22 11.72
C HIS A 1321 -3.44 -3.54 11.29
N THR A 1322 -4.52 -4.31 11.10
CA THR A 1322 -5.84 -3.73 10.80
C THR A 1322 -6.35 -2.87 11.96
N HIS A 1323 -6.15 -3.30 13.20
CA HIS A 1323 -6.48 -2.50 14.38
C HIS A 1323 -5.61 -1.23 14.49
N SER A 1324 -4.34 -1.28 14.11
CA SER A 1324 -3.46 -0.10 14.05
C SER A 1324 -3.97 0.93 13.03
N LEU A 1325 -4.36 0.46 11.85
CA LEU A 1325 -4.97 1.30 10.81
C LEU A 1325 -6.29 1.94 11.29
N LEU A 1326 -7.13 1.17 11.98
CA LEU A 1326 -8.37 1.69 12.57
C LEU A 1326 -8.08 2.79 13.60
N LEU A 1327 -7.17 2.54 14.56
CA LEU A 1327 -6.78 3.54 15.57
C LEU A 1327 -6.18 4.81 14.96
N PHE A 1328 -5.40 4.67 13.88
CA PHE A 1328 -4.85 5.82 13.15
C PHE A 1328 -5.93 6.64 12.44
N ARG A 1329 -6.94 5.97 11.83
CA ARG A 1329 -8.10 6.66 11.25
C ARG A 1329 -8.92 7.39 12.32
N GLU A 1330 -9.14 6.75 13.46
CA GLU A 1330 -9.80 7.39 14.62
C GLU A 1330 -9.02 8.61 15.11
N TYR A 1331 -7.70 8.50 15.24
CA TYR A 1331 -6.83 9.62 15.60
C TYR A 1331 -6.97 10.80 14.62
N ASN A 1332 -6.96 10.54 13.31
CA ASN A 1332 -7.11 11.60 12.30
C ASN A 1332 -8.47 12.29 12.38
N ILE A 1333 -9.56 11.54 12.60
CA ILE A 1333 -10.89 12.13 12.82
C ILE A 1333 -10.89 13.02 14.08
N LEU A 1334 -10.27 12.56 15.16
CA LEU A 1334 -10.18 13.33 16.41
C LEU A 1334 -9.35 14.62 16.27
N LEU A 1335 -8.33 14.64 15.40
CA LEU A 1335 -7.59 15.85 15.07
C LEU A 1335 -8.46 16.90 14.38
N VAL A 1336 -9.32 16.48 13.45
CA VAL A 1336 -10.23 17.39 12.71
C VAL A 1336 -11.23 18.04 13.65
N PHE A 1337 -11.79 17.28 14.60
CA PHE A 1337 -12.77 17.80 15.56
C PHE A 1337 -12.16 18.65 16.67
N ARG A 1338 -10.83 18.62 16.84
CA ARG A 1338 -10.14 19.28 17.96
C ARG A 1338 -10.35 20.79 18.01
N GLN A 1339 -10.31 21.46 16.85
CA GLN A 1339 -10.46 22.92 16.79
C GLN A 1339 -11.86 23.35 17.25
N LYS A 1340 -12.89 22.62 16.83
CA LYS A 1340 -14.28 22.89 17.21
C LYS A 1340 -14.57 22.53 18.68
N ASP A 1341 -13.98 21.45 19.22
CA ASP A 1341 -13.99 21.17 20.66
C ASP A 1341 -13.41 22.36 21.46
N PHE A 1342 -12.30 22.95 20.99
CA PHE A 1342 -11.67 24.11 21.64
C PHE A 1342 -12.53 25.38 21.57
N GLU A 1343 -13.11 25.68 20.41
CA GLU A 1343 -13.98 26.85 20.22
C GLU A 1343 -15.23 26.78 21.11
N LEU A 1344 -15.88 25.61 21.19
CA LEU A 1344 -17.06 25.40 22.05
C LEU A 1344 -16.69 25.49 23.53
N GLN A 1345 -15.54 24.94 23.93
CA GLN A 1345 -15.05 25.03 25.31
C GLN A 1345 -14.71 26.49 25.70
N SER A 1346 -14.06 27.25 24.82
CA SER A 1346 -13.77 28.68 25.03
C SER A 1346 -15.05 29.49 25.19
N SER A 1347 -16.03 29.28 24.30
CA SER A 1347 -17.34 29.94 24.39
C SER A 1347 -18.08 29.61 25.68
N TYR A 1348 -18.00 28.36 26.14
CA TYR A 1348 -18.57 27.94 27.42
C TYR A 1348 -17.87 28.64 28.60
N ASP A 1349 -16.53 28.67 28.60
CA ASP A 1349 -15.74 29.28 29.66
C ASP A 1349 -15.94 30.81 29.71
N GLU A 1350 -16.04 31.49 28.56
CA GLU A 1350 -16.37 32.92 28.47
C GLU A 1350 -17.76 33.22 29.04
N ALA A 1351 -18.78 32.46 28.65
CA ALA A 1351 -20.14 32.62 29.14
C ALA A 1351 -20.21 32.37 30.67
N ARG A 1352 -19.52 31.34 31.15
CA ARG A 1352 -19.39 31.01 32.57
C ARG A 1352 -18.68 32.12 33.35
N ASN A 1353 -17.54 32.61 32.86
CA ASN A 1353 -16.78 33.67 33.51
C ASN A 1353 -17.57 35.00 33.55
N SER A 1354 -18.31 35.31 32.49
CA SER A 1354 -19.18 36.47 32.43
C SER A 1354 -20.31 36.38 33.48
N ARG A 1355 -20.96 35.22 33.59
CA ARG A 1355 -21.93 34.94 34.65
C ARG A 1355 -21.32 35.13 36.05
N ASP A 1356 -20.16 34.53 36.30
CA ASP A 1356 -19.50 34.55 37.62
C ASP A 1356 -19.02 35.97 38.00
N ARG A 1357 -18.72 36.83 37.01
CA ARG A 1357 -18.47 38.26 37.22
C ARG A 1357 -19.74 39.02 37.59
N CYS A 1358 -20.84 38.83 36.85
CA CYS A 1358 -22.11 39.49 37.16
C CYS A 1358 -22.61 39.13 38.56
N LEU A 1359 -22.48 37.86 38.98
CA LEU A 1359 -22.86 37.43 40.32
C LEU A 1359 -22.04 38.12 41.42
N ARG A 1360 -20.73 38.32 41.21
CA ARG A 1360 -19.88 39.06 42.17
C ARG A 1360 -20.24 40.54 42.26
N GLU A 1361 -20.48 41.20 41.12
CA GLU A 1361 -20.91 42.60 41.08
C GLU A 1361 -22.28 42.78 41.78
N MET A 1362 -23.20 41.83 41.60
CA MET A 1362 -24.47 41.80 42.33
C MET A 1362 -24.28 41.67 43.84
N GLU A 1363 -23.38 40.80 44.31
CA GLU A 1363 -23.08 40.67 45.74
C GLU A 1363 -22.52 41.98 46.34
N GLU A 1364 -21.70 42.70 45.58
CA GLU A 1364 -21.16 44.01 46.00
C GLU A 1364 -22.27 45.09 46.07
N LEU A 1365 -23.15 45.15 45.07
CA LEU A 1365 -24.29 46.08 45.06
C LEU A 1365 -25.31 45.76 46.17
N GLN A 1366 -25.55 44.49 46.47
CA GLN A 1366 -26.43 44.10 47.58
C GLN A 1366 -25.88 44.54 48.94
N ARG A 1367 -24.55 44.54 49.12
CA ARG A 1367 -23.92 45.12 50.33
C ARG A 1367 -24.13 46.63 50.40
N LEU A 1368 -24.00 47.33 49.27
CA LEU A 1368 -24.25 48.77 49.21
C LEU A 1368 -25.70 49.14 49.59
N VAL A 1369 -26.67 48.36 49.12
CA VAL A 1369 -28.10 48.51 49.49
C VAL A 1369 -28.30 48.34 51.00
N GLN A 1370 -27.63 47.36 51.64
CA GLN A 1370 -27.66 47.17 53.09
C GLN A 1370 -27.06 48.36 53.85
N ASP A 1371 -25.95 48.92 53.36
CA ASP A 1371 -25.32 50.09 53.97
C ASP A 1371 -26.20 51.35 53.85
N GLN A 1372 -26.82 51.56 52.69
CA GLN A 1372 -27.74 52.67 52.44
C GLN A 1372 -29.03 52.56 53.26
N THR A 1373 -29.65 51.37 53.34
CA THR A 1373 -30.82 51.16 54.21
C THR A 1373 -30.49 51.41 55.68
N ALA A 1374 -29.33 50.95 56.16
CA ALA A 1374 -28.87 51.26 57.52
C ALA A 1374 -28.62 52.77 57.73
N SER A 1375 -28.13 53.48 56.71
CA SER A 1375 -27.98 54.94 56.73
C SER A 1375 -29.33 55.66 56.86
N ILE A 1376 -30.32 55.24 56.06
CA ILE A 1376 -31.69 55.77 56.11
C ILE A 1376 -32.32 55.53 57.47
N GLU A 1377 -32.19 54.33 58.05
CA GLU A 1377 -32.71 54.02 59.39
C GLU A 1377 -32.09 54.91 60.47
N LYS A 1378 -30.77 55.14 60.41
CA LYS A 1378 -30.08 56.07 61.34
C LYS A 1378 -30.60 57.50 61.19
N LEU A 1379 -30.78 57.97 59.96
CA LEU A 1379 -31.35 59.30 59.71
C LEU A 1379 -32.80 59.41 60.18
N GLN A 1380 -33.60 58.36 59.99
CA GLN A 1380 -34.98 58.30 60.48
C GLN A 1380 -35.06 58.29 62.00
N GLU A 1381 -34.20 57.53 62.68
CA GLU A 1381 -34.15 57.51 64.13
C GLU A 1381 -33.63 58.84 64.68
N ALA A 1382 -32.62 59.45 64.07
CA ALA A 1382 -32.16 60.80 64.40
C ALA A 1382 -33.30 61.82 64.24
N ASN A 1383 -34.09 61.74 63.16
CA ASN A 1383 -35.27 62.59 62.95
C ASN A 1383 -36.34 62.33 64.02
N LYS A 1384 -36.60 61.08 64.40
CA LYS A 1384 -37.57 60.75 65.47
C LYS A 1384 -37.14 61.25 66.84
N VAL A 1385 -35.87 61.03 67.21
CA VAL A 1385 -35.29 61.53 68.47
C VAL A 1385 -35.36 63.05 68.49
N PHE A 1386 -34.92 63.70 67.41
CA PHE A 1386 -35.01 65.15 67.25
C PHE A 1386 -36.46 65.63 67.39
N ARG A 1387 -37.43 65.02 66.71
CA ARG A 1387 -38.86 65.38 66.86
C ARG A 1387 -39.36 65.26 68.29
N ARG A 1388 -39.01 64.18 69.02
CA ARG A 1388 -39.40 64.02 70.43
C ARG A 1388 -38.80 65.10 71.31
N GLU A 1389 -37.53 65.44 71.10
CA GLU A 1389 -36.87 66.55 71.80
C GLU A 1389 -37.57 67.88 71.53
N VAL A 1390 -37.96 68.14 70.29
CA VAL A 1390 -38.72 69.34 69.92
C VAL A 1390 -40.13 69.31 70.52
N GLU A 1391 -40.83 68.18 70.54
CA GLU A 1391 -42.16 68.05 71.16
C GLU A 1391 -42.11 68.31 72.68
N ILE A 1392 -41.11 67.75 73.37
CA ILE A 1392 -40.86 68.03 74.80
C ILE A 1392 -40.50 69.50 75.00
N PHE A 1393 -39.68 70.07 74.11
CA PHE A 1393 -39.37 71.50 74.14
C PHE A 1393 -40.64 72.34 73.97
N ILE A 1394 -41.51 72.03 73.01
CA ILE A 1394 -42.77 72.76 72.78
C ILE A 1394 -43.69 72.63 74.00
N SER A 1395 -43.85 71.44 74.56
CA SER A 1395 -44.74 71.22 75.71
C SER A 1395 -44.28 71.93 76.98
N ASN A 1396 -42.96 72.06 77.18
CA ASN A 1396 -42.38 72.74 78.35
C ASN A 1396 -42.24 74.25 78.15
N SER A 1397 -42.14 74.70 76.91
CA SER A 1397 -41.83 76.08 76.56
C SER A 1397 -43.06 76.97 76.39
N PHE A 1398 -44.21 76.39 76.07
CA PHE A 1398 -45.42 77.12 75.70
C PHE A 1398 -46.64 76.68 76.52
N PRO A 1399 -47.62 77.59 76.75
CA PRO A 1399 -48.88 77.25 77.42
C PRO A 1399 -49.63 76.13 76.71
N ALA A 1400 -50.23 75.21 77.47
CA ALA A 1400 -50.90 74.01 76.94
C ALA A 1400 -51.99 74.30 75.88
N GLU A 1401 -52.61 75.48 75.93
CA GLU A 1401 -53.61 75.94 74.95
C GLU A 1401 -53.01 76.21 73.55
N HIS A 1402 -51.74 76.59 73.47
CA HIS A 1402 -51.06 76.90 72.21
C HIS A 1402 -50.22 75.73 71.66
N VAL A 1403 -49.88 74.74 72.49
CA VAL A 1403 -49.08 73.57 72.10
C VAL A 1403 -49.59 72.90 70.80
N PRO A 1404 -50.90 72.62 70.59
CA PRO A 1404 -51.38 71.99 69.36
C PRO A 1404 -51.09 72.80 68.09
N TYR A 1405 -51.19 74.13 68.16
CA TYR A 1405 -50.90 75.03 67.04
C TYR A 1405 -49.40 75.05 66.73
N ILE A 1406 -48.57 75.22 67.76
CA ILE A 1406 -47.11 75.29 67.62
C ILE A 1406 -46.56 73.97 67.06
N THR A 1407 -47.07 72.84 67.53
CA THR A 1407 -46.73 71.51 66.99
C THR A 1407 -47.14 71.38 65.51
N LYS A 1408 -48.30 71.90 65.11
CA LYS A 1408 -48.74 71.90 63.70
C LYS A 1408 -47.80 72.73 62.82
N VAL A 1409 -47.31 73.87 63.30
CA VAL A 1409 -46.35 74.73 62.58
C VAL A 1409 -44.99 74.04 62.46
N PHE A 1410 -44.49 73.41 63.53
CA PHE A 1410 -43.25 72.63 63.51
C PHE A 1410 -43.32 71.45 62.52
N LEU A 1411 -44.45 70.75 62.46
CA LEU A 1411 -44.64 69.59 61.57
C LEU A 1411 -44.95 69.98 60.11
N ARG A 1412 -45.21 71.26 59.82
CA ARG A 1412 -45.55 71.74 58.48
C ARG A 1412 -44.39 71.45 57.50
N GLN A 1413 -44.67 70.76 56.39
CA GLN A 1413 -43.72 70.62 55.30
C GLN A 1413 -43.74 71.91 54.48
N ILE A 1414 -42.56 72.49 54.25
CA ILE A 1414 -42.39 73.70 53.44
C ILE A 1414 -41.48 73.33 52.28
N LYS A 1415 -41.89 73.72 51.07
CA LYS A 1415 -41.00 73.64 49.91
C LYS A 1415 -39.86 74.64 50.10
N ARG A 1416 -38.68 74.15 50.47
CA ARG A 1416 -37.45 74.95 50.47
C ARG A 1416 -37.08 75.26 49.03
N ARG A 1417 -36.89 76.56 48.72
CA ARG A 1417 -36.30 76.94 47.43
C ARG A 1417 -34.86 76.45 47.45
N LYS A 1418 -34.52 75.56 46.51
CA LYS A 1418 -33.17 75.02 46.32
C LYS A 1418 -32.14 76.16 46.34
N HIS A 1419 -31.13 76.01 47.18
CA HIS A 1419 -29.99 76.93 47.24
C HIS A 1419 -29.36 77.03 45.85
N HIS A 1420 -29.22 78.27 45.34
CA HIS A 1420 -28.97 78.57 43.93
C HIS A 1420 -27.50 78.40 43.48
N SER A 1421 -26.76 77.46 44.06
CA SER A 1421 -25.40 77.10 43.64
C SER A 1421 -25.35 75.61 43.31
N ASP A 1422 -25.74 75.27 42.08
CA ASP A 1422 -25.24 74.13 41.28
C ASP A 1422 -25.89 74.14 39.88
N MET A 1423 -25.77 75.29 39.20
CA MET A 1423 -26.03 75.39 37.77
C MET A 1423 -24.78 74.94 37.00
N SER A 1424 -24.67 73.63 36.76
CA SER A 1424 -24.07 73.02 35.57
C SER A 1424 -24.90 71.76 35.29
N GLY A 1425 -25.81 71.71 34.33
CA GLY A 1425 -25.59 72.02 32.92
C GLY A 1425 -25.41 70.70 32.18
N ASN A 1426 -26.52 70.01 31.87
CA ASN A 1426 -26.73 69.32 30.61
C ASN A 1426 -28.21 68.93 30.48
N ASP A 1427 -28.93 69.75 29.70
CA ASP A 1427 -30.19 69.43 29.05
C ASP A 1427 -29.99 68.23 28.12
N ASP A 1428 -31.00 67.36 28.01
CA ASP A 1428 -31.57 66.94 26.72
C ASP A 1428 -32.89 66.16 26.97
N ASP A 1429 -33.84 66.41 26.07
CA ASP A 1429 -35.06 65.66 25.75
C ASP A 1429 -36.38 65.95 26.50
N ILE A 1430 -37.01 67.01 25.97
CA ILE A 1430 -38.45 67.26 25.84
C ILE A 1430 -39.20 66.06 25.23
N THR A 1431 -40.28 65.62 25.90
CA THR A 1431 -41.57 65.30 25.26
C THR A 1431 -42.71 65.71 26.18
N SER A 1432 -43.29 66.85 25.82
CA SER A 1432 -44.56 67.47 26.25
C SER A 1432 -45.73 66.76 25.57
N ASP A 1433 -46.82 66.48 26.29
CA ASP A 1433 -48.20 66.90 25.95
C ASP A 1433 -49.25 66.20 26.85
N ASP A 1434 -50.31 66.98 27.11
CA ASP A 1434 -51.66 66.66 27.63
C ASP A 1434 -51.97 66.88 29.12
N ASP A 1435 -52.48 68.11 29.38
CA ASP A 1435 -53.78 68.48 29.99
C ASP A 1435 -54.04 68.13 31.47
N ASP A 1436 -53.95 69.13 32.37
CA ASP A 1436 -55.05 70.04 32.80
C ASP A 1436 -55.95 69.41 33.88
N ASP A 1437 -55.80 69.87 35.13
CA ASP A 1437 -56.93 70.46 35.88
C ASP A 1437 -56.44 71.08 37.20
N ASP A 1438 -56.64 72.39 37.22
CA ASP A 1438 -56.36 73.38 38.25
C ASP A 1438 -57.25 73.26 39.52
N ASP A 1439 -56.92 74.15 40.45
CA ASP A 1439 -57.75 74.71 41.52
C ASP A 1439 -57.78 73.98 42.87
N MET A 1440 -56.89 74.43 43.77
CA MET A 1440 -57.33 74.96 45.07
C MET A 1440 -56.28 75.93 45.65
N GLY A 1441 -56.55 77.23 45.47
CA GLY A 1441 -56.51 78.19 46.56
C GLY A 1441 -55.15 78.81 46.91
N GLU A 1442 -54.89 79.97 46.29
CA GLU A 1442 -54.25 81.10 46.96
C GLU A 1442 -54.94 81.41 48.31
N ASP A 1443 -54.19 82.07 49.20
CA ASP A 1443 -54.68 82.81 50.37
C ASP A 1443 -55.07 82.05 51.65
N GLU A 1444 -54.08 81.42 52.28
CA GLU A 1444 -54.01 81.43 53.76
C GLU A 1444 -52.58 81.76 54.21
N ALA A 1445 -52.15 82.98 53.88
CA ALA A 1445 -51.06 83.68 54.56
C ALA A 1445 -51.49 83.98 56.00
N TRP A 1446 -51.64 82.94 56.83
CA TRP A 1446 -51.55 83.13 58.26
C TRP A 1446 -50.14 83.62 58.50
N GLU A 1447 -50.00 84.92 58.73
CA GLU A 1447 -48.82 85.47 59.38
C GLU A 1447 -48.46 84.49 60.51
N GLU A 1448 -47.25 83.93 60.47
CA GLU A 1448 -46.72 82.98 61.46
C GLU A 1448 -46.47 83.74 62.78
N ILE A 1449 -47.56 84.28 63.34
CA ILE A 1449 -47.61 85.16 64.49
C ILE A 1449 -47.34 84.28 65.71
N CYS A 1450 -46.29 84.61 66.45
CA CYS A 1450 -46.08 84.07 67.78
C CYS A 1450 -47.37 84.25 68.61
N PRO A 1451 -47.98 83.18 69.15
CA PRO A 1451 -49.23 83.30 69.91
C PRO A 1451 -49.12 84.33 71.05
N PRO A 1452 -50.16 85.15 71.32
CA PRO A 1452 -50.10 86.16 72.37
C PRO A 1452 -49.79 85.53 73.74
N ASN A 1453 -48.92 86.18 74.52
CA ASN A 1453 -48.33 85.69 75.79
C ASN A 1453 -47.25 84.58 75.66
N CYS A 1454 -46.77 84.26 74.45
CA CYS A 1454 -45.59 83.40 74.24
C CYS A 1454 -44.32 84.23 73.99
N SER A 1455 -43.14 83.75 74.44
CA SER A 1455 -41.89 84.48 74.22
C SER A 1455 -41.45 84.37 72.75
N GLU A 1456 -41.21 85.50 72.11
CA GLU A 1456 -40.76 85.61 70.71
C GLU A 1456 -39.45 84.84 70.45
N GLU A 1457 -38.51 84.87 71.40
CA GLU A 1457 -37.25 84.11 71.34
C GLU A 1457 -37.49 82.59 71.17
N ARG A 1458 -38.36 82.00 72.01
CA ARG A 1458 -38.68 80.57 71.92
C ARG A 1458 -39.44 80.20 70.65
N TRP A 1459 -40.25 81.13 70.11
CA TRP A 1459 -40.96 80.91 68.84
C TRP A 1459 -39.97 80.82 67.66
N CYS A 1460 -38.99 81.72 67.59
CA CYS A 1460 -37.91 81.64 66.61
C CYS A 1460 -37.15 80.31 66.73
N GLU A 1461 -36.91 79.83 67.95
CA GLU A 1461 -36.26 78.54 68.19
C GLU A 1461 -37.07 77.34 67.64
N VAL A 1462 -38.41 77.40 67.64
CA VAL A 1462 -39.27 76.38 67.00
C VAL A 1462 -39.12 76.40 65.47
N ILE A 1463 -39.00 77.59 64.87
CA ILE A 1463 -38.80 77.75 63.42
C ILE A 1463 -37.42 77.22 63.01
N GLU A 1464 -36.36 77.55 63.76
CA GLU A 1464 -35.02 76.99 63.53
C GLU A 1464 -35.02 75.46 63.68
N LYS A 1465 -35.69 74.93 64.71
CA LYS A 1465 -35.85 73.48 64.89
C LYS A 1465 -36.65 72.85 63.74
N ARG A 1466 -37.62 73.54 63.14
CA ARG A 1466 -38.33 73.07 61.92
C ARG A 1466 -37.37 72.93 60.74
N GLU A 1467 -36.46 73.88 60.55
CA GLU A 1467 -35.43 73.79 59.50
C GLU A 1467 -34.55 72.56 59.71
N VAL A 1468 -34.03 72.34 60.91
CA VAL A 1468 -33.22 71.13 61.20
C VAL A 1468 -34.02 69.84 60.95
N ARG A 1469 -35.33 69.81 61.26
CA ARG A 1469 -36.20 68.66 60.91
C ARG A 1469 -36.29 68.45 59.40
N LEU A 1470 -36.43 69.53 58.63
CA LEU A 1470 -36.51 69.46 57.17
C LEU A 1470 -35.17 69.01 56.56
N ASP A 1471 -34.02 69.37 57.14
CA ASP A 1471 -32.71 68.86 56.71
C ASP A 1471 -32.64 67.33 56.81
N TYR A 1472 -33.13 66.76 57.91
CA TYR A 1472 -33.23 65.31 58.05
C TYR A 1472 -34.19 64.70 57.02
N VAL A 1473 -35.30 65.36 56.69
CA VAL A 1473 -36.25 64.87 55.67
C VAL A 1473 -35.57 64.88 54.31
N ASP A 1474 -34.89 65.97 53.94
CA ASP A 1474 -34.19 66.11 52.66
C ASP A 1474 -33.07 65.06 52.52
N ALA A 1475 -32.26 64.88 53.57
CA ALA A 1475 -31.23 63.84 53.61
C ALA A 1475 -31.80 62.42 53.46
N ILE A 1476 -32.92 62.11 54.14
CA ILE A 1476 -33.62 60.83 53.98
C ILE A 1476 -34.11 60.66 52.54
N THR A 1477 -34.66 61.71 51.91
CA THR A 1477 -35.14 61.62 50.53
C THR A 1477 -34.01 61.43 49.53
N GLU A 1478 -32.86 62.07 49.73
CA GLU A 1478 -31.69 61.90 48.86
C GLU A 1478 -31.09 60.50 48.98
N GLU A 1479 -30.92 59.99 50.20
CA GLU A 1479 -30.46 58.62 50.43
C GLU A 1479 -31.43 57.58 49.84
N ARG A 1480 -32.75 57.82 49.93
CA ARG A 1480 -33.75 56.97 49.27
C ARG A 1480 -33.62 56.96 47.76
N ARG A 1481 -33.34 58.13 47.15
CA ARG A 1481 -33.11 58.23 45.71
C ARG A 1481 -31.87 57.44 45.28
N GLN A 1482 -30.80 57.50 46.08
CA GLN A 1482 -29.59 56.70 45.83
C GLN A 1482 -29.85 55.21 45.98
N LEU A 1483 -30.64 54.81 46.99
CA LEU A 1483 -31.08 53.42 47.18
C LEU A 1483 -31.84 52.91 45.94
N GLU A 1484 -32.85 53.65 45.46
CA GLU A 1484 -33.62 53.29 44.26
C GLU A 1484 -32.71 53.13 43.02
N ALA A 1485 -31.72 54.01 42.85
CA ALA A 1485 -30.76 53.90 41.74
C ALA A 1485 -29.84 52.66 41.85
N THR A 1486 -29.46 52.26 43.06
CA THR A 1486 -28.70 51.01 43.27
C THR A 1486 -29.54 49.76 43.07
N GLU A 1487 -30.81 49.78 43.47
CA GLU A 1487 -31.76 48.68 43.23
C GLU A 1487 -32.00 48.47 41.73
N GLN A 1488 -32.15 49.55 40.95
CA GLN A 1488 -32.24 49.46 39.48
C GLN A 1488 -31.00 48.80 38.86
N ARG A 1489 -29.79 49.16 39.33
CA ARG A 1489 -28.55 48.50 38.88
C ARG A 1489 -28.53 47.01 39.21
N ILE A 1490 -29.05 46.60 40.36
CA ILE A 1490 -29.15 45.18 40.72
C ILE A 1490 -30.09 44.44 39.74
N GLU A 1491 -31.21 45.04 39.36
CA GLU A 1491 -32.12 44.46 38.36
C GLU A 1491 -31.46 44.30 36.98
N GLU A 1492 -30.68 45.29 36.54
CA GLU A 1492 -29.89 45.22 35.30
C GLU A 1492 -28.87 44.08 35.31
N HIS A 1493 -28.09 43.95 36.40
CA HIS A 1493 -27.11 42.87 36.53
C HIS A 1493 -27.78 41.49 36.65
N LYS A 1494 -28.95 41.41 37.27
CA LYS A 1494 -29.75 40.18 37.34
C LYS A 1494 -30.21 39.73 35.95
N ALA A 1495 -30.74 40.65 35.15
CA ALA A 1495 -31.11 40.36 33.76
C ALA A 1495 -29.90 39.90 32.92
N LEU A 1496 -28.73 40.50 33.14
CA LEU A 1496 -27.48 40.10 32.47
C LEU A 1496 -27.02 38.69 32.92
N ALA A 1497 -27.13 38.36 34.21
CA ALA A 1497 -26.81 37.04 34.73
C ALA A 1497 -27.74 35.96 34.17
N ASP A 1498 -29.04 36.23 34.05
CA ASP A 1498 -30.01 35.32 33.44
C ASP A 1498 -29.73 35.09 31.96
N LYS A 1499 -29.36 36.14 31.22
CA LYS A 1499 -28.89 36.03 29.83
C LYS A 1499 -27.64 35.17 29.71
N ASN A 1500 -26.66 35.35 30.61
CA ASN A 1500 -25.45 34.54 30.64
C ASN A 1500 -25.73 33.07 31.03
N ASN A 1501 -26.69 32.82 31.94
CA ASN A 1501 -27.14 31.46 32.28
C ASN A 1501 -27.76 30.74 31.08
N ALA A 1502 -28.59 31.44 30.29
CA ALA A 1502 -29.14 30.91 29.06
C ALA A 1502 -28.03 30.60 28.03
N ALA A 1503 -27.01 31.47 27.92
CA ALA A 1503 -25.86 31.23 27.07
C ALA A 1503 -25.05 30.00 27.51
N VAL A 1504 -24.81 29.82 28.81
CA VAL A 1504 -24.12 28.63 29.38
C VAL A 1504 -24.91 27.35 29.06
N SER A 1505 -26.23 27.35 29.26
CA SER A 1505 -27.10 26.22 28.92
C SER A 1505 -27.05 25.88 27.42
N THR A 1506 -27.06 26.91 26.57
CA THR A 1506 -26.94 26.75 25.11
C THR A 1506 -25.58 26.17 24.71
N CYS A 1507 -24.49 26.65 25.33
CA CYS A 1507 -23.15 26.10 25.11
C CYS A 1507 -23.04 24.63 25.55
N LEU A 1508 -23.61 24.26 26.71
CA LEU A 1508 -23.62 22.87 27.17
C LEU A 1508 -24.37 21.94 26.20
N LYS A 1509 -25.52 22.38 25.70
CA LYS A 1509 -26.27 21.63 24.69
C LYS A 1509 -25.49 21.50 23.38
N ALA A 1510 -24.86 22.58 22.91
CA ALA A 1510 -24.02 22.54 21.71
C ALA A 1510 -22.82 21.59 21.86
N ILE A 1511 -22.21 21.52 23.05
CA ILE A 1511 -21.16 20.55 23.38
C ILE A 1511 -21.73 19.12 23.33
N GLU A 1512 -22.89 18.85 23.93
CA GLU A 1512 -23.53 17.53 23.90
C GLU A 1512 -23.86 17.07 22.47
N ASP A 1513 -24.49 17.94 21.69
CA ASP A 1513 -24.84 17.70 20.28
C ASP A 1513 -23.57 17.41 19.45
N PHE A 1514 -22.50 18.17 19.69
CA PHE A 1514 -21.21 17.97 19.03
C PHE A 1514 -20.50 16.68 19.49
N GLN A 1515 -20.60 16.27 20.75
CA GLN A 1515 -20.10 14.95 21.18
C GLN A 1515 -20.88 13.80 20.53
N GLY A 1516 -22.19 13.97 20.32
CA GLY A 1516 -22.99 13.09 19.45
C GLY A 1516 -22.44 13.04 18.03
N GLU A 1517 -22.08 14.22 17.48
CA GLU A 1517 -21.39 14.41 16.19
C GLU A 1517 -19.92 13.94 16.16
N LYS A 1518 -19.35 13.54 17.28
CA LYS A 1518 -18.03 12.89 17.29
C LYS A 1518 -18.21 11.38 17.27
N ARG A 1519 -19.17 10.89 18.07
CA ARG A 1519 -19.43 9.46 18.26
C ARG A 1519 -19.93 8.76 16.98
N LYS A 1520 -20.91 9.31 16.28
CA LYS A 1520 -21.45 8.63 15.07
C LYS A 1520 -20.44 8.54 13.91
N GLN A 1521 -19.43 9.42 13.79
CA GLN A 1521 -18.42 9.43 12.72
C GLN A 1521 -17.36 8.40 13.03
N LEU A 1522 -16.99 8.31 14.32
CA LEU A 1522 -16.19 7.20 14.81
C LEU A 1522 -16.90 5.84 14.64
N ASN A 1523 -18.24 5.80 14.67
CA ASN A 1523 -19.01 4.58 14.43
C ASN A 1523 -19.10 4.18 12.94
N MET A 1524 -18.94 5.12 12.00
CA MET A 1524 -18.94 4.81 10.55
C MET A 1524 -17.62 4.19 10.08
N LEU A 1525 -16.61 4.08 10.94
CA LEU A 1525 -15.36 3.41 10.59
C LEU A 1525 -15.57 1.90 10.52
N GLU A 1526 -15.37 1.35 9.31
CA GLU A 1526 -15.39 -0.08 9.08
C GLU A 1526 -14.38 -0.82 9.96
N THR A 1527 -14.85 -1.84 10.66
CA THR A 1527 -14.03 -2.68 11.54
C THR A 1527 -14.02 -4.10 10.99
N LEU A 1528 -12.82 -4.68 10.86
CA LEU A 1528 -12.66 -6.04 10.36
C LEU A 1528 -12.98 -7.06 11.46
N VAL A 1529 -13.93 -7.96 11.21
CA VAL A 1529 -14.28 -9.07 12.11
C VAL A 1529 -13.76 -10.38 11.52
N ALA A 1530 -12.77 -11.00 12.16
CA ALA A 1530 -12.29 -12.32 11.75
C ALA A 1530 -13.27 -13.41 12.20
N MET A 1531 -13.87 -14.10 11.21
CA MET A 1531 -14.72 -15.26 11.44
C MET A 1531 -13.95 -16.56 11.18
N ARG A 1532 -14.22 -17.59 11.99
CA ARG A 1532 -13.75 -18.97 11.73
C ARG A 1532 -14.69 -19.62 10.72
N CYS A 1533 -14.18 -20.51 9.85
CA CYS A 1533 -15.00 -21.20 8.85
C CYS A 1533 -16.25 -21.90 9.44
N GLY A 1534 -16.17 -22.42 10.67
CA GLY A 1534 -17.31 -23.01 11.38
C GLY A 1534 -18.45 -22.03 11.75
N GLN A 1535 -18.28 -20.73 11.52
CA GLN A 1535 -19.31 -19.70 11.73
C GLN A 1535 -20.08 -19.35 10.45
N VAL A 1536 -19.75 -19.96 9.30
CA VAL A 1536 -20.32 -19.64 7.98
C VAL A 1536 -21.30 -20.74 7.54
N ARG A 1537 -22.54 -20.36 7.18
CA ARG A 1537 -23.59 -21.24 6.64
C ARG A 1537 -23.67 -21.08 5.11
N CYS A 1538 -23.65 -22.17 4.35
CA CYS A 1538 -23.81 -22.13 2.89
C CYS A 1538 -24.60 -23.37 2.42
N LEU A 1539 -25.86 -23.19 2.02
CA LEU A 1539 -26.73 -24.21 1.41
C LEU A 1539 -27.48 -23.55 0.24
N ASP A 1540 -27.64 -24.29 -0.86
CA ASP A 1540 -28.44 -23.85 -2.02
C ASP A 1540 -29.95 -24.01 -1.76
N GLU A 1541 -30.80 -23.53 -2.69
CA GLU A 1541 -32.26 -23.58 -2.58
C GLU A 1541 -32.83 -25.01 -2.45
N GLU A 1542 -32.07 -26.02 -2.91
CA GLU A 1542 -32.45 -27.43 -2.82
C GLU A 1542 -31.90 -28.10 -1.55
N GLY A 1543 -31.28 -27.33 -0.65
CA GLY A 1543 -30.69 -27.82 0.60
C GLY A 1543 -29.43 -28.66 0.39
N ARG A 1544 -28.79 -28.55 -0.78
CA ARG A 1544 -27.54 -29.23 -1.12
C ARG A 1544 -26.36 -28.26 -0.93
N CYS A 1545 -25.21 -28.85 -0.63
CA CYS A 1545 -23.96 -28.11 -0.48
C CYS A 1545 -23.35 -27.94 -1.88
N PRO A 1546 -23.02 -26.71 -2.33
CA PRO A 1546 -22.41 -26.49 -3.63
C PRO A 1546 -21.11 -27.30 -3.78
N ASP A 1547 -20.94 -27.98 -4.91
CA ASP A 1547 -19.81 -28.88 -5.20
C ASP A 1547 -18.43 -28.20 -5.11
N THR A 1548 -18.39 -26.87 -5.05
CA THR A 1548 -17.18 -26.08 -4.84
C THR A 1548 -16.55 -26.26 -3.45
N PHE A 1549 -17.29 -26.78 -2.45
CA PHE A 1549 -16.77 -27.00 -1.10
C PHE A 1549 -16.41 -28.48 -0.85
N ARG A 1550 -15.18 -28.72 -0.36
CA ARG A 1550 -14.69 -30.07 -0.04
C ARG A 1550 -15.50 -30.67 1.12
N ARG A 1551 -16.23 -31.76 0.84
CA ARG A 1551 -17.19 -32.43 1.74
C ARG A 1551 -16.73 -32.76 3.17
N ASN A 1552 -15.42 -32.84 3.43
CA ASN A 1552 -14.92 -33.38 4.70
C ASN A 1552 -14.81 -32.35 5.84
N ASP A 1553 -14.97 -31.05 5.58
CA ASP A 1553 -14.78 -29.99 6.61
C ASP A 1553 -16.09 -29.32 7.07
N LEU A 1554 -17.25 -29.95 6.80
CA LEU A 1554 -18.56 -29.37 7.07
C LEU A 1554 -19.29 -30.11 8.19
N VAL A 1555 -19.62 -29.39 9.28
CA VAL A 1555 -20.49 -29.87 10.35
C VAL A 1555 -21.91 -29.34 10.11
N VAL A 1556 -22.82 -30.26 9.76
CA VAL A 1556 -24.24 -29.96 9.52
C VAL A 1556 -24.97 -29.87 10.88
N VAL A 1557 -25.45 -28.69 11.23
CA VAL A 1557 -26.24 -28.47 12.45
C VAL A 1557 -27.70 -28.82 12.16
N SER A 1558 -28.29 -29.75 12.92
CA SER A 1558 -29.67 -30.20 12.68
C SER A 1558 -30.68 -29.06 12.89
N ASP A 1559 -31.76 -29.05 12.09
CA ASP A 1559 -32.85 -28.08 12.22
C ASP A 1559 -33.45 -28.00 13.62
N LYS A 1560 -33.41 -29.10 14.39
CA LYS A 1560 -33.83 -29.10 15.80
C LYS A 1560 -33.00 -28.18 16.69
N VAL A 1561 -31.70 -28.07 16.42
CA VAL A 1561 -30.79 -27.19 17.16
C VAL A 1561 -31.00 -25.74 16.73
N ILE A 1562 -31.23 -25.49 15.44
CA ILE A 1562 -31.53 -24.15 14.92
C ILE A 1562 -32.89 -23.65 15.41
N THR A 1563 -33.92 -24.48 15.40
CA THR A 1563 -35.23 -24.14 15.98
C THR A 1563 -35.12 -23.90 17.48
N GLY A 1564 -34.39 -24.76 18.21
CA GLY A 1564 -34.08 -24.53 19.62
C GLY A 1564 -33.32 -23.21 19.86
N LEU A 1565 -32.42 -22.81 18.95
CA LEU A 1565 -31.71 -21.53 19.03
C LEU A 1565 -32.66 -20.35 18.77
N HIS A 1566 -33.54 -20.43 17.75
CA HIS A 1566 -34.53 -19.40 17.48
C HIS A 1566 -35.51 -19.23 18.65
N ASP A 1567 -35.98 -20.34 19.22
CA ASP A 1567 -36.84 -20.32 20.40
C ASP A 1567 -36.09 -19.73 21.61
N ARG A 1568 -34.79 -20.02 21.76
CA ARG A 1568 -33.96 -19.40 22.80
C ARG A 1568 -33.75 -17.91 22.57
N ILE A 1569 -33.57 -17.46 21.33
CA ILE A 1569 -33.46 -16.04 20.98
C ILE A 1569 -34.77 -15.32 21.31
N ARG A 1570 -35.92 -15.92 20.99
CA ARG A 1570 -37.25 -15.39 21.34
C ARG A 1570 -37.42 -15.29 22.86
N ALA A 1571 -37.06 -16.36 23.59
CA ALA A 1571 -37.08 -16.35 25.05
C ALA A 1571 -36.13 -15.31 25.66
N LEU A 1572 -34.95 -15.08 25.08
CA LEU A 1572 -34.03 -14.04 25.53
C LEU A 1572 -34.56 -12.62 25.23
N ALA A 1573 -35.32 -12.44 24.16
CA ALA A 1573 -35.98 -11.19 23.85
C ALA A 1573 -37.09 -10.86 24.87
N GLU A 1574 -37.91 -11.86 25.22
CA GLU A 1574 -38.89 -11.77 26.31
C GLU A 1574 -38.22 -11.49 27.66
N GLU A 1575 -37.14 -12.20 28.00
CA GLU A 1575 -36.38 -11.98 29.24
C GLU A 1575 -35.75 -10.58 29.30
N LYS A 1576 -35.30 -10.02 28.16
CA LYS A 1576 -34.85 -8.63 28.05
C LYS A 1576 -36.01 -7.64 28.25
N HIS A 1577 -37.18 -7.93 27.68
CA HIS A 1577 -38.37 -7.10 27.86
C HIS A 1577 -38.80 -7.05 29.33
N ASP A 1578 -38.86 -8.21 29.99
CA ASP A 1578 -39.18 -8.33 31.42
C ASP A 1578 -38.14 -7.63 32.31
N ARG A 1579 -36.84 -7.76 31.99
CA ARG A 1579 -35.78 -7.02 32.71
C ARG A 1579 -35.92 -5.51 32.55
N ARG A 1580 -36.29 -5.02 31.36
CA ARG A 1580 -36.57 -3.60 31.13
C ARG A 1580 -37.80 -3.14 31.93
N GLY A 1581 -38.84 -3.97 32.01
CA GLY A 1581 -40.00 -3.73 32.87
C GLY A 1581 -39.62 -3.62 34.36
N LYS A 1582 -38.81 -4.57 34.86
CA LYS A 1582 -38.28 -4.52 36.25
C LYS A 1582 -37.39 -3.31 36.50
N LEU A 1583 -36.52 -2.94 35.55
CA LEU A 1583 -35.68 -1.76 35.68
C LEU A 1583 -36.53 -0.49 35.75
N LYS A 1584 -37.57 -0.36 34.92
CA LYS A 1584 -38.52 0.76 35.00
C LYS A 1584 -39.23 0.82 36.36
N SER A 1585 -39.66 -0.33 36.88
CA SER A 1585 -40.25 -0.43 38.22
C SER A 1585 -39.27 0.02 39.32
N MET A 1586 -38.03 -0.47 39.28
CA MET A 1586 -37.00 -0.09 40.24
C MET A 1586 -36.62 1.40 40.15
N VAL A 1587 -36.60 2.00 38.96
CA VAL A 1587 -36.35 3.43 38.80
C VAL A 1587 -37.51 4.25 39.38
N ALA A 1588 -38.76 3.82 39.18
CA ALA A 1588 -39.92 4.48 39.80
C ALA A 1588 -39.87 4.37 41.34
N GLU A 1589 -39.48 3.21 41.87
CA GLU A 1589 -39.27 3.00 43.31
C GLU A 1589 -38.12 3.84 43.84
N GLN A 1590 -37.00 3.93 43.12
CA GLN A 1590 -35.86 4.79 43.47
C GLN A 1590 -36.27 6.27 43.53
N GLN A 1591 -37.07 6.75 42.57
CA GLN A 1591 -37.59 8.11 42.58
C GLN A 1591 -38.54 8.36 43.75
N ALA A 1592 -39.40 7.40 44.10
CA ALA A 1592 -40.25 7.49 45.29
C ALA A 1592 -39.42 7.56 46.58
N LEU A 1593 -38.40 6.71 46.71
CA LEU A 1593 -37.48 6.71 47.85
C LEU A 1593 -36.63 8.00 47.92
N GLN A 1594 -36.26 8.59 46.78
CA GLN A 1594 -35.58 9.89 46.74
C GLN A 1594 -36.50 11.02 47.23
N ARG A 1595 -37.79 11.01 46.85
CA ARG A 1595 -38.78 11.97 47.38
C ARG A 1595 -38.97 11.79 48.88
N GLU A 1596 -39.17 10.56 49.37
CA GLU A 1596 -39.31 10.29 50.80
C GLU A 1596 -38.05 10.69 51.59
N ARG A 1597 -36.87 10.45 51.02
CA ARG A 1597 -35.60 10.91 51.59
C ARG A 1597 -35.55 12.44 51.65
N SER A 1598 -35.96 13.14 50.60
CA SER A 1598 -35.97 14.61 50.58
C SER A 1598 -36.97 15.18 51.60
N GLU A 1599 -38.14 14.56 51.76
CA GLU A 1599 -39.13 14.93 52.77
C GLU A 1599 -38.59 14.70 54.19
N LYS A 1600 -37.93 13.55 54.44
CA LYS A 1600 -37.30 13.28 55.73
C LYS A 1600 -36.11 14.18 56.01
N GLN A 1601 -35.34 14.58 55.00
CA GLN A 1601 -34.27 15.56 55.17
C GLN A 1601 -34.83 16.96 55.46
N ALA A 1602 -35.89 17.40 54.77
CA ALA A 1602 -36.56 18.66 55.10
C ALA A 1602 -37.14 18.66 56.53
N LEU A 1603 -37.72 17.53 56.96
CA LEU A 1603 -38.18 17.35 58.33
C LEU A 1603 -37.01 17.41 59.32
N HIS A 1604 -35.87 16.78 58.99
CA HIS A 1604 -34.66 16.85 59.79
C HIS A 1604 -34.16 18.29 59.94
N THR A 1605 -34.11 19.05 58.85
CA THR A 1605 -33.70 20.47 58.88
C THR A 1605 -34.64 21.30 59.75
N GLN A 1606 -35.95 21.10 59.67
CA GLN A 1606 -36.92 21.76 60.56
C GLN A 1606 -36.70 21.40 62.04
N TRP A 1607 -36.35 20.14 62.33
CA TRP A 1607 -36.04 19.72 63.70
C TRP A 1607 -34.69 20.27 64.17
N GLU A 1608 -33.69 20.33 63.30
CA GLU A 1608 -32.41 20.99 63.60
C GLU A 1608 -32.62 22.46 63.94
N GLU A 1609 -33.41 23.20 63.15
CA GLU A 1609 -33.76 24.60 63.44
C GLU A 1609 -34.47 24.75 64.79
N LYS A 1610 -35.48 23.90 65.06
CA LYS A 1610 -36.17 23.91 66.37
C LYS A 1610 -35.24 23.57 67.53
N ILE A 1611 -34.32 22.62 67.34
CA ILE A 1611 -33.33 22.25 68.35
C ILE A 1611 -32.32 23.39 68.53
N TYR A 1612 -31.94 24.08 67.46
CA TYR A 1612 -31.07 25.26 67.47
C TYR A 1612 -31.71 26.40 68.26
N GLU A 1613 -32.96 26.76 67.94
CA GLU A 1613 -33.73 27.78 68.67
C GLU A 1613 -33.87 27.39 70.15
N ALA A 1614 -34.22 26.14 70.44
CA ALA A 1614 -34.35 25.66 71.81
C ALA A 1614 -33.02 25.70 72.58
N MET A 1615 -31.88 25.39 71.93
CA MET A 1615 -30.55 25.47 72.54
C MET A 1615 -30.12 26.92 72.80
N LEU A 1616 -30.37 27.82 71.85
CA LEU A 1616 -30.14 29.26 72.03
C LEU A 1616 -30.98 29.83 73.17
N LEU A 1617 -32.27 29.45 73.24
CA LEU A 1617 -33.18 29.87 74.32
C LEU A 1617 -32.77 29.33 75.69
N LYS A 1618 -32.37 28.05 75.80
CA LYS A 1618 -32.02 27.44 77.09
C LYS A 1618 -30.61 27.75 77.57
N PHE A 1619 -29.63 27.76 76.67
CA PHE A 1619 -28.22 27.80 77.02
C PHE A 1619 -27.53 29.11 76.63
N GLY A 1620 -28.18 29.99 75.86
CA GLY A 1620 -27.59 31.24 75.35
C GLY A 1620 -26.47 31.02 74.32
N GLN A 1621 -26.13 29.78 74.02
CA GLN A 1621 -25.08 29.37 73.10
C GLN A 1621 -25.41 27.99 72.51
N ILE A 1622 -24.91 27.73 71.32
CA ILE A 1622 -25.09 26.44 70.63
C ILE A 1622 -24.16 25.44 71.29
N VAL A 1623 -24.72 24.55 72.11
CA VAL A 1623 -23.97 23.52 72.83
C VAL A 1623 -23.88 22.29 71.93
N ASN A 1624 -22.65 21.90 71.58
CA ASN A 1624 -22.42 20.72 70.74
C ASN A 1624 -22.93 19.45 71.46
N LEU A 1625 -24.05 18.91 70.95
CA LEU A 1625 -24.72 17.75 71.52
C LEU A 1625 -23.84 16.50 71.45
N GLU A 1626 -22.96 16.33 70.47
CA GLU A 1626 -22.05 15.17 70.42
C GLU A 1626 -21.05 15.20 71.59
N VAL A 1627 -20.59 16.39 71.98
CA VAL A 1627 -19.68 16.56 73.12
C VAL A 1627 -20.42 16.34 74.43
N LEU A 1628 -21.69 16.75 74.53
CA LEU A 1628 -22.51 16.51 75.71
C LEU A 1628 -23.00 15.04 75.82
N GLU A 1629 -23.38 14.42 74.71
CA GLU A 1629 -23.83 13.01 74.65
C GLU A 1629 -22.69 12.03 74.88
N SER A 1630 -21.45 12.38 74.48
CA SER A 1630 -20.28 11.59 74.88
C SER A 1630 -20.07 11.53 76.41
N SER A 1631 -20.75 12.41 77.17
CA SER A 1631 -20.66 12.45 78.64
C SER A 1631 -21.86 11.84 79.39
N CYS A 1632 -22.95 11.45 78.72
CA CYS A 1632 -24.12 10.84 79.39
C CYS A 1632 -24.62 9.57 78.68
N GLY A 1633 -24.14 8.41 79.14
CA GLY A 1633 -24.54 7.10 78.64
C GLY A 1633 -26.00 6.74 78.98
N SER A 1634 -26.90 6.85 78.00
CA SER A 1634 -28.23 6.23 78.08
C SER A 1634 -28.15 4.75 77.72
N ARG A 1635 -28.33 3.91 78.74
CA ARG A 1635 -28.25 2.45 78.68
C ARG A 1635 -29.17 1.80 77.63
N GLU A 1636 -30.27 2.45 77.24
CA GLU A 1636 -31.22 1.92 76.25
C GLU A 1636 -30.66 1.99 74.82
N VAL A 1637 -29.89 3.03 74.50
CA VAL A 1637 -29.24 3.19 73.18
C VAL A 1637 -28.12 2.17 73.00
N GLU A 1638 -27.35 1.92 74.06
CA GLU A 1638 -26.35 0.85 74.11
C GLU A 1638 -26.97 -0.53 73.85
N GLN A 1639 -28.10 -0.84 74.49
CA GLN A 1639 -28.80 -2.13 74.29
C GLN A 1639 -29.35 -2.33 72.88
N LEU A 1640 -29.78 -1.26 72.19
CA LEU A 1640 -30.23 -1.33 70.80
C LEU A 1640 -29.04 -1.52 69.84
N LYS A 1641 -27.93 -0.80 70.04
CA LYS A 1641 -26.68 -0.99 69.28
C LYS A 1641 -26.14 -2.42 69.44
N GLU A 1642 -26.23 -2.98 70.64
CA GLU A 1642 -25.77 -4.33 70.93
C GLU A 1642 -26.67 -5.41 70.29
N ARG A 1643 -27.99 -5.17 70.24
CA ARG A 1643 -28.93 -6.03 69.48
C ARG A 1643 -28.66 -6.01 67.99
N LEU A 1644 -28.45 -4.83 67.40
CA LEU A 1644 -28.12 -4.69 65.99
C LEU A 1644 -26.82 -5.44 65.64
N ARG A 1645 -25.78 -5.27 66.48
CA ARG A 1645 -24.51 -6.00 66.31
C ARG A 1645 -24.69 -7.52 66.37
N LEU A 1646 -25.56 -8.03 67.24
CA LEU A 1646 -25.85 -9.47 67.33
C LEU A 1646 -26.57 -9.99 66.09
N GLU A 1647 -27.49 -9.21 65.50
CA GLU A 1647 -28.14 -9.55 64.23
C GLU A 1647 -27.17 -9.53 63.05
N GLU A 1648 -26.32 -8.52 62.96
CA GLU A 1648 -25.27 -8.43 61.92
C GLU A 1648 -24.34 -9.65 61.98
N LEU A 1649 -23.89 -10.03 63.17
CA LEU A 1649 -23.06 -11.22 63.40
C LEU A 1649 -23.78 -12.53 63.05
N SER A 1650 -25.10 -12.57 63.21
CA SER A 1650 -25.95 -13.71 62.82
C SER A 1650 -25.99 -13.84 61.29
N TRP A 1651 -26.24 -12.73 60.59
CA TRP A 1651 -26.29 -12.70 59.12
C TRP A 1651 -24.93 -12.96 58.49
N GLU A 1652 -23.84 -12.46 59.08
CA GLU A 1652 -22.48 -12.72 58.62
C GLU A 1652 -22.13 -14.22 58.70
N LYS A 1653 -22.62 -14.92 59.75
CA LYS A 1653 -22.48 -16.37 59.88
C LYS A 1653 -23.31 -17.14 58.85
N GLU A 1654 -24.51 -16.68 58.53
CA GLU A 1654 -25.32 -17.27 57.46
C GLU A 1654 -24.67 -17.09 56.09
N LEU A 1655 -24.13 -15.90 55.80
CA LEU A 1655 -23.44 -15.60 54.55
C LEU A 1655 -22.25 -16.55 54.36
N ARG A 1656 -21.40 -16.68 55.38
CA ARG A 1656 -20.26 -17.62 55.38
C ARG A 1656 -20.67 -19.07 55.18
N LYS A 1657 -21.84 -19.50 55.70
CA LYS A 1657 -22.36 -20.86 55.44
C LYS A 1657 -22.79 -21.02 53.98
N ARG A 1658 -23.41 -20.01 53.37
CA ARG A 1658 -23.79 -20.04 51.94
C ARG A 1658 -22.57 -20.00 51.04
N ASP A 1659 -21.56 -19.20 51.36
CA ASP A 1659 -20.30 -19.13 50.60
C ASP A 1659 -19.56 -20.47 50.61
N LYS A 1660 -19.49 -21.14 51.76
CA LYS A 1660 -18.95 -22.51 51.85
C LYS A 1660 -19.73 -23.50 50.98
N LYS A 1661 -21.05 -23.39 50.92
CA LYS A 1661 -21.88 -24.26 50.07
C LYS A 1661 -21.67 -23.99 48.59
N ILE A 1662 -21.47 -22.73 48.19
CA ILE A 1662 -21.14 -22.35 46.81
C ILE A 1662 -19.75 -22.86 46.44
N ALA A 1663 -18.76 -22.76 47.33
CA ALA A 1663 -17.42 -23.26 47.09
C ALA A 1663 -17.43 -24.79 46.82
N VAL A 1664 -18.12 -25.57 47.65
CA VAL A 1664 -18.27 -27.02 47.47
C VAL A 1664 -18.98 -27.37 46.15
N LEU A 1665 -19.97 -26.58 45.73
CA LEU A 1665 -20.66 -26.80 44.45
C LEU A 1665 -19.77 -26.46 43.24
N ARG A 1666 -18.92 -25.44 43.35
CA ARG A 1666 -17.94 -25.09 42.30
C ARG A 1666 -16.88 -26.18 42.15
N GLU A 1667 -16.42 -26.73 43.26
CA GLU A 1667 -15.44 -27.83 43.26
C GLU A 1667 -16.01 -29.08 42.58
N LYS A 1668 -17.27 -29.45 42.89
CA LYS A 1668 -17.99 -30.54 42.18
C LYS A 1668 -18.17 -30.30 40.69
N LEU A 1669 -18.44 -29.05 40.29
CA LEU A 1669 -18.55 -28.70 38.88
C LEU A 1669 -17.19 -28.83 38.17
N HIS A 1670 -16.11 -28.44 38.85
CA HIS A 1670 -14.76 -28.56 38.32
C HIS A 1670 -14.36 -30.04 38.13
N GLU A 1671 -14.58 -30.88 39.13
CA GLU A 1671 -14.36 -32.33 39.03
C GLU A 1671 -15.18 -32.96 37.89
N SER A 1672 -16.44 -32.54 37.72
CA SER A 1672 -17.28 -33.04 36.62
C SER A 1672 -16.79 -32.57 35.24
N LEU A 1673 -16.21 -31.38 35.13
CA LEU A 1673 -15.62 -30.87 33.90
C LEU A 1673 -14.33 -31.61 33.54
N GLU A 1674 -13.46 -31.83 34.53
CA GLU A 1674 -12.23 -32.62 34.33
C GLU A 1674 -12.57 -34.06 33.90
N TYR A 1675 -13.55 -34.69 34.54
CA TYR A 1675 -14.01 -36.02 34.17
C TYR A 1675 -14.59 -36.08 32.74
N ASN A 1676 -15.40 -35.10 32.34
CA ASN A 1676 -15.93 -35.05 30.97
C ASN A 1676 -14.84 -34.77 29.93
N THR A 1677 -13.83 -33.97 30.29
CA THR A 1677 -12.70 -33.66 29.41
C THR A 1677 -11.82 -34.88 29.19
N SER A 1678 -11.57 -35.68 30.23
CA SER A 1678 -10.83 -36.94 30.09
C SER A 1678 -11.62 -37.99 29.30
N LEU A 1679 -12.95 -38.02 29.43
CA LEU A 1679 -13.81 -38.89 28.62
C LEU A 1679 -13.72 -38.53 27.13
N LEU A 1680 -13.72 -37.23 26.80
CA LEU A 1680 -13.58 -36.75 25.42
C LEU A 1680 -12.21 -37.08 24.82
N GLN A 1681 -11.13 -36.98 25.61
CA GLN A 1681 -9.80 -37.42 25.17
C GLN A 1681 -9.78 -38.92 24.90
N THR A 1682 -10.35 -39.73 25.80
CA THR A 1682 -10.42 -41.19 25.63
C THR A 1682 -11.20 -41.58 24.37
N ILE A 1683 -12.31 -40.89 24.07
CA ILE A 1683 -13.08 -41.11 22.83
C ILE A 1683 -12.26 -40.71 21.60
N GLY A 1684 -11.52 -39.61 21.67
CA GLY A 1684 -10.63 -39.17 20.59
C GLY A 1684 -9.52 -40.18 20.29
N ASP A 1685 -8.89 -40.70 21.34
CA ASP A 1685 -7.84 -41.72 21.23
C ASP A 1685 -8.41 -43.03 20.65
N GLN A 1686 -9.57 -43.48 21.14
CA GLN A 1686 -10.24 -44.68 20.63
C GLN A 1686 -10.66 -44.56 19.15
N GLU A 1687 -11.08 -43.37 18.71
CA GLU A 1687 -11.43 -43.15 17.31
C GLU A 1687 -10.19 -43.12 16.40
N SER A 1688 -9.08 -42.56 16.90
CA SER A 1688 -7.78 -42.61 16.22
C SER A 1688 -7.30 -44.06 16.07
N ASP A 1689 -7.43 -44.87 17.12
CA ASP A 1689 -7.11 -46.30 17.10
C ASP A 1689 -8.02 -47.06 16.12
N ARG A 1690 -9.34 -46.78 16.11
CA ARG A 1690 -10.29 -47.37 15.15
C ARG A 1690 -9.87 -47.09 13.70
N GLN A 1691 -9.50 -45.84 13.40
CA GLN A 1691 -9.03 -45.46 12.06
C GLN A 1691 -7.69 -46.11 11.70
N SER A 1692 -6.78 -46.23 12.67
CA SER A 1692 -5.50 -46.93 12.50
C SER A 1692 -5.72 -48.41 12.14
N VAL A 1693 -6.61 -49.07 12.89
CA VAL A 1693 -7.00 -50.47 12.63
C VAL A 1693 -7.68 -50.62 11.27
N GLU A 1694 -8.61 -49.72 10.90
CA GLU A 1694 -9.25 -49.73 9.57
C GLU A 1694 -8.23 -49.56 8.43
N ARG A 1695 -7.27 -48.62 8.57
CA ARG A 1695 -6.20 -48.44 7.57
C ARG A 1695 -5.31 -49.67 7.47
N SER A 1696 -4.96 -50.26 8.61
CA SER A 1696 -4.11 -51.45 8.67
C SER A 1696 -4.83 -52.67 8.07
N LEU A 1697 -6.14 -52.81 8.34
CA LEU A 1697 -7.00 -53.84 7.75
C LEU A 1697 -7.16 -53.62 6.23
N ALA A 1698 -7.35 -52.38 5.77
CA ALA A 1698 -7.40 -52.04 4.35
C ALA A 1698 -6.08 -52.37 3.64
N GLN A 1699 -4.93 -52.00 4.22
CA GLN A 1699 -3.62 -52.33 3.66
C GLN A 1699 -3.32 -53.83 3.67
N SER A 1700 -3.73 -54.54 4.72
CA SER A 1700 -3.61 -55.99 4.84
C SER A 1700 -4.45 -56.71 3.79
N THR A 1701 -5.74 -56.34 3.67
CA THR A 1701 -6.64 -56.89 2.65
C THR A 1701 -6.13 -56.60 1.24
N GLN A 1702 -5.60 -55.40 0.98
CA GLN A 1702 -5.02 -55.08 -0.33
C GLN A 1702 -3.79 -55.93 -0.66
N LYS A 1703 -2.92 -56.21 0.34
CA LYS A 1703 -1.74 -57.08 0.17
C LYS A 1703 -2.09 -58.56 0.04
N VAL A 1704 -3.13 -59.04 0.73
CA VAL A 1704 -3.60 -60.42 0.60
C VAL A 1704 -4.29 -60.61 -0.75
N VAL A 1705 -5.11 -59.65 -1.19
CA VAL A 1705 -5.76 -59.68 -2.51
C VAL A 1705 -4.70 -59.60 -3.62
N SER A 1706 -3.69 -58.74 -3.49
CA SER A 1706 -2.63 -58.65 -4.52
C SER A 1706 -1.77 -59.90 -4.61
N LYS A 1707 -1.57 -60.64 -3.51
CA LYS A 1707 -0.82 -61.90 -3.54
C LYS A 1707 -1.67 -63.10 -3.97
N MET A 1708 -3.00 -63.05 -3.81
CA MET A 1708 -3.87 -64.14 -4.24
C MET A 1708 -4.02 -64.24 -5.76
N TYR A 1709 -3.78 -63.17 -6.51
CA TYR A 1709 -3.95 -63.19 -7.98
C TYR A 1709 -2.73 -63.68 -8.77
N ASP A 1710 -1.56 -63.85 -8.15
CA ASP A 1710 -0.32 -64.18 -8.88
C ASP A 1710 0.15 -65.64 -8.78
N SER A 1711 -0.61 -66.56 -8.19
CA SER A 1711 -0.27 -67.98 -8.29
C SER A 1711 -1.48 -68.88 -8.27
N ILE A 1712 -1.85 -69.35 -9.47
CA ILE A 1712 -2.74 -70.49 -9.71
C ILE A 1712 -2.15 -71.70 -8.97
N ASN A 1713 -2.66 -72.00 -7.78
CA ASN A 1713 -2.56 -73.31 -7.15
C ASN A 1713 -3.83 -73.53 -6.33
N VAL A 1714 -4.56 -74.56 -6.71
CA VAL A 1714 -5.87 -74.95 -6.21
C VAL A 1714 -5.78 -75.21 -4.70
N ALA A 1715 -6.14 -74.20 -3.89
CA ALA A 1715 -6.19 -74.29 -2.44
C ALA A 1715 -7.18 -75.37 -2.03
N THR A 1716 -6.67 -76.33 -1.25
CA THR A 1716 -7.32 -77.58 -0.89
C THR A 1716 -8.60 -77.32 -0.11
N GLU A 1717 -9.52 -78.29 -0.17
CA GLU A 1717 -10.80 -78.28 0.55
C GLU A 1717 -10.66 -77.97 2.05
N GLU A 1718 -9.49 -78.31 2.61
CA GLU A 1718 -9.09 -78.06 3.99
C GLU A 1718 -8.90 -76.56 4.28
N ASP A 1719 -8.31 -75.79 3.36
CA ASP A 1719 -8.16 -74.33 3.50
C ASP A 1719 -9.53 -73.65 3.46
N ARG A 1720 -10.44 -74.14 2.62
CA ARG A 1720 -11.83 -73.64 2.57
C ARG A 1720 -12.59 -73.99 3.86
N SER A 1721 -12.33 -75.15 4.45
CA SER A 1721 -12.92 -75.55 5.73
C SER A 1721 -12.41 -74.65 6.87
N ASN A 1722 -11.10 -74.40 6.91
CA ASN A 1722 -10.48 -73.53 7.90
C ASN A 1722 -10.95 -72.09 7.77
N LEU A 1723 -11.10 -71.58 6.54
CA LEU A 1723 -11.67 -70.25 6.30
C LEU A 1723 -13.15 -70.18 6.72
N ARG A 1724 -13.95 -71.22 6.49
CA ARG A 1724 -15.34 -71.26 6.98
C ARG A 1724 -15.42 -71.27 8.49
N LEU A 1725 -14.55 -71.99 9.18
CA LEU A 1725 -14.45 -71.99 10.64
C LEU A 1725 -14.02 -70.63 11.18
N LEU A 1726 -13.05 -69.98 10.53
CA LEU A 1726 -12.60 -68.65 10.91
C LEU A 1726 -13.71 -67.60 10.73
N ILE A 1727 -14.44 -67.65 9.61
CA ILE A 1727 -15.56 -66.76 9.35
C ILE A 1727 -16.69 -66.99 10.36
N ALA A 1728 -16.99 -68.24 10.71
CA ALA A 1728 -17.99 -68.56 11.73
C ALA A 1728 -17.59 -68.01 13.12
N ALA A 1729 -16.33 -68.18 13.52
CA ALA A 1729 -15.81 -67.66 14.79
C ALA A 1729 -15.83 -66.12 14.83
N GLN A 1730 -15.45 -65.47 13.73
CA GLN A 1730 -15.51 -64.01 13.62
C GLN A 1730 -16.95 -63.50 13.64
N GLN A 1731 -17.90 -64.23 13.04
CA GLN A 1731 -19.30 -63.85 13.04
C GLN A 1731 -19.90 -63.96 14.45
N GLU A 1732 -19.54 -64.99 15.22
CA GLU A 1732 -19.91 -65.10 16.65
C GLU A 1732 -19.35 -63.93 17.48
N GLU A 1733 -18.10 -63.55 17.25
CA GLU A 1733 -17.46 -62.44 17.95
C GLU A 1733 -18.12 -61.09 17.59
N ILE A 1734 -18.48 -60.89 16.33
CA ILE A 1734 -19.23 -59.71 15.86
C ILE A 1734 -20.62 -59.68 16.48
N ASP A 1735 -21.32 -60.81 16.56
CA ASP A 1735 -22.65 -60.88 17.16
C ASP A 1735 -22.59 -60.66 18.68
N ALA A 1736 -21.56 -61.17 19.36
CA ALA A 1736 -21.30 -60.87 20.77
C ALA A 1736 -21.06 -59.37 21.00
N LEU A 1737 -20.19 -58.74 20.21
CA LEU A 1737 -19.94 -57.31 20.29
C LEU A 1737 -21.20 -56.48 19.96
N ARG A 1738 -22.03 -56.92 18.99
CA ARG A 1738 -23.31 -56.27 18.70
C ARG A 1738 -24.28 -56.37 19.87
N THR A 1739 -24.34 -57.51 20.56
CA THR A 1739 -25.16 -57.65 21.77
C THR A 1739 -24.64 -56.77 22.91
N GLU A 1740 -23.32 -56.67 23.08
CA GLU A 1740 -22.70 -55.81 24.09
C GLU A 1740 -22.96 -54.33 23.81
N VAL A 1741 -22.85 -53.91 22.55
CA VAL A 1741 -23.17 -52.54 22.10
C VAL A 1741 -24.67 -52.23 22.27
N ALA A 1742 -25.57 -53.19 22.00
CA ALA A 1742 -26.99 -53.03 22.26
C ALA A 1742 -27.30 -52.88 23.76
N LEU A 1743 -26.56 -53.61 24.61
CA LEU A 1743 -26.67 -53.54 26.07
C LEU A 1743 -26.11 -52.22 26.63
N LEU A 1744 -25.07 -51.66 26.00
CA LEU A 1744 -24.50 -50.37 26.36
C LEU A 1744 -25.34 -49.19 25.87
N ARG A 1745 -25.99 -49.30 24.69
CA ARG A 1745 -26.90 -48.26 24.16
C ARG A 1745 -28.13 -48.01 25.03
N THR A 1746 -28.52 -48.96 25.87
CA THR A 1746 -29.68 -48.81 26.77
C THR A 1746 -29.33 -48.23 28.14
N LYS A 1747 -28.04 -47.99 28.44
CA LYS A 1747 -27.61 -47.36 29.71
C LYS A 1747 -27.20 -45.91 29.53
N GLY A 1748 -28.20 -45.06 29.28
CA GLY A 1748 -28.07 -43.61 29.34
C GLY A 1748 -29.43 -42.93 29.49
N GLY A 1749 -29.89 -42.72 30.72
CA GLY A 1749 -31.03 -41.84 30.98
C GLY A 1749 -31.90 -42.19 32.18
N HIS A 1750 -31.48 -41.74 33.36
CA HIS A 1750 -32.31 -41.36 34.51
C HIS A 1750 -33.35 -42.34 35.06
N VAL A 1751 -32.92 -43.08 36.09
CA VAL A 1751 -33.78 -43.53 37.19
C VAL A 1751 -34.23 -42.30 37.98
N TYR A 1752 -35.49 -41.86 37.84
CA TYR A 1752 -36.33 -41.45 38.97
C TYR A 1752 -37.82 -41.46 38.59
N ALA A 1753 -38.55 -42.34 39.28
CA ALA A 1753 -39.98 -42.35 39.58
C ALA A 1753 -40.99 -42.69 38.47
N ALA A 1754 -41.40 -43.97 38.46
CA ALA A 1754 -42.76 -44.37 38.08
C ALA A 1754 -43.31 -45.31 39.16
N ALA A 1755 -43.54 -44.75 40.35
CA ALA A 1755 -44.48 -45.33 41.32
C ALA A 1755 -45.65 -44.36 41.40
N MET A 1756 -46.70 -44.64 40.61
CA MET A 1756 -48.12 -44.45 40.94
C MET A 1756 -48.98 -44.61 39.68
N ALA A 1757 -50.12 -45.28 39.87
CA ALA A 1757 -51.26 -45.42 38.96
C ALA A 1757 -51.23 -46.54 37.88
N ALA A 1758 -51.16 -47.79 38.34
CA ALA A 1758 -52.05 -48.85 37.83
C ALA A 1758 -52.96 -49.31 38.97
N GLY A 1759 -53.90 -48.41 39.27
CA GLY A 1759 -55.10 -48.65 40.06
C GLY A 1759 -56.27 -48.05 39.29
N ARG A 1760 -56.44 -48.49 38.04
CA ARG A 1760 -57.67 -48.47 37.22
C ARG A 1760 -57.45 -49.32 35.99
#